data_AF-A0A1C1CEK4-F1
#
_entry.id   AF-A0A1C1CEK4-F1
#
_cell.length_a   1.000
_cell.length_b   1.000
_cell.length_c   1.000
_cell.angle_alpha   90.00
_cell.angle_beta   90.00
_cell.angle_gamma   90.00
#
_symmetry.space_group_name_H-M   'P 1'
#
loop_
_entity.id
_entity.type
_entity.pdbx_description
1 polymer ?
#
loop_
_entity_poly.entity_id
_entity_poly.type
_entity_poly.pdbx_seq_one_letter_code
_entity_poly.pdbx_strand_id
1 'polypeptide(L)'
;MADSLAQAPRSLTLVRQLIATGTLSPDEEIEAREASAQMAEMLFNASRDPSRLTEATQHYQAIIRLLKTPSQRRAKFLDKLAYLEMTVFDVTKSMNVLDASIAHSKQARDEALPTNTSLLRTIYENLGYSVSHRAQLKDDSADLDEAIACGREVLRLSSPANVEHQLSTNNLAARLHARYKMHHRSVDAEEALSLIEEQLQRFPPSSPQHGAALLVRASILHDRYEQTKDIQHLERAIVGFQVGLQTVGETHERAPEILRLLAILHNQKYTETNAIADLAAAVEYSKAKLQLIPRTYQIRPDHVAHYLTHLVEYILVVDSLATVENALEEARTLRDEVPKAHTKRHPTNLSLTGILSQRCLLSHDVRHLREVVAFALDSINAWNEKLNITQSKVPTEGLVRFSTCLRETELAPEEAPVRHQALEQLFKWHSVVHQSRTPLDSMVNMAHRHGEELNVFSRNLESNERLSEEQIRSGIEVLQNETSANNGEDGNRRARVRAFNRDDHIDPFFGHRQLAVDPLRKRVIISMEGLVKSVLGYSDDEEEPKSWAEYEAREARLERESFEKDKGQGKYPNPKLCRVCRYVKLLKPADPGATFTWNTQQYFPFGTYAQLLTRKHCSLCRLVLSLCSVDEGSSLHPQLAQIDREIQGTQFHTQKLPSGEILLGVEYGMMTVGALRIVNHRNLPAAVRQTTQVSSLRSVLENAHGAGLPIDQGDQGVDFQKIRGWLYECHSNHGELCNDLGDSHRYADDIPLILVDVQDNCLVSATSAERYLTLSYVWGKVDIATTTIDLLKDRLQKSSLDPSKFPNTIRDAMTVVRAMGERYLWTDALCIIQDDTVIRERDITRMDIVYKKAFANLVALSGTDANGGLPGATANSRSPQRIEVLEITKGSTDLALRDEPGAETEAVCIVATPHPLSSAQTSSMWNTRGWILQEQTLARRNIYFSSSYVYFQCNEKILCEVTLEGKYINNSKDDEDDDDQTTAITIKNPVSELRKLRGIPSQDHLEGVFKAYSELVEIYTTRNLTLPTDIFDAFSGMLSAFKEEFKSETLHGLPIAALDLALLWTPTKTLKERPGRKPTDTSPSAASSIPSTPATTGRTFPTWSWAGWIGGVDYRLLPLDKEPPPESLIAEIYILRAGKILCLGGYQRPCLDETAKASPELLRAYFGRMSVEARQATPDTTLHLFVPHVLNAGFSVYTGRAPDYLSSVRHVYLQTKQAVVRIHDKNGKHCGILFEHMDYHALLEQISTSSSTDAKTVRQTIEMLRTLNDKPLVAISQTKDMYGDRAALSRAEGDIKRFDPYEFPTKGPGSALVNVLVLQSGDGVFERIAVGQIHIKAWREAGPRRAWVKIG
;
A
#
# COMPACT_ATOMS: atom_id res chain seq x y z
N MET A 1 1.20 31.11 -30.49
CA MET A 1 1.09 29.87 -29.69
C MET A 1 2.42 29.13 -29.57
N ALA A 2 3.11 28.78 -30.65
CA ALA A 2 4.40 28.06 -30.55
C ALA A 2 5.48 28.86 -29.78
N ASP A 3 5.66 30.15 -30.11
CA ASP A 3 6.63 31.00 -29.39
C ASP A 3 6.26 31.24 -27.92
N SER A 4 4.96 31.39 -27.62
CA SER A 4 4.49 31.54 -26.24
C SER A 4 4.70 30.28 -25.41
N LEU A 5 4.52 29.09 -26.01
CA LEU A 5 4.78 27.79 -25.36
C LEU A 5 6.28 27.58 -25.09
N ALA A 6 7.16 28.04 -25.98
CA ALA A 6 8.61 27.91 -25.82
C ALA A 6 9.17 28.80 -24.70
N GLN A 7 8.58 29.98 -24.46
CA GLN A 7 9.02 30.91 -23.42
C GLN A 7 8.44 30.61 -22.03
N ALA A 8 7.26 29.98 -21.96
CA ALA A 8 6.54 29.75 -20.70
C ALA A 8 7.37 29.07 -19.59
N PRO A 9 8.19 28.03 -19.84
CA PRO A 9 8.99 27.38 -18.78
C PRO A 9 10.05 28.30 -18.16
N ARG A 10 10.67 29.18 -18.97
CA ARG A 10 11.65 30.15 -18.49
C ARG A 10 10.98 31.21 -17.62
N SER A 11 9.83 31.71 -18.04
CA SER A 11 9.04 32.68 -17.27
C SER A 11 8.62 32.11 -15.92
N LEU A 12 8.13 30.86 -15.87
CA LEU A 12 7.77 30.16 -14.63
C LEU A 12 8.95 30.05 -13.67
N THR A 13 10.14 29.71 -14.18
CA THR A 13 11.35 29.59 -13.36
C THR A 13 11.74 30.93 -12.76
N LEU A 14 11.66 32.02 -13.53
CA LEU A 14 12.03 33.35 -13.08
C LEU A 14 11.07 33.88 -12.02
N VAL A 15 9.76 33.66 -12.20
CA VAL A 15 8.73 34.02 -11.21
C VAL A 15 8.94 33.24 -9.91
N ARG A 16 9.24 31.94 -9.97
CA ARG A 16 9.56 31.14 -8.77
C ARG A 16 10.77 31.68 -8.00
N GLN A 17 11.84 32.04 -8.70
CA GLN A 17 13.03 32.64 -8.07
C GLN A 17 12.67 33.96 -7.38
N LEU A 18 11.84 34.78 -8.01
CA LEU A 18 11.44 36.08 -7.49
C LEU A 18 10.56 35.93 -6.23
N ILE A 19 9.60 35.01 -6.24
CA ILE A 19 8.79 34.63 -5.06
C ILE A 19 9.69 34.11 -3.93
N ALA A 20 10.67 33.26 -4.24
CA ALA A 20 11.57 32.70 -3.25
C ALA A 20 12.46 33.74 -2.54
N THR A 21 12.62 34.95 -3.10
CA THR A 21 13.32 36.04 -2.41
C THR A 21 12.54 36.61 -1.22
N GLY A 22 11.21 36.43 -1.18
CA GLY A 22 10.34 37.03 -0.17
C GLY A 22 10.26 38.57 -0.22
N THR A 23 10.62 39.19 -1.36
CA THR A 23 10.66 40.66 -1.50
C THR A 23 9.39 41.27 -2.11
N LEU A 24 8.48 40.45 -2.64
CA LEU A 24 7.23 40.88 -3.25
C LEU A 24 6.22 41.35 -2.20
N SER A 25 5.46 42.39 -2.53
CA SER A 25 4.26 42.70 -1.74
C SER A 25 3.20 41.59 -1.92
N PRO A 26 2.27 41.41 -0.97
CA PRO A 26 1.27 40.34 -1.06
C PRO A 26 0.43 40.38 -2.34
N ASP A 27 0.07 41.57 -2.84
CA ASP A 27 -0.71 41.71 -4.08
C ASP A 27 0.11 41.36 -5.33
N GLU A 28 1.37 41.80 -5.41
CA GLU A 28 2.28 41.43 -6.51
C GLU A 28 2.56 39.92 -6.52
N GLU A 29 2.71 39.31 -5.34
CA GLU A 29 2.86 37.86 -5.22
C GLU A 29 1.60 37.13 -5.70
N ILE A 30 0.39 37.61 -5.37
CA ILE A 30 -0.86 37.04 -5.85
C ILE A 30 -0.94 37.10 -7.38
N GLU A 31 -0.63 38.25 -7.99
CA GLU A 31 -0.64 38.40 -9.45
C GLU A 31 0.38 37.49 -10.15
N ALA A 32 1.60 37.43 -9.62
CA ALA A 32 2.65 36.57 -10.16
C ALA A 32 2.28 35.08 -10.07
N ARG A 33 1.65 34.67 -8.97
CA ARG A 33 1.16 33.30 -8.79
C ARG A 33 -0.03 32.99 -9.70
N GLU A 34 -0.98 33.91 -9.89
CA GLU A 34 -2.12 33.69 -10.80
C GLU A 34 -1.63 33.50 -12.25
N ALA A 35 -0.72 34.35 -12.71
CA ALA A 35 -0.12 34.23 -14.04
C ALA A 35 0.62 32.89 -14.22
N SER A 36 1.35 32.45 -13.19
CA SER A 36 2.06 31.17 -13.20
C SER A 36 1.11 29.97 -13.28
N ALA A 37 0.01 30.00 -12.54
CA ALA A 37 -1.00 28.95 -12.58
C ALA A 37 -1.62 28.83 -13.99
N GLN A 38 -2.04 29.95 -14.58
CA GLN A 38 -2.61 29.97 -15.93
C GLN A 38 -1.63 29.49 -17.01
N MET A 39 -0.35 29.84 -16.90
CA MET A 39 0.68 29.33 -17.81
C MET A 39 0.86 27.81 -17.69
N ALA A 40 0.83 27.28 -16.47
CA ALA A 40 0.95 25.85 -16.23
C ALA A 40 -0.28 25.09 -16.77
N GLU A 41 -1.50 25.62 -16.63
CA GLU A 41 -2.73 25.07 -17.25
C GLU A 41 -2.65 25.04 -18.79
N MET A 42 -2.16 26.13 -19.40
CA MET A 42 -1.95 26.17 -20.86
C MET A 42 -0.91 25.15 -21.33
N LEU A 43 0.18 24.98 -20.58
CA LEU A 43 1.20 23.97 -20.86
C LEU A 43 0.62 22.56 -20.74
N PHE A 44 -0.18 22.28 -19.71
CA PHE A 44 -0.89 21.02 -19.58
C PHE A 44 -1.79 20.75 -20.79
N ASN A 45 -2.57 21.74 -21.23
CA ASN A 45 -3.45 21.55 -22.39
C ASN A 45 -2.66 21.25 -23.68
N ALA A 46 -1.42 21.75 -23.78
CA ALA A 46 -0.55 21.50 -24.93
C ALA A 46 0.24 20.18 -24.85
N SER A 47 0.72 19.78 -23.68
CA SER A 47 1.59 18.60 -23.52
C SER A 47 0.91 17.38 -22.88
N ARG A 48 -0.23 17.59 -22.21
CA ARG A 48 -0.90 16.63 -21.32
C ARG A 48 0.01 16.05 -20.23
N ASP A 49 1.03 16.81 -19.81
CA ASP A 49 1.95 16.46 -18.72
C ASP A 49 1.31 16.75 -17.34
N PRO A 50 0.99 15.73 -16.52
CA PRO A 50 0.28 15.91 -15.24
C PRO A 50 1.04 16.78 -14.24
N SER A 51 2.38 16.86 -14.32
CA SER A 51 3.19 17.67 -13.41
C SER A 51 2.86 19.17 -13.48
N ARG A 52 2.34 19.62 -14.63
CA ARG A 52 1.89 21.00 -14.86
C ARG A 52 0.62 21.33 -14.10
N LEU A 53 -0.28 20.38 -13.94
CA LEU A 53 -1.46 20.58 -13.11
C LEU A 53 -1.06 20.75 -11.64
N THR A 54 -0.13 19.92 -11.13
CA THR A 54 0.40 20.05 -9.76
C THR A 54 1.03 21.42 -9.50
N GLU A 55 1.79 21.93 -10.48
CA GLU A 55 2.36 23.27 -10.43
C GLU A 55 1.27 24.35 -10.32
N ALA A 56 0.23 24.29 -11.16
CA ALA A 56 -0.90 25.23 -11.09
C ALA A 56 -1.64 25.16 -9.74
N THR A 57 -1.83 23.95 -9.19
CA THR A 57 -2.49 23.73 -7.89
C THR A 57 -1.73 24.42 -6.76
N GLN A 58 -0.40 24.29 -6.72
CA GLN A 58 0.45 24.92 -5.71
C GLN A 58 0.34 26.45 -5.74
N HIS A 59 0.28 27.05 -6.93
CA HIS A 59 0.12 28.49 -7.07
C HIS A 59 -1.23 28.98 -6.56
N TYR A 60 -2.34 28.33 -6.92
CA TYR A 60 -3.66 28.70 -6.39
C TYR A 60 -3.75 28.51 -4.87
N GLN A 61 -3.24 27.41 -4.32
CA GLN A 61 -3.19 27.20 -2.87
C GLN A 61 -2.38 28.26 -2.12
N ALA A 62 -1.31 28.77 -2.72
CA ALA A 62 -0.55 29.87 -2.14
C ALA A 62 -1.31 31.21 -2.20
N ILE A 63 -2.03 31.50 -3.29
CA ILE A 63 -2.92 32.68 -3.39
C ILE A 63 -3.99 32.64 -2.31
N ILE A 64 -4.63 31.47 -2.10
CA ILE A 64 -5.63 31.28 -1.04
C ILE A 64 -5.02 31.62 0.33
N ARG A 65 -3.78 31.18 0.62
CA ARG A 65 -3.12 31.50 1.91
C ARG A 65 -2.77 32.98 2.08
N LEU A 66 -2.46 33.69 1.00
CA LEU A 66 -2.21 35.13 1.03
C LEU A 66 -3.51 35.92 1.27
N LEU A 67 -4.63 35.44 0.71
CA LEU A 67 -5.96 36.01 0.92
C LEU A 67 -6.60 35.44 2.21
N LYS A 68 -6.09 35.81 3.39
CA LYS A 68 -6.54 35.21 4.67
C LYS A 68 -8.03 35.42 4.99
N THR A 69 -8.62 36.53 4.57
CA THR A 69 -10.00 36.88 4.88
C THR A 69 -10.98 36.43 3.77
N PRO A 70 -12.13 35.83 4.14
CA PRO A 70 -13.20 35.54 3.19
C PRO A 70 -13.56 36.76 2.34
N SER A 71 -13.53 36.60 1.03
CA SER A 71 -13.77 37.70 0.09
C SER A 71 -14.19 37.19 -1.28
N GLN A 72 -14.81 38.04 -2.09
CA GLN A 72 -15.14 37.72 -3.49
C GLN A 72 -13.92 37.29 -4.30
N ARG A 73 -12.76 37.90 -4.03
CA ARG A 73 -11.49 37.55 -4.69
C ARG A 73 -11.05 36.15 -4.28
N ARG A 74 -11.15 35.80 -2.99
CA ARG A 74 -10.81 34.46 -2.47
C ARG A 74 -11.76 33.39 -3.02
N ALA A 75 -13.07 33.64 -3.02
CA ALA A 75 -14.08 32.73 -3.59
C ALA A 75 -13.80 32.38 -5.06
N LYS A 76 -13.41 33.37 -5.89
CA LYS A 76 -13.00 33.14 -7.29
C LYS A 76 -11.81 32.18 -7.39
N PHE A 77 -10.79 32.33 -6.55
CA PHE A 77 -9.60 31.47 -6.59
C PHE A 77 -9.86 30.07 -6.03
N LEU A 78 -10.78 29.92 -5.07
CA LEU A 78 -11.23 28.63 -4.57
C LEU A 78 -11.94 27.83 -5.66
N ASP A 79 -12.82 28.49 -6.43
CA ASP A 79 -13.51 27.88 -7.59
C ASP A 79 -12.51 27.43 -8.68
N LYS A 80 -11.53 28.27 -9.01
CA LYS A 80 -10.45 27.91 -9.95
C LYS A 80 -9.63 26.72 -9.46
N LEU A 81 -9.30 26.69 -8.16
CA LEU A 81 -8.58 25.58 -7.55
C LEU A 81 -9.38 24.28 -7.65
N ALA A 82 -10.68 24.32 -7.33
CA ALA A 82 -11.55 23.16 -7.43
C ALA A 82 -11.69 22.61 -8.85
N TYR A 83 -11.89 23.49 -9.84
CA TYR A 83 -11.91 23.10 -11.25
C TYR A 83 -10.60 22.40 -11.68
N LEU A 84 -9.47 22.96 -11.26
CA LEU A 84 -8.16 22.37 -11.54
C LEU A 84 -7.98 21.01 -10.87
N GLU A 85 -8.41 20.86 -9.62
CA GLU A 85 -8.40 19.60 -8.90
C GLU A 85 -9.28 18.54 -9.59
N MET A 86 -10.44 18.92 -10.11
CA MET A 86 -11.25 18.01 -10.95
C MET A 86 -10.51 17.56 -12.21
N THR A 87 -9.79 18.47 -12.85
CA THR A 87 -8.94 18.16 -14.02
C THR A 87 -7.80 17.20 -13.64
N VAL A 88 -7.18 17.38 -12.47
CA VAL A 88 -6.17 16.46 -11.94
C VAL A 88 -6.78 15.08 -11.65
N PHE A 89 -7.98 15.04 -11.09
CA PHE A 89 -8.70 13.79 -10.89
C PHE A 89 -9.00 13.09 -12.22
N ASP A 90 -9.35 13.81 -13.28
CA ASP A 90 -9.62 13.19 -14.58
C ASP A 90 -8.42 12.45 -15.16
N VAL A 91 -7.22 12.96 -14.88
CA VAL A 91 -5.95 12.37 -15.31
C VAL A 91 -5.46 11.27 -14.37
N THR A 92 -5.51 11.51 -13.05
CA THR A 92 -4.88 10.63 -12.05
C THR A 92 -5.84 9.61 -11.44
N LYS A 93 -7.15 9.82 -11.59
CA LYS A 93 -8.23 9.09 -10.91
C LYS A 93 -8.06 9.00 -9.38
N SER A 94 -7.32 9.94 -8.79
CA SER A 94 -7.03 9.98 -7.36
C SER A 94 -8.22 10.51 -6.54
N MET A 95 -8.82 9.66 -5.72
CA MET A 95 -10.01 10.01 -4.94
C MET A 95 -9.77 11.17 -3.95
N ASN A 96 -8.56 11.28 -3.40
CA ASN A 96 -8.18 12.37 -2.51
C ASN A 96 -8.26 13.75 -3.20
N VAL A 97 -7.94 13.79 -4.50
CA VAL A 97 -8.00 15.02 -5.29
C VAL A 97 -9.46 15.40 -5.57
N LEU A 98 -10.34 14.42 -5.80
CA LEU A 98 -11.76 14.65 -5.94
C LEU A 98 -12.39 15.20 -4.65
N ASP A 99 -11.99 14.65 -3.50
CA ASP A 99 -12.43 15.15 -2.19
C ASP A 99 -11.96 16.60 -1.94
N ALA A 100 -10.73 16.95 -2.33
CA ALA A 100 -10.22 18.32 -2.26
C ALA A 100 -11.03 19.28 -3.16
N SER A 101 -11.34 18.88 -4.40
CA SER A 101 -12.16 19.67 -5.32
C SER A 101 -13.53 20.01 -4.71
N ILE A 102 -14.16 19.03 -4.07
CA ILE A 102 -15.46 19.21 -3.41
C ILE A 102 -15.33 20.15 -2.21
N ALA A 103 -14.31 19.97 -1.37
CA ALA A 103 -14.08 20.83 -0.21
C ALA A 103 -13.86 22.30 -0.61
N HIS A 104 -12.99 22.56 -1.58
CA HIS A 104 -12.74 23.91 -2.08
C HIS A 104 -13.94 24.51 -2.80
N SER A 105 -14.72 23.71 -3.55
CA SER A 105 -15.97 24.15 -4.17
C SER A 105 -17.01 24.58 -3.13
N LYS A 106 -17.16 23.83 -2.03
CA LYS A 106 -18.04 24.20 -0.91
C LYS A 106 -17.58 25.48 -0.23
N GLN A 107 -16.28 25.63 0.00
CA GLN A 107 -15.73 26.87 0.55
C GLN A 107 -15.95 28.06 -0.39
N ALA A 108 -15.76 27.88 -1.70
CA ALA A 108 -16.01 28.91 -2.70
C ALA A 108 -17.48 29.38 -2.64
N ARG A 109 -18.42 28.43 -2.53
CA ARG A 109 -19.86 28.71 -2.39
C ARG A 109 -20.16 29.53 -1.14
N ASP A 110 -19.59 29.14 -0.02
CA ASP A 110 -19.87 29.76 1.28
C ASP A 110 -19.24 31.17 1.41
N GLU A 111 -18.14 31.43 0.69
CA GLU A 111 -17.49 32.75 0.63
C GLU A 111 -18.03 33.68 -0.47
N ALA A 112 -18.85 33.17 -1.39
CA ALA A 112 -19.43 33.95 -2.47
C ALA A 112 -20.63 34.80 -1.99
N LEU A 113 -20.68 36.07 -2.41
CA LEU A 113 -21.78 36.98 -2.14
C LEU A 113 -23.01 36.52 -2.94
N PRO A 114 -24.21 36.47 -2.33
CA PRO A 114 -25.46 36.14 -3.02
C PRO A 114 -25.75 36.99 -4.27
N THR A 115 -25.18 38.19 -4.34
CA THR A 115 -25.34 39.13 -5.46
C THR A 115 -24.46 38.80 -6.67
N ASN A 116 -23.39 38.01 -6.52
CA ASN A 116 -22.53 37.61 -7.63
C ASN A 116 -23.05 36.33 -8.30
N THR A 117 -24.19 36.46 -8.99
CA THR A 117 -24.90 35.34 -9.62
C THR A 117 -24.04 34.59 -10.64
N SER A 118 -23.17 35.28 -11.37
CA SER A 118 -22.26 34.68 -12.36
C SER A 118 -21.24 33.74 -11.70
N LEU A 119 -20.62 34.17 -10.60
CA LEU A 119 -19.64 33.35 -9.88
C LEU A 119 -20.34 32.17 -9.18
N LEU A 120 -21.46 32.43 -8.49
CA LEU A 120 -22.24 31.39 -7.82
C LEU A 120 -22.68 30.28 -8.79
N ARG A 121 -23.13 30.66 -9.99
CA ARG A 121 -23.48 29.70 -11.04
C ARG A 121 -22.32 28.76 -11.36
N THR A 122 -21.13 29.31 -11.61
CA THR A 122 -19.93 28.55 -11.95
C THR A 122 -19.52 27.61 -10.82
N ILE A 123 -19.59 28.08 -9.57
CA ILE A 123 -19.33 27.28 -8.38
C ILE A 123 -20.30 26.10 -8.27
N TYR A 124 -21.60 26.32 -8.45
CA TYR A 124 -22.60 25.24 -8.37
C TYR A 124 -22.47 24.23 -9.53
N GLU A 125 -22.04 24.67 -10.72
CA GLU A 125 -21.72 23.78 -11.84
C GLU A 125 -20.55 22.86 -11.48
N ASN A 126 -19.43 23.43 -11.03
CA ASN A 126 -18.20 22.71 -10.64
C ASN A 126 -18.43 21.78 -9.44
N LEU A 127 -19.09 22.29 -8.38
CA LEU A 127 -19.44 21.51 -7.19
C LEU A 127 -20.33 20.33 -7.58
N GLY A 128 -21.41 20.59 -8.30
CA GLY A 128 -22.35 19.54 -8.70
C GLY A 128 -21.71 18.48 -9.60
N TYR A 129 -20.74 18.85 -10.44
CA TYR A 129 -19.99 17.91 -11.26
C TYR A 129 -19.10 17.01 -10.40
N SER A 130 -18.28 17.60 -9.52
CA SER A 130 -17.36 16.88 -8.65
C SER A 130 -18.09 15.93 -7.69
N VAL A 131 -19.16 16.41 -7.04
CA VAL A 131 -19.95 15.60 -6.10
C VAL A 131 -20.69 14.48 -6.85
N SER A 132 -21.17 14.71 -8.07
CA SER A 132 -21.81 13.67 -8.88
C SER A 132 -20.85 12.55 -9.30
N HIS A 133 -19.58 12.87 -9.58
CA HIS A 133 -18.54 11.87 -9.84
C HIS A 133 -18.23 11.07 -8.58
N ARG A 134 -18.08 11.73 -7.41
CA ARG A 134 -17.80 11.04 -6.15
C ARG A 134 -18.94 10.08 -5.77
N ALA A 135 -20.19 10.53 -5.92
CA ALA A 135 -21.38 9.70 -5.71
C ALA A 135 -21.37 8.42 -6.55
N GLN A 136 -21.02 8.51 -7.84
CA GLN A 136 -21.00 7.35 -8.75
C GLN A 136 -19.84 6.39 -8.50
N LEU A 137 -18.74 6.86 -7.90
CA LEU A 137 -17.56 6.03 -7.61
C LEU A 137 -17.66 5.33 -6.25
N LYS A 138 -18.34 5.96 -5.27
CA LYS A 138 -18.51 5.43 -3.91
C LYS A 138 -19.88 4.81 -3.65
N ASP A 139 -20.80 4.89 -4.60
CA ASP A 139 -22.23 4.62 -4.37
C ASP A 139 -22.73 5.41 -3.13
N ASP A 140 -22.52 6.74 -3.11
CA ASP A 140 -22.94 7.64 -2.02
C ASP A 140 -24.23 8.42 -2.38
N SER A 141 -25.28 8.18 -1.59
CA SER A 141 -26.61 8.78 -1.74
C SER A 141 -26.64 10.26 -1.40
N ALA A 142 -25.93 10.67 -0.35
CA ALA A 142 -25.98 12.04 0.17
C ALA A 142 -25.30 13.02 -0.79
N ASP A 143 -24.18 12.60 -1.37
CA ASP A 143 -23.51 13.33 -2.43
C ASP A 143 -24.40 13.49 -3.65
N LEU A 144 -25.12 12.44 -4.04
CA LEU A 144 -25.99 12.50 -5.20
C LEU A 144 -27.16 13.48 -4.99
N ASP A 145 -27.72 13.53 -3.78
CA ASP A 145 -28.70 14.53 -3.37
C ASP A 145 -28.12 15.96 -3.43
N GLU A 146 -26.89 16.17 -2.97
CA GLU A 146 -26.21 17.47 -3.06
C GLU A 146 -25.91 17.88 -4.51
N ALA A 147 -25.52 16.94 -5.37
CA ALA A 147 -25.30 17.19 -6.79
C ALA A 147 -26.59 17.62 -7.52
N ILE A 148 -27.72 17.01 -7.17
CA ILE A 148 -29.05 17.38 -7.67
C ILE A 148 -29.44 18.78 -7.17
N ALA A 149 -29.20 19.08 -5.88
CA ALA A 149 -29.43 20.40 -5.32
C ALA A 149 -28.61 21.49 -6.04
N CYS A 150 -27.33 21.22 -6.33
CA CYS A 150 -26.49 22.12 -7.13
C CYS A 150 -27.07 22.34 -8.53
N GLY A 151 -27.53 21.27 -9.21
CA GLY A 151 -28.15 21.39 -10.54
C GLY A 151 -29.39 22.28 -10.53
N ARG A 152 -30.24 22.15 -9.52
CA ARG A 152 -31.42 23.01 -9.34
C ARG A 152 -31.05 24.48 -9.12
N GLU A 153 -29.99 24.72 -8.36
CA GLU A 153 -29.53 26.09 -8.08
C GLU A 153 -28.93 26.77 -9.32
N VAL A 154 -28.23 26.03 -10.18
CA VAL A 154 -27.77 26.53 -11.48
C VAL A 154 -28.95 26.95 -12.36
N LEU A 155 -30.01 26.15 -12.41
CA LEU A 155 -31.22 26.50 -13.17
C LEU A 155 -31.93 27.73 -12.59
N ARG A 156 -31.94 27.90 -11.26
CA ARG A 156 -32.50 29.08 -10.58
C ARG A 156 -31.72 30.36 -10.90
N LEU A 157 -30.39 30.27 -10.99
CA LEU A 157 -29.50 31.39 -11.25
C LEU A 157 -29.38 31.76 -12.73
N SER A 158 -29.74 30.86 -13.64
CA SER A 158 -29.58 31.02 -15.09
C SER A 158 -30.91 31.30 -15.78
N SER A 159 -30.95 32.29 -16.66
CA SER A 159 -32.12 32.51 -17.53
C SER A 159 -32.34 31.28 -18.42
N PRO A 160 -33.59 30.81 -18.62
CA PRO A 160 -33.89 29.73 -19.55
C PRO A 160 -33.38 29.99 -20.97
N ALA A 161 -33.14 31.24 -21.37
CA ALA A 161 -32.60 31.60 -22.69
C ALA A 161 -31.10 31.29 -22.86
N ASN A 162 -30.37 31.08 -21.76
CA ASN A 162 -28.92 30.90 -21.76
C ASN A 162 -28.52 29.46 -22.11
N VAL A 163 -27.42 29.30 -22.85
CA VAL A 163 -26.88 27.97 -23.22
C VAL A 163 -26.49 27.16 -21.99
N GLU A 164 -26.03 27.82 -20.94
CA GLU A 164 -25.62 27.21 -19.69
C GLU A 164 -26.79 26.64 -18.89
N HIS A 165 -27.97 27.30 -18.95
CA HIS A 165 -29.20 26.75 -18.37
C HIS A 165 -29.54 25.41 -19.04
N GLN A 166 -29.43 25.37 -20.38
CA GLN A 166 -29.77 24.19 -21.18
C GLN A 166 -28.81 23.01 -20.93
N LEU A 167 -27.50 23.28 -20.91
CA LEU A 167 -26.50 22.28 -20.54
C LEU A 167 -26.75 21.74 -19.13
N SER A 168 -27.10 22.62 -18.19
CA SER A 168 -27.40 22.25 -16.81
C SER A 168 -28.69 21.45 -16.66
N THR A 169 -29.69 21.66 -17.53
CA THR A 169 -30.91 20.82 -17.55
C THR A 169 -30.56 19.37 -17.89
N ASN A 170 -29.73 19.15 -18.92
CA ASN A 170 -29.26 17.80 -19.27
C ASN A 170 -28.43 17.18 -18.13
N ASN A 171 -27.55 17.97 -17.50
CA ASN A 171 -26.74 17.50 -16.37
C ASN A 171 -27.60 17.13 -15.15
N LEU A 172 -28.64 17.92 -14.84
CA LEU A 172 -29.59 17.61 -13.77
C LEU A 172 -30.35 16.30 -14.06
N ALA A 173 -30.82 16.12 -15.30
CA ALA A 173 -31.47 14.87 -15.70
C ALA A 173 -30.53 13.65 -15.57
N ALA A 174 -29.25 13.79 -15.93
CA ALA A 174 -28.25 12.75 -15.73
C ALA A 174 -28.00 12.42 -14.24
N ARG A 175 -27.98 13.43 -13.37
CA ARG A 175 -27.84 13.24 -11.90
C ARG A 175 -29.07 12.56 -11.29
N LEU A 176 -30.27 12.93 -11.73
CA LEU A 176 -31.52 12.25 -11.36
C LEU A 176 -31.53 10.80 -11.85
N HIS A 177 -31.07 10.55 -13.07
CA HIS A 177 -30.90 9.20 -13.61
C HIS A 177 -29.92 8.37 -12.76
N ALA A 178 -28.77 8.92 -12.38
CA ALA A 178 -27.84 8.25 -11.48
C ALA A 178 -28.50 7.89 -10.14
N ARG A 179 -29.32 8.79 -9.57
CA ARG A 179 -30.04 8.52 -8.30
C ARG A 179 -31.11 7.46 -8.46
N TYR A 180 -31.82 7.46 -9.59
CA TYR A 180 -32.72 6.39 -9.96
C TYR A 180 -32.00 5.04 -10.06
N LYS A 181 -30.83 4.99 -10.72
CA LYS A 181 -30.06 3.75 -10.86
C LYS A 181 -29.62 3.20 -9.50
N MET A 182 -29.24 4.08 -8.58
CA MET A 182 -28.75 3.72 -7.26
C MET A 182 -29.87 3.28 -6.29
N HIS A 183 -31.06 3.90 -6.34
CA HIS A 183 -32.13 3.68 -5.35
C HIS A 183 -33.44 3.15 -5.92
N HIS A 184 -33.54 2.95 -7.23
CA HIS A 184 -34.75 2.55 -7.94
C HIS A 184 -35.97 3.45 -7.66
N ARG A 185 -35.75 4.74 -7.41
CA ARG A 185 -36.81 5.75 -7.18
C ARG A 185 -37.45 6.17 -8.50
N SER A 186 -38.66 5.67 -8.78
CA SER A 186 -39.38 5.99 -10.02
C SER A 186 -39.60 7.49 -10.24
N VAL A 187 -39.82 8.26 -9.17
CA VAL A 187 -39.99 9.72 -9.21
C VAL A 187 -38.79 10.41 -9.88
N ASP A 188 -37.57 9.95 -9.62
CA ASP A 188 -36.36 10.54 -10.19
C ASP A 188 -36.27 10.28 -11.69
N ALA A 189 -36.65 9.08 -12.14
CA ALA A 189 -36.72 8.75 -13.55
C ALA A 189 -37.80 9.57 -14.29
N GLU A 190 -38.97 9.77 -13.68
CA GLU A 190 -40.04 10.60 -14.26
C GLU A 190 -39.65 12.09 -14.33
N GLU A 191 -39.01 12.62 -13.29
CA GLU A 191 -38.48 14.00 -13.29
C GLU A 191 -37.41 14.17 -14.37
N ALA A 192 -36.45 13.23 -14.46
CA ALA A 192 -35.42 13.25 -15.49
C ALA A 192 -36.03 13.20 -16.90
N LEU A 193 -36.99 12.30 -17.15
CA LEU A 193 -37.64 12.19 -18.47
C LEU A 193 -38.42 13.47 -18.83
N SER A 194 -39.08 14.12 -17.87
CA SER A 194 -39.77 15.39 -18.08
C SER A 194 -38.79 16.51 -18.53
N LEU A 195 -37.66 16.64 -17.83
CA LEU A 195 -36.61 17.61 -18.19
C LEU A 195 -36.04 17.33 -19.58
N ILE A 196 -35.83 16.06 -19.91
CA ILE A 196 -35.32 15.64 -21.21
C ILE A 196 -36.33 15.93 -22.32
N GLU A 197 -37.62 15.70 -22.09
CA GLU A 197 -38.66 15.99 -23.09
C GLU A 197 -38.74 17.49 -23.42
N GLU A 198 -38.52 18.35 -22.42
CA GLU A 198 -38.37 19.81 -22.64
C GLU A 198 -37.19 20.12 -23.58
N GLN A 199 -36.04 19.49 -23.34
CA GLN A 199 -34.85 19.70 -24.19
C GLN A 199 -35.07 19.20 -25.62
N LEU A 200 -35.72 18.03 -25.78
CA LEU A 200 -36.00 17.45 -27.09
C LEU A 200 -37.01 18.27 -27.91
N GLN A 201 -37.98 18.92 -27.25
CA GLN A 201 -38.93 19.83 -27.91
C GLN A 201 -38.28 21.17 -28.28
N ARG A 202 -37.35 21.64 -27.44
CA ARG A 202 -36.73 22.94 -27.59
C ARG A 202 -35.66 22.98 -28.68
N PHE A 203 -34.88 21.92 -28.78
CA PHE A 203 -33.73 21.88 -29.66
C PHE A 203 -33.99 21.04 -30.92
N PRO A 204 -33.52 21.49 -32.09
CA PRO A 204 -33.69 20.74 -33.33
C PRO A 204 -32.92 19.41 -33.25
N PRO A 205 -33.39 18.35 -33.96
CA PRO A 205 -32.78 17.02 -33.93
C PRO A 205 -31.29 16.97 -34.32
N SER A 206 -30.77 17.97 -35.03
CA SER A 206 -29.37 18.07 -35.44
C SER A 206 -28.44 18.72 -34.41
N SER A 207 -28.96 19.18 -33.27
CA SER A 207 -28.16 19.90 -32.27
C SER A 207 -27.49 18.96 -31.27
N PRO A 208 -26.25 19.27 -30.80
CA PRO A 208 -25.58 18.48 -29.78
C PRO A 208 -26.40 18.34 -28.48
N GLN A 209 -27.16 19.37 -28.11
CA GLN A 209 -28.03 19.34 -26.93
C GLN A 209 -29.17 18.32 -27.07
N HIS A 210 -29.76 18.21 -28.27
CA HIS A 210 -30.75 17.19 -28.57
C HIS A 210 -30.13 15.78 -28.51
N GLY A 211 -28.93 15.62 -29.06
CA GLY A 211 -28.16 14.37 -28.95
C GLY A 211 -27.88 13.97 -27.50
N ALA A 212 -27.38 14.90 -26.68
CA ALA A 212 -27.11 14.67 -25.27
C ALA A 212 -28.38 14.26 -24.49
N ALA A 213 -29.51 14.90 -24.79
CA ALA A 213 -30.79 14.59 -24.17
C ALA A 213 -31.26 13.14 -24.52
N LEU A 214 -31.09 12.72 -25.77
CA LEU A 214 -31.37 11.34 -26.21
C LEU A 214 -30.53 10.30 -25.46
N LEU A 215 -29.25 10.60 -25.20
CA LEU A 215 -28.34 9.69 -24.49
C LEU A 215 -28.78 9.45 -23.04
N VAL A 216 -29.22 10.50 -22.34
CA VAL A 216 -29.76 10.37 -20.96
C VAL A 216 -31.06 9.56 -20.98
N ARG A 217 -31.98 9.84 -21.92
CA ARG A 217 -33.22 9.06 -22.08
C ARG A 217 -32.94 7.59 -22.34
N ALA A 218 -31.97 7.29 -23.21
CA ALA A 218 -31.57 5.94 -23.53
C ALA A 218 -31.01 5.19 -22.31
N SER A 219 -30.23 5.86 -21.46
CA SER A 219 -29.72 5.26 -20.22
C SER A 219 -30.84 4.94 -19.22
N ILE A 220 -31.84 5.82 -19.06
CA ILE A 220 -33.01 5.56 -18.21
C ILE A 220 -33.80 4.35 -18.74
N LEU A 221 -34.02 4.28 -20.05
CA LEU A 221 -34.73 3.16 -20.68
C LEU A 221 -33.98 1.83 -20.52
N HIS A 222 -32.65 1.84 -20.66
CA HIS A 222 -31.84 0.65 -20.39
C HIS A 222 -31.97 0.18 -18.94
N ASP A 223 -31.89 1.08 -17.95
CA ASP A 223 -32.05 0.70 -16.54
C ASP A 223 -33.47 0.21 -16.22
N ARG A 224 -34.50 0.72 -16.92
CA ARG A 224 -35.85 0.17 -16.87
C ARG A 224 -35.92 -1.24 -17.45
N TYR A 225 -35.25 -1.51 -18.57
CA TYR A 225 -35.13 -2.88 -19.09
C TYR A 225 -34.47 -3.81 -18.08
N GLU A 226 -33.38 -3.39 -17.43
CA GLU A 226 -32.72 -4.24 -16.43
C GLU A 226 -33.66 -4.62 -15.26
N GLN A 227 -34.60 -3.74 -14.90
CA GLN A 227 -35.60 -3.98 -13.86
C GLN A 227 -36.81 -4.77 -14.33
N THR A 228 -37.35 -4.48 -15.52
CA THR A 228 -38.62 -5.05 -15.99
C THR A 228 -38.44 -6.26 -16.90
N LYS A 229 -37.25 -6.43 -17.48
CA LYS A 229 -36.95 -7.33 -18.61
C LYS A 229 -37.92 -7.17 -19.79
N ASP A 230 -38.48 -5.96 -19.94
CA ASP A 230 -39.33 -5.61 -21.08
C ASP A 230 -38.45 -5.20 -22.27
N ILE A 231 -38.47 -6.02 -23.32
CA ILE A 231 -37.66 -5.81 -24.51
C ILE A 231 -37.94 -4.48 -25.22
N GLN A 232 -39.13 -3.90 -25.08
CA GLN A 232 -39.43 -2.59 -25.69
C GLN A 232 -38.55 -1.48 -25.11
N HIS A 233 -38.22 -1.57 -23.81
CA HIS A 233 -37.30 -0.64 -23.18
C HIS A 233 -35.88 -0.78 -23.74
N LEU A 234 -35.42 -2.02 -23.97
CA LEU A 234 -34.12 -2.31 -24.56
C LEU A 234 -34.02 -1.77 -26.00
N GLU A 235 -35.02 -2.02 -26.83
CA GLU A 235 -35.03 -1.56 -28.23
C GLU A 235 -35.03 -0.04 -28.32
N ARG A 236 -35.84 0.64 -27.49
CA ARG A 236 -35.86 2.11 -27.45
C ARG A 236 -34.56 2.69 -26.90
N ALA A 237 -33.90 2.02 -25.95
CA ALA A 237 -32.59 2.43 -25.47
C ALA A 237 -31.54 2.34 -26.59
N ILE A 238 -31.49 1.22 -27.33
CA ILE A 238 -30.58 1.04 -28.47
C ILE A 238 -30.75 2.16 -29.49
N VAL A 239 -31.99 2.43 -29.94
CA VAL A 239 -32.27 3.52 -30.90
C VAL A 239 -31.84 4.88 -30.34
N GLY A 240 -32.14 5.15 -29.07
CA GLY A 240 -31.76 6.39 -28.41
C GLY A 240 -30.24 6.60 -28.35
N PHE A 241 -29.47 5.55 -28.06
CA PHE A 241 -28.00 5.60 -28.07
C PHE A 241 -27.43 5.79 -29.48
N GLN A 242 -28.00 5.12 -30.49
CA GLN A 242 -27.56 5.25 -31.89
C GLN A 242 -27.76 6.67 -32.42
N VAL A 243 -28.98 7.20 -32.30
CA VAL A 243 -29.30 8.55 -32.78
C VAL A 243 -28.59 9.61 -31.95
N GLY A 244 -28.52 9.41 -30.62
CA GLY A 244 -27.80 10.30 -29.72
C GLY A 244 -26.33 10.42 -30.10
N LEU A 245 -25.65 9.30 -30.33
CA LEU A 245 -24.23 9.27 -30.72
C LEU A 245 -23.98 9.91 -32.08
N GLN A 246 -24.81 9.62 -33.09
CA GLN A 246 -24.72 10.27 -34.40
C GLN A 246 -24.88 11.79 -34.31
N THR A 247 -25.71 12.27 -33.39
CA THR A 247 -26.02 13.70 -33.24
C THR A 247 -24.89 14.46 -32.53
N VAL A 248 -24.30 13.89 -31.48
CA VAL A 248 -23.19 14.55 -30.75
C VAL A 248 -21.83 14.44 -31.47
N GLY A 249 -21.71 13.49 -32.41
CA GLY A 249 -20.51 13.25 -33.20
C GLY A 249 -19.49 12.32 -32.53
N GLU A 250 -18.62 11.73 -33.35
CA GLU A 250 -17.63 10.72 -32.92
C GLU A 250 -16.55 11.29 -31.99
N THR A 251 -16.32 12.60 -32.01
CA THR A 251 -15.36 13.29 -31.12
C THR A 251 -15.94 13.57 -29.74
N HIS A 252 -17.20 13.22 -29.47
CA HIS A 252 -17.81 13.42 -28.17
C HIS A 252 -17.13 12.56 -27.10
N GLU A 253 -16.87 13.13 -25.92
CA GLU A 253 -16.13 12.48 -24.83
C GLU A 253 -16.73 11.14 -24.39
N ARG A 254 -18.07 11.00 -24.45
CA ARG A 254 -18.78 9.77 -24.11
C ARG A 254 -18.87 8.75 -25.24
N ALA A 255 -18.39 9.05 -26.45
CA ALA A 255 -18.51 8.15 -27.60
C ALA A 255 -17.96 6.73 -27.33
N PRO A 256 -16.76 6.56 -26.72
CA PRO A 256 -16.25 5.22 -26.40
C PRO A 256 -17.10 4.45 -25.38
N GLU A 257 -17.72 5.17 -24.43
CA GLU A 257 -18.64 4.59 -23.44
C GLU A 257 -19.94 4.11 -24.11
N ILE A 258 -20.51 4.94 -24.99
CA ILE A 258 -21.76 4.64 -25.69
C ILE A 258 -21.57 3.50 -26.68
N LEU A 259 -20.46 3.45 -27.43
CA LEU A 259 -20.14 2.33 -28.32
C LEU A 259 -20.01 1.01 -27.55
N ARG A 260 -19.39 1.05 -26.35
CA ARG A 260 -19.33 -0.11 -25.46
C ARG A 260 -20.73 -0.55 -25.03
N LEU A 261 -21.55 0.39 -24.60
CA LEU A 261 -22.93 0.11 -24.19
C LEU A 261 -23.72 -0.50 -25.35
N LEU A 262 -23.67 0.09 -26.55
CA LEU A 262 -24.34 -0.46 -27.73
C LEU A 262 -23.93 -1.90 -28.03
N ALA A 263 -22.65 -2.25 -27.93
CA ALA A 263 -22.20 -3.63 -28.09
C ALA A 263 -22.82 -4.58 -27.06
N ILE A 264 -22.87 -4.16 -25.79
CA ILE A 264 -23.47 -4.95 -24.70
C ILE A 264 -24.98 -5.11 -24.88
N LEU A 265 -25.69 -4.02 -25.21
CA LEU A 265 -27.14 -4.03 -25.38
C LEU A 265 -27.58 -4.93 -26.53
N HIS A 266 -26.82 -4.94 -27.63
CA HIS A 266 -27.09 -5.86 -28.73
C HIS A 266 -26.82 -7.32 -28.34
N ASN A 267 -25.77 -7.61 -27.58
CA ASN A 267 -25.58 -8.95 -27.02
C ASN A 267 -26.72 -9.37 -26.08
N GLN A 268 -27.19 -8.49 -25.21
CA GLN A 268 -28.37 -8.74 -24.37
C GLN A 268 -29.62 -8.98 -25.20
N LYS A 269 -29.83 -8.16 -26.25
CA LYS A 269 -30.96 -8.34 -27.16
C LYS A 269 -30.90 -9.69 -27.90
N TYR A 270 -29.70 -10.14 -28.28
CA TYR A 270 -29.52 -11.49 -28.81
C TYR A 270 -29.94 -12.56 -27.80
N THR A 271 -29.59 -12.43 -26.52
CA THR A 271 -29.99 -13.43 -25.51
C THR A 271 -31.51 -13.54 -25.33
N GLU A 272 -32.25 -12.46 -25.61
CA GLU A 272 -33.72 -12.44 -25.54
C GLU A 272 -34.39 -12.91 -26.84
N THR A 273 -33.83 -12.53 -28.00
CA THR A 273 -34.48 -12.72 -29.32
C THR A 273 -33.93 -13.89 -30.13
N ASN A 274 -32.72 -14.36 -29.81
CA ASN A 274 -31.89 -15.24 -30.64
C ASN A 274 -31.67 -14.72 -32.08
N ALA A 275 -31.83 -13.42 -32.33
CA ALA A 275 -31.62 -12.84 -33.65
C ALA A 275 -30.12 -12.62 -33.91
N ILE A 276 -29.53 -13.43 -34.79
CA ILE A 276 -28.09 -13.39 -35.14
C ILE A 276 -27.63 -11.98 -35.59
N ALA A 277 -28.53 -11.18 -36.17
CA ALA A 277 -28.25 -9.79 -36.56
C ALA A 277 -27.82 -8.90 -35.38
N ASP A 278 -28.30 -9.17 -34.15
CA ASP A 278 -27.90 -8.42 -32.97
C ASP A 278 -26.45 -8.71 -32.58
N LEU A 279 -25.98 -9.96 -32.66
CA LEU A 279 -24.56 -10.27 -32.46
C LEU A 279 -23.67 -9.58 -33.51
N ALA A 280 -24.11 -9.54 -34.77
CA ALA A 280 -23.38 -8.82 -35.83
C ALA A 280 -23.26 -7.33 -35.49
N ALA A 281 -24.33 -6.70 -35.01
CA ALA A 281 -24.30 -5.31 -34.56
C ALA A 281 -23.37 -5.11 -33.34
N ALA A 282 -23.36 -6.06 -32.39
CA ALA A 282 -22.45 -6.00 -31.25
C ALA A 282 -20.97 -6.01 -31.67
N VAL A 283 -20.63 -6.82 -32.67
CA VAL A 283 -19.29 -6.87 -33.27
C VAL A 283 -18.94 -5.53 -33.93
N GLU A 284 -19.84 -4.96 -34.73
CA GLU A 284 -19.62 -3.66 -35.40
C GLU A 284 -19.35 -2.53 -34.40
N TYR A 285 -20.16 -2.40 -33.34
CA TYR A 285 -19.95 -1.35 -32.33
C TYR A 285 -18.66 -1.55 -31.52
N SER A 286 -18.32 -2.81 -31.21
CA SER A 286 -17.06 -3.13 -30.54
C SER A 286 -15.85 -2.82 -31.43
N LYS A 287 -15.97 -3.06 -32.74
CA LYS A 287 -14.95 -2.71 -33.75
C LYS A 287 -14.78 -1.20 -33.87
N ALA A 288 -15.88 -0.44 -33.98
CA ALA A 288 -15.85 1.01 -34.02
C ALA A 288 -15.15 1.59 -32.77
N LYS A 289 -15.44 1.05 -31.58
CA LYS A 289 -14.74 1.43 -30.36
C LYS A 289 -13.23 1.14 -30.45
N LEU A 290 -12.84 -0.05 -30.92
CA LEU A 290 -11.43 -0.43 -31.06
C LEU A 290 -10.67 0.47 -32.06
N GLN A 291 -11.36 1.00 -33.08
CA GLN A 291 -10.79 1.93 -34.04
C GLN A 291 -10.53 3.32 -33.46
N LEU A 292 -11.32 3.76 -32.46
CA LEU A 292 -11.08 5.02 -31.74
C LEU A 292 -9.86 4.98 -30.80
N ILE A 293 -9.33 3.79 -30.49
CA ILE A 293 -8.18 3.62 -29.59
C ILE A 293 -6.88 3.55 -30.43
N PRO A 294 -5.97 4.53 -30.35
CA PRO A 294 -4.72 4.49 -31.11
C PRO A 294 -3.87 3.24 -30.87
N ARG A 295 -3.15 2.78 -31.90
CA ARG A 295 -2.26 1.60 -31.82
C ARG A 295 -1.10 1.74 -30.82
N THR A 296 -0.78 2.97 -30.44
CA THR A 296 0.29 3.29 -29.49
C THR A 296 -0.15 3.22 -28.03
N TYR A 297 -1.45 3.11 -27.74
CA TYR A 297 -1.96 3.13 -26.38
C TYR A 297 -1.79 1.78 -25.71
N GLN A 298 -1.21 1.78 -24.50
CA GLN A 298 -0.91 0.56 -23.73
C GLN A 298 -2.18 -0.25 -23.40
N ILE A 299 -3.32 0.41 -23.20
CA ILE A 299 -4.63 -0.23 -22.93
C ILE A 299 -5.28 -0.89 -24.17
N ARG A 300 -4.71 -0.74 -25.37
CA ARG A 300 -5.28 -1.29 -26.61
C ARG A 300 -5.49 -2.82 -26.57
N PRO A 301 -4.59 -3.65 -26.01
CA PRO A 301 -4.81 -5.09 -25.90
C PRO A 301 -6.08 -5.48 -25.14
N ASP A 302 -6.48 -4.71 -24.12
CA ASP A 302 -7.76 -4.92 -23.42
C ASP A 302 -8.95 -4.71 -24.34
N HIS A 303 -8.88 -3.69 -25.19
CA HIS A 303 -9.91 -3.44 -26.19
C HIS A 303 -9.93 -4.49 -27.30
N VAL A 304 -8.76 -4.97 -27.75
CA VAL A 304 -8.66 -6.10 -28.69
C VAL A 304 -9.32 -7.35 -28.11
N ALA A 305 -9.04 -7.70 -26.86
CA ALA A 305 -9.63 -8.86 -26.21
C ALA A 305 -11.16 -8.75 -26.12
N HIS A 306 -11.70 -7.60 -25.70
CA HIS A 306 -13.15 -7.38 -25.68
C HIS A 306 -13.79 -7.52 -27.07
N TYR A 307 -13.17 -6.96 -28.12
CA TYR A 307 -13.66 -7.13 -29.49
C TYR A 307 -13.69 -8.60 -29.91
N LEU A 308 -12.62 -9.34 -29.67
CA LEU A 308 -12.55 -10.76 -30.02
C LEU A 308 -13.53 -11.63 -29.22
N THR A 309 -13.93 -11.23 -28.01
CA THR A 309 -15.01 -11.87 -27.27
C THR A 309 -16.36 -11.71 -27.98
N HIS A 310 -16.71 -10.50 -28.43
CA HIS A 310 -17.93 -10.30 -29.22
C HIS A 310 -17.87 -11.01 -30.57
N LEU A 311 -16.71 -10.98 -31.24
CA LEU A 311 -16.52 -11.63 -32.54
C LEU A 311 -16.71 -13.15 -32.44
N VAL A 312 -16.14 -13.81 -31.43
CA VAL A 312 -16.31 -15.26 -31.28
C VAL A 312 -17.77 -15.64 -30.98
N GLU A 313 -18.50 -14.86 -30.17
CA GLU A 313 -19.92 -15.11 -29.90
C GLU A 313 -20.77 -15.08 -31.18
N TYR A 314 -20.52 -14.10 -32.05
CA TYR A 314 -21.16 -14.03 -33.38
C TYR A 314 -20.77 -15.23 -34.26
N ILE A 315 -19.48 -15.55 -34.32
CA ILE A 315 -18.97 -16.62 -35.20
C ILE A 315 -19.49 -18.00 -34.79
N LEU A 316 -19.61 -18.29 -33.49
CA LEU A 316 -20.08 -19.59 -33.01
C LEU A 316 -21.52 -19.93 -33.43
N VAL A 317 -22.30 -18.97 -33.97
CA VAL A 317 -23.69 -19.19 -34.40
C VAL A 317 -23.94 -18.94 -35.88
N VAL A 318 -22.89 -18.63 -36.65
CA VAL A 318 -22.98 -18.38 -38.09
C VAL A 318 -22.65 -19.65 -38.87
N ASP A 319 -23.51 -20.01 -39.84
CA ASP A 319 -23.37 -21.19 -40.72
C ASP A 319 -22.66 -20.90 -42.06
N SER A 320 -21.92 -19.79 -42.15
CA SER A 320 -21.19 -19.36 -43.35
C SER A 320 -19.69 -19.55 -43.17
N LEU A 321 -19.11 -20.56 -43.83
CA LEU A 321 -17.67 -20.82 -43.78
C LEU A 321 -16.83 -19.60 -44.20
N ALA A 322 -17.25 -18.88 -45.24
CA ALA A 322 -16.57 -17.67 -45.72
C ALA A 322 -16.54 -16.55 -44.67
N THR A 323 -17.62 -16.40 -43.88
CA THR A 323 -17.67 -15.42 -42.79
C THR A 323 -16.69 -15.80 -41.67
N VAL A 324 -16.59 -17.10 -41.36
CA VAL A 324 -15.63 -17.61 -40.37
C VAL A 324 -14.18 -17.41 -40.83
N GLU A 325 -13.88 -17.62 -42.10
CA GLU A 325 -12.54 -17.42 -42.66
C GLU A 325 -12.09 -15.95 -42.58
N ASN A 326 -12.95 -15.00 -42.97
CA ASN A 326 -12.65 -13.57 -42.86
C ASN A 326 -12.43 -13.15 -41.40
N ALA A 327 -13.29 -13.62 -40.49
CA ALA A 327 -13.15 -13.33 -39.07
C ALA A 327 -11.88 -13.93 -38.47
N LEU A 328 -11.43 -15.10 -38.95
CA LEU A 328 -10.20 -15.73 -38.51
C LEU A 328 -8.96 -14.92 -38.92
N GLU A 329 -8.93 -14.37 -40.14
CA GLU A 329 -7.84 -13.52 -40.62
C GLU A 329 -7.74 -12.21 -39.80
N GLU A 330 -8.89 -11.56 -39.57
CA GLU A 330 -8.97 -10.36 -38.73
C GLU A 330 -8.52 -10.66 -37.29
N ALA A 331 -9.02 -11.74 -36.70
CA ALA A 331 -8.73 -12.10 -35.33
C ALA A 331 -7.26 -12.48 -35.12
N ARG A 332 -6.60 -13.10 -36.12
CA ARG A 332 -5.14 -13.35 -36.11
C ARG A 332 -4.35 -12.05 -36.09
N THR A 333 -4.69 -11.13 -37.00
CA THR A 333 -4.02 -9.84 -37.12
C THR A 333 -4.09 -9.07 -35.80
N LEU A 334 -5.29 -8.96 -35.22
CA LEU A 334 -5.50 -8.27 -33.95
C LEU A 334 -4.83 -8.99 -32.77
N ARG A 335 -4.89 -10.31 -32.73
CA ARG A 335 -4.20 -11.10 -31.71
C ARG A 335 -2.71 -10.84 -31.77
N ASP A 336 -2.11 -10.74 -32.95
CA ASP A 336 -0.68 -10.45 -33.11
C ASP A 336 -0.27 -9.01 -32.75
N GLU A 337 -1.22 -8.07 -32.68
CA GLU A 337 -0.99 -6.75 -32.05
C GLU A 337 -0.79 -6.86 -30.53
N VAL A 338 -1.35 -7.88 -29.87
CA VAL A 338 -1.24 -8.05 -28.41
C VAL A 338 0.12 -8.67 -28.06
N PRO A 339 0.99 -8.02 -27.27
CA PRO A 339 2.28 -8.60 -26.89
C PRO A 339 2.12 -9.98 -26.24
N LYS A 340 3.03 -10.92 -26.53
CA LYS A 340 2.99 -12.29 -25.95
C LYS A 340 3.01 -12.29 -24.41
N ALA A 341 3.68 -11.30 -23.82
CA ALA A 341 3.78 -11.12 -22.38
C ALA A 341 2.54 -10.44 -21.76
N HIS A 342 1.65 -9.83 -22.55
CA HIS A 342 0.47 -9.15 -22.04
C HIS A 342 -0.52 -10.13 -21.40
N THR A 343 -1.21 -9.73 -20.32
CA THR A 343 -2.18 -10.58 -19.60
C THR A 343 -3.36 -10.97 -20.49
N LYS A 344 -3.81 -10.04 -21.35
CA LYS A 344 -4.91 -10.26 -22.31
C LYS A 344 -4.58 -11.14 -23.52
N ARG A 345 -3.32 -11.55 -23.72
CA ARG A 345 -2.94 -12.48 -24.81
C ARG A 345 -3.69 -13.81 -24.71
N HIS A 346 -3.87 -14.34 -23.50
CA HIS A 346 -4.55 -15.61 -23.29
C HIS A 346 -6.05 -15.54 -23.66
N PRO A 347 -6.85 -14.57 -23.16
CA PRO A 347 -8.22 -14.33 -23.65
C PRO A 347 -8.33 -14.23 -25.18
N THR A 348 -7.41 -13.54 -25.86
CA THR A 348 -7.45 -13.47 -27.33
C THR A 348 -7.24 -14.82 -28.02
N ASN A 349 -6.38 -15.69 -27.45
CA ASN A 349 -6.21 -17.05 -27.95
C ASN A 349 -7.48 -17.90 -27.71
N LEU A 350 -8.16 -17.72 -26.57
CA LEU A 350 -9.41 -18.44 -26.30
C LEU A 350 -10.48 -18.10 -27.36
N SER A 351 -10.68 -16.81 -27.66
CA SER A 351 -11.59 -16.38 -28.73
C SER A 351 -11.20 -16.98 -30.09
N LEU A 352 -9.91 -16.97 -30.43
CA LEU A 352 -9.44 -17.53 -31.70
C LEU A 352 -9.65 -19.05 -31.79
N THR A 353 -9.55 -19.77 -30.68
CA THR A 353 -9.82 -21.21 -30.61
C THR A 353 -11.29 -21.50 -30.91
N GLY A 354 -12.21 -20.67 -30.40
CA GLY A 354 -13.64 -20.77 -30.72
C GLY A 354 -13.93 -20.56 -32.21
N ILE A 355 -13.31 -19.56 -32.83
CA ILE A 355 -13.42 -19.28 -34.28
C ILE A 355 -12.88 -20.47 -35.11
N LEU A 356 -11.71 -21.00 -34.75
CA LEU A 356 -11.12 -22.17 -35.40
C LEU A 356 -12.01 -23.41 -35.26
N SER A 357 -12.62 -23.61 -34.08
CA SER A 357 -13.54 -24.72 -33.82
C SER A 357 -14.78 -24.63 -34.71
N GLN A 358 -15.37 -23.44 -34.86
CA GLN A 358 -16.50 -23.26 -35.77
C GLN A 358 -16.11 -23.56 -37.23
N ARG A 359 -14.95 -23.11 -37.69
CA ARG A 359 -14.46 -23.42 -39.05
C ARG A 359 -14.34 -24.93 -39.26
N CYS A 360 -13.80 -25.65 -38.27
CA CYS A 360 -13.73 -27.11 -38.30
C CYS A 360 -15.12 -27.76 -38.38
N LEU A 361 -16.09 -27.24 -37.62
CA LEU A 361 -17.46 -27.77 -37.63
C LEU A 361 -18.13 -27.61 -38.99
N LEU A 362 -18.03 -26.43 -39.61
CA LEU A 362 -18.69 -26.14 -40.90
C LEU A 362 -18.01 -26.81 -42.10
N SER A 363 -16.68 -26.91 -42.07
CA SER A 363 -15.92 -27.51 -43.18
C SER A 363 -15.92 -29.04 -43.18
N HIS A 364 -16.19 -29.68 -42.03
CA HIS A 364 -15.99 -31.11 -41.82
C HIS A 364 -14.63 -31.62 -42.31
N ASP A 365 -13.59 -30.78 -42.22
CA ASP A 365 -12.25 -31.08 -42.68
C ASP A 365 -11.32 -31.38 -41.49
N VAL A 366 -10.73 -32.58 -41.49
CA VAL A 366 -9.81 -33.02 -40.44
C VAL A 366 -8.57 -32.11 -40.31
N ARG A 367 -8.16 -31.45 -41.40
CA ARG A 367 -7.04 -30.49 -41.39
C ARG A 367 -7.35 -29.30 -40.48
N HIS A 368 -8.60 -28.84 -40.47
CA HIS A 368 -9.05 -27.78 -39.59
C HIS A 368 -9.14 -28.25 -38.13
N LEU A 369 -9.53 -29.50 -37.86
CA LEU A 369 -9.50 -30.07 -36.51
C LEU A 369 -8.07 -30.13 -35.97
N ARG A 370 -7.11 -30.55 -36.81
CA ARG A 370 -5.70 -30.57 -36.45
C ARG A 370 -5.18 -29.18 -36.13
N GLU A 371 -5.59 -28.18 -36.91
CA GLU A 371 -5.21 -26.78 -36.67
C GLU A 371 -5.76 -26.24 -35.35
N VAL A 372 -7.00 -26.58 -35.00
CA VAL A 372 -7.59 -26.27 -33.68
C VAL A 372 -6.73 -26.86 -32.57
N VAL A 373 -6.39 -28.15 -32.65
CA VAL A 373 -5.54 -28.86 -31.67
C VAL A 373 -4.14 -28.27 -31.58
N ALA A 374 -3.49 -27.99 -32.71
CA ALA A 374 -2.18 -27.37 -32.74
C ALA A 374 -2.19 -25.98 -32.11
N PHE A 375 -3.21 -25.16 -32.42
CA PHE A 375 -3.34 -23.83 -31.84
C PHE A 375 -3.59 -23.86 -30.32
N ALA A 376 -4.39 -24.81 -29.84
CA ALA A 376 -4.59 -25.04 -28.41
C ALA A 376 -3.28 -25.46 -27.74
N LEU A 377 -2.51 -26.36 -28.35
CA LEU A 377 -1.23 -26.82 -27.86
C LEU A 377 -0.22 -25.67 -27.76
N ASP A 378 -0.10 -24.84 -28.80
CA ASP A 378 0.75 -23.64 -28.82
C ASP A 378 0.32 -22.63 -27.75
N SER A 379 -0.99 -22.45 -27.56
CA SER A 379 -1.53 -21.55 -26.54
C SER A 379 -1.24 -22.05 -25.12
N ILE A 380 -1.37 -23.35 -24.89
CA ILE A 380 -1.03 -23.99 -23.61
C ILE A 380 0.48 -23.94 -23.39
N ASN A 381 1.30 -24.17 -24.41
CA ASN A 381 2.76 -24.08 -24.31
C ASN A 381 3.22 -22.65 -24.00
N ALA A 382 2.69 -21.65 -24.71
CA ALA A 382 2.96 -20.24 -24.41
C ALA A 382 2.51 -19.87 -22.98
N TRP A 383 1.39 -20.42 -22.52
CA TRP A 383 0.96 -20.24 -21.14
C TRP A 383 1.91 -20.95 -20.16
N ASN A 384 2.31 -22.19 -20.43
CA ASN A 384 3.27 -22.97 -19.64
C ASN A 384 4.68 -22.36 -19.63
N GLU A 385 5.06 -21.60 -20.66
CA GLU A 385 6.28 -20.78 -20.68
C GLU A 385 6.15 -19.57 -19.75
N LYS A 386 4.96 -18.97 -19.69
CA LYS A 386 4.65 -17.83 -18.82
C LYS A 386 4.43 -18.24 -17.35
N LEU A 387 3.90 -19.45 -17.15
CA LEU A 387 3.82 -20.13 -15.86
C LEU A 387 5.25 -20.47 -15.41
N ASN A 388 5.87 -19.51 -14.73
CA ASN A 388 7.12 -19.68 -14.02
C ASN A 388 7.10 -20.94 -13.13
N ILE A 389 8.30 -21.46 -12.85
CA ILE A 389 8.72 -22.76 -12.27
C ILE A 389 7.82 -23.37 -11.16
N THR A 390 6.93 -22.62 -10.52
CA THR A 390 6.16 -23.03 -9.34
C THR A 390 4.73 -23.47 -9.59
N GLN A 391 4.15 -23.13 -10.74
CA GLN A 391 2.80 -23.58 -11.07
C GLN A 391 2.88 -24.84 -11.94
N SER A 392 2.09 -25.85 -11.58
CA SER A 392 2.02 -27.10 -12.35
C SER A 392 1.66 -26.74 -13.78
N LYS A 393 2.60 -26.98 -14.70
CA LYS A 393 2.35 -26.85 -16.13
C LYS A 393 1.16 -27.73 -16.49
N VAL A 394 0.26 -27.21 -17.33
CA VAL A 394 -0.83 -28.01 -17.89
C VAL A 394 -0.18 -29.11 -18.72
N PRO A 395 -0.40 -30.40 -18.41
CA PRO A 395 0.22 -31.50 -19.13
C PRO A 395 -0.19 -31.47 -20.60
N THR A 396 0.77 -31.39 -21.52
CA THR A 396 0.51 -31.35 -22.97
C THR A 396 0.71 -32.69 -23.67
N GLU A 397 1.30 -33.68 -23.00
CA GLU A 397 1.68 -34.95 -23.60
C GLU A 397 0.51 -35.72 -24.24
N GLY A 398 -0.64 -35.79 -23.54
CA GLY A 398 -1.85 -36.40 -24.09
C GLY A 398 -2.38 -35.67 -25.32
N LEU A 399 -2.26 -34.35 -25.35
CA LEU A 399 -2.64 -33.50 -26.48
C LEU A 399 -1.68 -33.64 -27.68
N VAL A 400 -0.36 -33.79 -27.42
CA VAL A 400 0.65 -34.09 -28.46
C VAL A 400 0.38 -35.45 -29.09
N ARG A 401 0.13 -36.49 -28.28
CA ARG A 401 -0.23 -37.82 -28.77
C ARG A 401 -1.52 -37.78 -29.60
N PHE A 402 -2.56 -37.10 -29.10
CA PHE A 402 -3.81 -36.91 -29.83
C PHE A 402 -3.59 -36.22 -31.19
N SER A 403 -2.77 -35.17 -31.22
CA SER A 403 -2.38 -34.46 -32.45
C SER A 403 -1.65 -35.36 -33.45
N THR A 404 -0.81 -36.28 -32.96
CA THR A 404 -0.07 -37.24 -33.79
C THR A 404 -1.03 -38.25 -34.44
N CYS A 405 -1.94 -38.85 -33.66
CA CYS A 405 -2.92 -39.80 -34.17
C CYS A 405 -3.89 -39.13 -35.17
N LEU A 406 -4.25 -37.86 -34.93
CA LEU A 406 -5.01 -37.04 -35.88
C LEU A 406 -4.30 -36.93 -37.23
N ARG A 407 -2.98 -36.68 -37.22
CA ARG A 407 -2.17 -36.56 -38.44
C ARG A 407 -2.06 -37.89 -39.18
N GLU A 408 -1.90 -38.99 -38.48
CA GLU A 408 -1.89 -40.33 -39.09
C GLU A 408 -3.23 -40.66 -39.76
N THR A 409 -4.34 -40.32 -39.09
CA THR A 409 -5.69 -40.47 -39.64
C THR A 409 -5.91 -39.60 -40.88
N GLU A 410 -5.37 -38.38 -40.91
CA GLU A 410 -5.40 -37.49 -42.07
C GLU A 410 -4.62 -38.05 -43.28
N LEU A 411 -3.45 -38.66 -43.02
CA LEU A 411 -2.55 -39.19 -44.05
C LEU A 411 -2.93 -40.58 -44.57
N ALA A 412 -3.81 -41.30 -43.86
CA ALA A 412 -4.29 -42.62 -44.29
C ALA A 412 -4.96 -42.55 -45.69
N PRO A 413 -5.01 -43.63 -46.47
CA PRO A 413 -5.71 -43.63 -47.77
C PRO A 413 -7.18 -43.22 -47.62
N GLU A 414 -7.70 -42.37 -48.52
CA GLU A 414 -9.09 -41.90 -48.46
C GLU A 414 -10.09 -43.05 -48.45
N GLU A 415 -9.81 -44.13 -49.18
CA GLU A 415 -10.65 -45.34 -49.29
C GLU A 415 -10.64 -46.22 -48.02
N ALA A 416 -9.75 -45.97 -47.05
CA ALA A 416 -9.59 -46.83 -45.89
C ALA A 416 -10.85 -46.81 -44.98
N PRO A 417 -11.50 -47.96 -44.71
CA PRO A 417 -12.72 -48.00 -43.89
C PRO A 417 -12.51 -47.50 -42.46
N VAL A 418 -11.35 -47.80 -41.86
CA VAL A 418 -10.99 -47.33 -40.51
C VAL A 418 -10.75 -45.83 -40.48
N ARG A 419 -10.19 -45.23 -41.55
CA ARG A 419 -10.08 -43.77 -41.67
C ARG A 419 -11.45 -43.11 -41.58
N HIS A 420 -12.42 -43.59 -42.35
CA HIS A 420 -13.80 -43.08 -42.31
C HIS A 420 -14.42 -43.20 -40.91
N GLN A 421 -14.25 -44.36 -40.27
CA GLN A 421 -14.75 -44.61 -38.91
C GLN A 421 -14.10 -43.66 -37.89
N ALA A 422 -12.80 -43.44 -37.97
CA ALA A 422 -12.07 -42.52 -37.10
C ALA A 422 -12.53 -41.07 -37.29
N LEU A 423 -12.73 -40.62 -38.54
CA LEU A 423 -13.23 -39.28 -38.85
C LEU A 423 -14.66 -39.08 -38.31
N GLU A 424 -15.56 -40.06 -38.49
CA GLU A 424 -16.91 -40.01 -37.91
C GLU A 424 -16.87 -39.80 -36.39
N GLN A 425 -16.00 -40.52 -35.67
CA GLN A 425 -15.84 -40.36 -34.22
C GLN A 425 -15.21 -39.01 -33.84
N LEU A 426 -14.17 -38.57 -34.54
CA LEU A 426 -13.50 -37.30 -34.29
C LEU A 426 -14.45 -36.11 -34.39
N PHE A 427 -15.27 -36.05 -35.44
CA PHE A 427 -16.26 -34.99 -35.60
C PHE A 427 -17.36 -35.09 -34.55
N LYS A 428 -17.77 -36.30 -34.17
CA LYS A 428 -18.72 -36.52 -33.07
C LYS A 428 -18.15 -35.99 -31.74
N TRP A 429 -16.91 -36.30 -31.40
CA TRP A 429 -16.27 -35.81 -30.17
C TRP A 429 -16.05 -34.30 -30.20
N HIS A 430 -15.59 -33.74 -31.33
CA HIS A 430 -15.41 -32.31 -31.49
C HIS A 430 -16.73 -31.53 -31.41
N SER A 431 -17.86 -32.09 -31.85
CA SER A 431 -19.15 -31.41 -31.71
C SER A 431 -19.50 -31.12 -30.24
N VAL A 432 -19.15 -32.02 -29.32
CA VAL A 432 -19.31 -31.82 -27.86
C VAL A 432 -18.38 -30.71 -27.35
N VAL A 433 -17.14 -30.67 -27.86
CA VAL A 433 -16.17 -29.62 -27.54
C VAL A 433 -16.67 -28.24 -27.99
N HIS A 434 -17.25 -28.16 -29.18
CA HIS A 434 -17.80 -26.92 -29.69
C HIS A 434 -19.02 -26.46 -28.86
N GLN A 435 -19.93 -27.39 -28.54
CA GLN A 435 -21.15 -27.11 -27.76
C GLN A 435 -20.87 -26.63 -26.35
N SER A 436 -19.73 -26.99 -25.74
CA SER A 436 -19.39 -26.56 -24.39
C SER A 436 -19.11 -25.06 -24.27
N ARG A 437 -18.91 -24.35 -25.40
CA ARG A 437 -18.46 -22.95 -25.46
C ARG A 437 -17.18 -22.66 -24.66
N THR A 438 -16.46 -23.72 -24.25
CA THR A 438 -15.15 -23.68 -23.56
C THR A 438 -14.17 -24.58 -24.31
N PRO A 439 -13.82 -24.24 -25.56
CA PRO A 439 -13.17 -25.17 -26.46
C PRO A 439 -11.81 -25.63 -25.94
N LEU A 440 -11.01 -24.77 -25.30
CA LEU A 440 -9.67 -25.17 -24.82
C LEU A 440 -9.72 -26.30 -23.76
N ASP A 441 -10.47 -26.12 -22.67
CA ASP A 441 -10.61 -27.14 -21.61
C ASP A 441 -11.31 -28.40 -22.13
N SER A 442 -12.31 -28.20 -22.99
CA SER A 442 -13.06 -29.31 -23.58
C SER A 442 -12.20 -30.12 -24.56
N MET A 443 -11.25 -29.50 -25.26
CA MET A 443 -10.28 -30.20 -26.11
C MET A 443 -9.28 -30.99 -25.30
N VAL A 444 -8.77 -30.45 -24.18
CA VAL A 444 -7.89 -31.18 -23.27
C VAL A 444 -8.63 -32.42 -22.75
N ASN A 445 -9.89 -32.26 -22.33
CA ASN A 445 -10.74 -33.35 -21.87
C ASN A 445 -11.06 -34.36 -22.99
N MET A 446 -11.30 -33.90 -24.21
CA MET A 446 -11.52 -34.76 -25.37
C MET A 446 -10.27 -35.61 -25.66
N ALA A 447 -9.09 -34.98 -25.71
CA ALA A 447 -7.82 -35.67 -25.93
C ALA A 447 -7.53 -36.68 -24.81
N HIS A 448 -7.84 -36.33 -23.56
CA HIS A 448 -7.66 -37.24 -22.43
C HIS A 448 -8.64 -38.42 -22.46
N ARG A 449 -9.92 -38.16 -22.76
CA ARG A 449 -10.99 -39.17 -22.71
C ARG A 449 -10.97 -40.12 -23.93
N HIS A 450 -10.62 -39.60 -25.10
CA HIS A 450 -10.70 -40.33 -26.37
C HIS A 450 -9.32 -40.57 -27.03
N GLY A 451 -8.23 -40.18 -26.38
CA GLY A 451 -6.89 -40.32 -26.95
C GLY A 451 -6.47 -41.76 -27.21
N GLU A 452 -6.78 -42.68 -26.31
CA GLU A 452 -6.48 -44.10 -26.54
C GLU A 452 -7.38 -44.71 -27.62
N GLU A 453 -8.65 -44.31 -27.67
CA GLU A 453 -9.58 -44.75 -28.72
C GLU A 453 -9.11 -44.29 -30.11
N LEU A 454 -8.66 -43.03 -30.24
CA LEU A 454 -8.07 -42.53 -31.49
C LEU A 454 -6.77 -43.26 -31.86
N ASN A 455 -5.95 -43.61 -30.86
CA ASN A 455 -4.72 -44.35 -31.05
C ASN A 455 -5.00 -45.78 -31.58
N VAL A 456 -6.06 -46.45 -31.12
CA VAL A 456 -6.51 -47.73 -31.71
C VAL A 456 -6.82 -47.57 -33.20
N PHE A 457 -7.58 -46.54 -33.58
CA PHE A 457 -7.87 -46.29 -35.00
C PHE A 457 -6.58 -46.07 -35.80
N SER A 458 -5.66 -45.25 -35.29
CA SER A 458 -4.39 -44.96 -35.96
C SER A 458 -3.53 -46.20 -36.23
N ARG A 459 -3.50 -47.16 -35.28
CA ARG A 459 -2.76 -48.42 -35.42
C ARG A 459 -3.40 -49.40 -36.41
N ASN A 460 -4.65 -49.19 -36.78
CA ASN A 460 -5.42 -50.11 -37.65
C ASN A 460 -5.86 -49.44 -38.96
N LEU A 461 -5.22 -48.35 -39.38
CA LEU A 461 -5.56 -47.63 -40.62
C LEU A 461 -5.41 -48.49 -41.88
N GLU A 462 -4.60 -49.55 -41.84
CA GLU A 462 -4.41 -50.52 -42.92
C GLU A 462 -5.49 -51.62 -42.98
N SER A 463 -6.40 -51.66 -42.01
CA SER A 463 -7.49 -52.64 -41.99
C SER A 463 -8.47 -52.37 -43.14
N ASN A 464 -8.76 -53.42 -43.91
CA ASN A 464 -9.74 -53.40 -45.01
C ASN A 464 -11.20 -53.45 -44.54
N GLU A 465 -11.43 -53.49 -43.22
CA GLU A 465 -12.76 -53.51 -42.61
C GLU A 465 -12.81 -52.53 -41.44
N ARG A 466 -14.01 -52.01 -41.15
CA ARG A 466 -14.26 -51.20 -39.93
C ARG A 466 -14.01 -52.04 -38.69
N LEU A 467 -13.44 -51.43 -37.65
CA LEU A 467 -13.22 -52.09 -36.37
C LEU A 467 -14.55 -52.30 -35.64
N SER A 468 -14.77 -53.49 -35.08
CA SER A 468 -15.88 -53.77 -34.18
C SER A 468 -15.68 -53.08 -32.81
N GLU A 469 -16.76 -52.86 -32.06
CA GLU A 469 -16.66 -52.30 -30.70
C GLU A 469 -15.77 -53.13 -29.77
N GLU A 470 -15.73 -54.45 -29.97
CA GLU A 470 -14.91 -55.37 -29.18
C GLU A 470 -13.42 -55.22 -29.52
N GLN A 471 -13.08 -55.05 -30.80
CA GLN A 471 -11.71 -54.73 -31.22
C GLN A 471 -11.25 -53.37 -30.68
N ILE A 472 -12.13 -52.36 -30.68
CA ILE A 472 -11.82 -51.05 -30.11
C ILE A 472 -11.55 -51.17 -28.61
N ARG A 473 -12.44 -51.84 -27.87
CA ARG A 473 -12.31 -52.02 -26.41
C ARG A 473 -11.06 -52.81 -26.03
N SER A 474 -10.79 -53.91 -26.74
CA SER A 474 -9.57 -54.71 -26.55
C SER A 474 -8.31 -53.90 -26.88
N GLY A 475 -8.31 -53.11 -27.96
CA GLY A 475 -7.21 -52.22 -28.31
C GLY A 475 -6.95 -51.15 -27.23
N ILE A 476 -8.01 -50.57 -26.67
CA ILE A 476 -7.90 -49.61 -25.56
C ILE A 476 -7.30 -50.28 -24.32
N GLU A 477 -7.72 -51.49 -23.96
CA GLU A 477 -7.14 -52.24 -22.84
C GLU A 477 -5.64 -52.53 -23.06
N VAL A 478 -5.25 -52.94 -24.26
CA VAL A 478 -3.83 -53.13 -24.61
C VAL A 478 -3.04 -51.84 -24.47
N LEU A 479 -3.54 -50.72 -24.99
CA LEU A 479 -2.90 -49.42 -24.87
C LEU A 479 -2.81 -48.94 -23.43
N GLN A 480 -3.87 -49.10 -22.63
CA GLN A 480 -3.86 -48.77 -21.22
C GLN A 480 -2.86 -49.63 -20.44
N ASN A 481 -2.71 -50.91 -20.80
CA ASN A 481 -1.70 -51.81 -20.24
C ASN A 481 -0.27 -51.40 -20.67
N GLU A 482 -0.05 -51.03 -21.93
CA GLU A 482 1.24 -50.48 -22.42
C GLU A 482 1.60 -49.18 -21.68
N THR A 483 0.64 -48.28 -21.51
CA THR A 483 0.82 -47.00 -20.82
C THR A 483 1.06 -47.22 -19.33
N SER A 484 0.40 -48.22 -18.72
CA SER A 484 0.62 -48.62 -17.32
C SER A 484 1.99 -49.29 -17.11
N ALA A 485 2.46 -50.04 -18.10
CA ALA A 485 3.80 -50.65 -18.09
C ALA A 485 4.91 -49.59 -18.22
N ASN A 486 4.72 -48.58 -19.07
CA ASN A 486 5.67 -47.47 -19.23
C ASN A 486 5.63 -46.44 -18.08
N ASN A 487 4.50 -46.26 -17.40
CA ASN A 487 4.36 -45.30 -16.30
C ASN A 487 4.89 -45.81 -14.95
N GLY A 488 5.59 -46.94 -14.91
CA GLY A 488 6.25 -47.47 -13.72
C GLY A 488 7.24 -46.48 -13.07
N GLU A 489 7.79 -45.54 -13.84
CA GLU A 489 8.68 -44.49 -13.32
C GLU A 489 7.92 -43.26 -12.76
N ASP A 490 6.71 -42.98 -13.23
CA ASP A 490 5.94 -41.79 -12.82
C ASP A 490 5.25 -41.99 -11.45
N GLY A 491 5.10 -43.24 -11.01
CA GLY A 491 4.74 -43.60 -9.64
C GLY A 491 5.74 -43.06 -8.62
N ASN A 492 7.03 -43.04 -8.94
CA ASN A 492 8.06 -42.45 -8.09
C ASN A 492 8.03 -40.92 -8.12
N ARG A 493 7.56 -40.31 -9.21
CA ARG A 493 7.38 -38.86 -9.29
C ARG A 493 6.17 -38.39 -8.49
N ARG A 494 5.05 -39.13 -8.54
CA ARG A 494 3.88 -38.90 -7.67
C ARG A 494 4.15 -39.23 -6.21
N ALA A 495 4.96 -40.25 -5.93
CA ALA A 495 5.43 -40.53 -4.58
C ALA A 495 6.39 -39.44 -4.09
N ARG A 496 7.27 -38.87 -4.92
CA ARG A 496 8.08 -37.69 -4.57
C ARG A 496 7.25 -36.42 -4.37
N VAL A 497 6.17 -36.21 -5.14
CA VAL A 497 5.23 -35.10 -4.91
C VAL A 497 4.40 -35.29 -3.64
N ARG A 498 4.13 -36.54 -3.22
CA ARG A 498 3.49 -36.84 -1.92
C ARG A 498 4.48 -36.89 -0.75
N ALA A 499 5.75 -37.17 -1.02
CA ALA A 499 6.85 -37.15 -0.06
C ALA A 499 7.54 -35.78 0.04
N PHE A 500 7.04 -34.77 -0.67
CA PHE A 500 7.31 -33.37 -0.35
C PHE A 500 6.80 -33.14 1.08
N ASN A 501 7.71 -33.29 2.04
CA ASN A 501 7.43 -32.94 3.41
C ASN A 501 7.22 -31.43 3.44
N ARG A 502 6.22 -31.00 4.22
CA ARG A 502 5.73 -29.61 4.22
C ARG A 502 6.79 -28.56 4.62
N ASP A 503 7.95 -28.99 5.11
CA ASP A 503 9.06 -28.13 5.52
C ASP A 503 10.28 -28.16 4.56
N ASP A 504 10.24 -28.91 3.45
CA ASP A 504 11.35 -29.01 2.47
C ASP A 504 11.52 -27.75 1.60
N HIS A 505 10.75 -26.69 1.86
CA HIS A 505 10.89 -25.44 1.15
C HIS A 505 12.09 -24.62 1.60
N ILE A 506 12.81 -25.00 2.65
CA ILE A 506 13.88 -24.21 3.26
C ILE A 506 15.21 -24.95 3.07
N ASP A 507 16.18 -24.32 2.41
CA ASP A 507 17.58 -24.78 2.39
C ASP A 507 18.08 -24.89 3.84
N PRO A 508 18.48 -26.07 4.33
CA PRO A 508 18.79 -26.26 5.74
C PRO A 508 20.08 -25.53 6.20
N PHE A 509 20.98 -25.19 5.28
CA PHE A 509 22.24 -24.53 5.61
C PHE A 509 22.11 -23.00 5.57
N PHE A 510 21.51 -22.46 4.50
CA PHE A 510 21.35 -21.02 4.30
C PHE A 510 19.99 -20.49 4.81
N GLY A 511 18.99 -21.35 5.02
CA GLY A 511 17.62 -21.00 5.38
C GLY A 511 16.73 -20.60 4.19
N HIS A 512 17.26 -20.60 2.96
CA HIS A 512 16.59 -20.05 1.79
C HIS A 512 15.30 -20.76 1.43
N ARG A 513 14.22 -20.00 1.22
CA ARG A 513 13.00 -20.57 0.67
C ARG A 513 13.11 -20.88 -0.83
N GLN A 514 12.72 -22.08 -1.25
CA GLN A 514 12.60 -22.49 -2.66
C GLN A 514 11.57 -21.66 -3.42
N LEU A 515 10.58 -21.11 -2.70
CA LEU A 515 9.54 -20.24 -3.22
C LEU A 515 9.12 -19.23 -2.14
N ALA A 516 9.10 -17.94 -2.48
CA ALA A 516 8.50 -16.87 -1.68
C ALA A 516 7.60 -15.99 -2.56
N VAL A 517 6.48 -15.55 -2.03
CA VAL A 517 5.45 -14.73 -2.68
C VAL A 517 5.22 -13.49 -1.83
N ASP A 518 5.41 -12.31 -2.41
CA ASP A 518 4.97 -11.04 -1.84
C ASP A 518 3.68 -10.62 -2.55
N PRO A 519 2.50 -10.94 -1.98
CA PRO A 519 1.23 -10.57 -2.58
C PRO A 519 1.03 -9.05 -2.62
N LEU A 520 1.65 -8.31 -1.71
CA LEU A 520 1.52 -6.86 -1.58
C LEU A 520 2.20 -6.16 -2.75
N ARG A 521 3.36 -6.67 -3.18
CA ARG A 521 4.06 -6.23 -4.41
C ARG A 521 3.74 -7.07 -5.64
N LYS A 522 2.85 -8.06 -5.53
CA LYS A 522 2.55 -9.07 -6.57
C LYS A 522 3.81 -9.75 -7.14
N ARG A 523 4.84 -9.99 -6.31
CA ARG A 523 6.11 -10.61 -6.72
C ARG A 523 6.22 -12.05 -6.27
N VAL A 524 6.89 -12.88 -7.08
CA VAL A 524 7.20 -14.29 -6.77
C VAL A 524 8.71 -14.48 -6.93
N ILE A 525 9.36 -14.97 -5.89
CA ILE A 525 10.77 -15.33 -5.84
C ILE A 525 10.86 -16.86 -5.87
N ILE A 526 11.67 -17.41 -6.77
CA ILE A 526 11.82 -18.85 -6.98
C ILE A 526 13.30 -19.22 -6.88
N SER A 527 13.65 -20.28 -6.15
CA SER A 527 15.04 -20.72 -5.99
C SER A 527 15.67 -21.01 -7.34
N MET A 528 16.75 -20.29 -7.61
CA MET A 528 17.62 -20.47 -8.77
C MET A 528 18.86 -21.27 -8.39
N GLU A 529 18.85 -22.00 -7.27
CA GLU A 529 20.03 -22.67 -6.71
C GLU A 529 20.77 -23.55 -7.73
N GLY A 530 20.05 -24.32 -8.56
CA GLY A 530 20.67 -25.14 -9.61
C GLY A 530 21.39 -24.30 -10.68
N LEU A 531 20.79 -23.18 -11.12
CA LEU A 531 21.44 -22.26 -12.05
C LEU A 531 22.64 -21.58 -11.37
N VAL A 532 22.48 -21.17 -10.11
CA VAL A 532 23.52 -20.53 -9.30
C VAL A 532 24.70 -21.47 -9.06
N LYS A 533 24.47 -22.76 -8.76
CA LYS A 533 25.51 -23.80 -8.62
C LYS A 533 26.38 -23.87 -9.89
N SER A 534 25.75 -23.98 -11.06
CA SER A 534 26.46 -24.03 -12.34
C SER A 534 27.25 -22.74 -12.64
N VAL A 535 26.65 -21.57 -12.36
CA VAL A 535 27.24 -20.25 -12.61
C VAL A 535 28.41 -19.97 -11.66
N LEU A 536 28.28 -20.36 -10.40
CA LEU A 536 29.31 -20.24 -9.38
C LEU A 536 30.32 -21.40 -9.42
N GLY A 537 30.30 -22.24 -10.45
CA GLY A 537 31.27 -23.31 -10.65
C GLY A 537 31.34 -24.32 -9.50
N TYR A 538 30.25 -24.51 -8.77
CA TYR A 538 30.14 -25.59 -7.78
C TYR A 538 30.01 -26.90 -8.56
N SER A 539 30.91 -27.85 -8.34
CA SER A 539 30.79 -29.18 -8.94
C SER A 539 29.70 -29.99 -8.24
N ASP A 540 28.91 -30.74 -9.01
CA ASP A 540 27.85 -31.59 -8.46
C ASP A 540 28.40 -32.68 -7.51
N ASP A 541 29.68 -33.05 -7.65
CA ASP A 541 30.36 -34.06 -6.82
C ASP A 541 30.93 -33.52 -5.49
N GLU A 542 30.91 -32.20 -5.26
CA GLU A 542 31.44 -31.61 -4.02
C GLU A 542 30.37 -31.63 -2.91
N GLU A 543 30.68 -32.24 -1.76
CA GLU A 543 29.81 -32.19 -0.58
C GLU A 543 29.47 -30.73 -0.20
N GLU A 544 28.20 -30.50 0.15
CA GLU A 544 27.76 -29.20 0.64
C GLU A 544 28.47 -28.87 1.97
N PRO A 545 28.92 -27.61 2.15
CA PRO A 545 29.62 -27.20 3.35
C PRO A 545 28.72 -27.38 4.57
N LYS A 546 29.27 -28.03 5.60
CA LYS A 546 28.57 -28.35 6.86
C LYS A 546 28.72 -27.23 7.88
N SER A 547 29.64 -26.30 7.66
CA SER A 547 29.89 -25.14 8.52
C SER A 547 30.17 -23.86 7.72
N TRP A 548 29.95 -22.69 8.34
CA TRP A 548 30.30 -21.40 7.73
C TRP A 548 31.78 -21.28 7.42
N ALA A 549 32.66 -21.87 8.23
CA ALA A 549 34.10 -21.90 7.98
C ALA A 549 34.45 -22.69 6.71
N GLU A 550 33.79 -23.83 6.48
CA GLU A 550 33.94 -24.61 5.24
C GLU A 550 33.43 -23.84 4.02
N TYR A 551 32.30 -23.14 4.16
CA TYR A 551 31.76 -22.28 3.10
C TYR A 551 32.72 -21.14 2.74
N GLU A 552 33.24 -20.41 3.74
CA GLU A 552 34.22 -19.35 3.53
C GLU A 552 35.52 -19.87 2.87
N ALA A 553 36.01 -21.02 3.32
CA ALA A 553 37.20 -21.65 2.75
C ALA A 553 36.98 -22.05 1.27
N ARG A 554 35.79 -22.61 0.96
CA ARG A 554 35.39 -22.96 -0.41
C ARG A 554 35.34 -21.74 -1.31
N GLU A 555 34.68 -20.66 -0.89
CA GLU A 555 34.58 -19.42 -1.65
C GLU A 555 35.96 -18.78 -1.87
N ALA A 556 36.82 -18.77 -0.84
CA ALA A 556 38.17 -18.23 -0.95
C ALA A 556 39.06 -19.05 -1.92
N ARG A 557 38.89 -20.38 -1.95
CA ARG A 557 39.57 -21.26 -2.92
C ARG A 557 39.09 -20.97 -4.35
N LEU A 558 37.78 -20.96 -4.58
CA LEU A 558 37.18 -20.74 -5.90
C LEU A 558 37.48 -19.34 -6.47
N GLU A 559 37.56 -18.32 -5.62
CA GLU A 559 37.99 -16.98 -6.03
C GLU A 559 39.42 -17.00 -6.57
N ARG A 560 40.34 -17.69 -5.87
CA ARG A 560 41.74 -17.79 -6.23
C ARG A 560 41.94 -18.58 -7.53
N GLU A 561 41.30 -19.75 -7.64
CA GLU A 561 41.33 -20.59 -8.83
C GLU A 561 40.75 -19.86 -10.05
N SER A 562 39.64 -19.12 -9.88
CA SER A 562 39.07 -18.31 -10.95
C SER A 562 40.02 -17.22 -11.42
N PHE A 563 40.65 -16.51 -10.49
CA PHE A 563 41.59 -15.43 -10.80
C PHE A 563 42.83 -15.97 -11.54
N GLU A 564 43.40 -17.08 -11.06
CA GLU A 564 44.54 -17.76 -11.69
C GLU A 564 44.19 -18.32 -13.06
N LYS A 565 43.00 -18.92 -13.23
CA LYS A 565 42.51 -19.43 -14.51
C LYS A 565 42.34 -18.32 -15.54
N ASP A 566 41.74 -17.19 -15.16
CA ASP A 566 41.59 -16.04 -16.07
C ASP A 566 42.97 -15.50 -16.49
N LYS A 567 43.92 -15.39 -15.55
CA LYS A 567 45.30 -14.99 -15.84
C LYS A 567 46.01 -15.98 -16.77
N GLY A 568 45.83 -17.28 -16.55
CA GLY A 568 46.38 -18.35 -17.40
C GLY A 568 45.78 -18.39 -18.82
N GLN A 569 44.56 -17.87 -19.00
CA GLN A 569 43.91 -17.72 -20.30
C GLN A 569 44.29 -16.42 -21.03
N GLY A 570 45.28 -15.67 -20.53
CA GLY A 570 45.69 -14.39 -21.10
C GLY A 570 44.70 -13.25 -20.85
N LYS A 571 43.79 -13.39 -19.88
CA LYS A 571 42.94 -12.30 -19.39
C LYS A 571 43.63 -11.57 -18.24
N TYR A 572 43.12 -10.39 -17.91
CA TYR A 572 43.68 -9.54 -16.84
C TYR A 572 42.57 -9.18 -15.83
N PRO A 573 42.14 -10.15 -15.00
CA PRO A 573 41.04 -9.94 -14.06
C PRO A 573 41.38 -8.85 -13.04
N ASN A 574 40.44 -7.93 -12.81
CA ASN A 574 40.64 -6.84 -11.86
C ASN A 574 40.63 -7.38 -10.40
N PRO A 575 41.68 -7.14 -9.60
CA PRO A 575 41.76 -7.63 -8.22
C PRO A 575 40.75 -6.95 -7.27
N LYS A 576 40.21 -5.78 -7.64
CA LYS A 576 39.18 -5.07 -6.86
C LYS A 576 37.77 -5.60 -7.11
N LEU A 577 37.60 -6.65 -7.94
CA LEU A 577 36.32 -7.30 -8.22
C LEU A 577 36.41 -8.79 -7.87
N CYS A 578 35.42 -9.33 -7.15
CA CYS A 578 35.32 -10.78 -6.94
C CYS A 578 34.82 -11.51 -8.20
N ARG A 579 34.99 -12.82 -8.23
CA ARG A 579 34.55 -13.75 -9.27
C ARG A 579 33.11 -13.52 -9.70
N VAL A 580 32.19 -13.33 -8.75
CA VAL A 580 30.77 -13.10 -9.05
C VAL A 580 30.57 -11.77 -9.79
N CYS A 581 31.21 -10.69 -9.34
CA CYS A 581 31.15 -9.40 -10.04
C CYS A 581 31.78 -9.45 -11.44
N ARG A 582 32.90 -10.18 -11.59
CA ARG A 582 33.56 -10.39 -12.89
C ARG A 582 32.67 -11.18 -13.86
N TYR A 583 31.88 -12.12 -13.34
CA TYR A 583 30.94 -12.92 -14.13
C TYR A 583 29.66 -12.16 -14.51
N VAL A 584 28.98 -11.56 -13.51
CA VAL A 584 27.71 -10.84 -13.69
C VAL A 584 27.90 -9.53 -14.48
N LYS A 585 29.12 -8.96 -14.50
CA LYS A 585 29.43 -7.75 -15.28
C LYS A 585 28.36 -6.66 -15.13
N LEU A 586 28.16 -6.20 -13.90
CA LEU A 586 27.19 -5.14 -13.57
C LEU A 586 27.43 -3.85 -14.35
N LEU A 587 28.65 -3.65 -14.86
CA LEU A 587 29.03 -2.54 -15.73
C LEU A 587 29.29 -3.05 -17.14
N LYS A 588 28.90 -2.26 -18.14
CA LYS A 588 29.19 -2.46 -19.56
C LYS A 588 29.62 -1.14 -20.20
N PRO A 589 30.43 -1.16 -21.28
CA PRO A 589 30.69 0.06 -22.05
C PRO A 589 29.40 0.58 -22.69
N ALA A 590 29.18 1.91 -22.66
CA ALA A 590 27.98 2.52 -23.25
C ALA A 590 28.01 2.51 -24.79
N ASP A 591 29.20 2.71 -25.38
CA ASP A 591 29.54 2.70 -26.81
C ASP A 591 31.04 2.39 -26.98
N PRO A 592 31.55 2.02 -28.18
CA PRO A 592 32.98 1.88 -28.43
C PRO A 592 33.70 3.23 -28.21
N GLY A 593 34.48 3.34 -27.13
CA GLY A 593 35.19 4.55 -26.72
C GLY A 593 34.44 5.47 -25.73
N ALA A 594 33.26 5.06 -25.24
CA ALA A 594 32.48 5.81 -24.25
C ALA A 594 32.59 5.23 -22.83
N THR A 595 32.20 6.06 -21.85
CA THR A 595 32.17 5.73 -20.41
C THR A 595 31.31 4.50 -20.09
N PHE A 596 31.65 3.79 -19.01
CA PHE A 596 30.85 2.67 -18.51
C PHE A 596 29.45 3.08 -18.03
N THR A 597 28.49 2.18 -18.21
CA THR A 597 27.10 2.28 -17.75
C THR A 597 26.65 0.98 -17.09
N TRP A 598 25.49 0.98 -16.43
CA TRP A 598 24.92 -0.20 -15.80
C TRP A 598 24.43 -1.22 -16.82
N ASN A 599 24.70 -2.50 -16.58
CA ASN A 599 24.17 -3.60 -17.36
C ASN A 599 22.74 -3.95 -16.91
N THR A 600 21.74 -3.44 -17.62
CA THR A 600 20.32 -3.60 -17.27
C THR A 600 19.71 -4.94 -17.67
N GLN A 601 20.48 -5.86 -18.27
CA GLN A 601 19.97 -7.15 -18.77
C GLN A 601 20.24 -8.34 -17.85
N GLN A 602 20.97 -8.16 -16.75
CA GLN A 602 21.38 -9.27 -15.87
C GLN A 602 20.82 -9.12 -14.46
N TYR A 603 19.95 -10.05 -14.08
CA TYR A 603 19.28 -10.11 -12.78
C TYR A 603 19.56 -11.46 -12.11
N PHE A 604 20.82 -11.72 -11.77
CA PHE A 604 21.18 -12.90 -10.98
C PHE A 604 21.12 -12.57 -9.48
N PRO A 605 20.69 -13.52 -8.62
CA PRO A 605 20.80 -13.37 -7.17
C PRO A 605 22.26 -13.12 -6.79
N PHE A 606 22.53 -12.00 -6.12
CA PHE A 606 23.89 -11.59 -5.79
C PHE A 606 24.39 -12.17 -4.46
N GLY A 607 23.48 -12.82 -3.72
CA GLY A 607 23.74 -13.54 -2.46
C GLY A 607 23.22 -12.83 -1.22
N THR A 608 23.19 -13.57 -0.10
CA THR A 608 22.82 -13.04 1.24
C THR A 608 23.89 -12.13 1.81
N TYR A 609 23.55 -11.46 2.91
CA TYR A 609 24.49 -10.68 3.71
C TYR A 609 25.70 -11.51 4.12
N ALA A 610 25.50 -12.73 4.63
CA ALA A 610 26.59 -13.62 5.02
C ALA A 610 27.47 -14.03 3.83
N GLN A 611 26.88 -14.30 2.66
CA GLN A 611 27.64 -14.59 1.43
C GLN A 611 28.40 -13.36 0.91
N LEU A 612 27.84 -12.15 1.06
CA LEU A 612 28.52 -10.92 0.68
C LEU A 612 29.69 -10.59 1.62
N LEU A 613 29.62 -10.98 2.89
CA LEU A 613 30.73 -10.81 3.86
C LEU A 613 31.99 -11.59 3.47
N THR A 614 31.88 -12.66 2.68
CA THR A 614 33.06 -13.39 2.14
C THR A 614 33.76 -12.62 1.01
N ARG A 615 33.12 -11.56 0.48
CA ARG A 615 33.54 -10.78 -0.69
C ARG A 615 33.95 -9.35 -0.35
N LYS A 616 34.39 -9.09 0.88
CA LYS A 616 34.80 -7.73 1.35
C LYS A 616 35.93 -7.09 0.53
N HIS A 617 36.72 -7.87 -0.20
CA HIS A 617 37.75 -7.35 -1.11
C HIS A 617 37.16 -6.71 -2.38
N CYS A 618 35.91 -7.01 -2.73
CA CYS A 618 35.26 -6.52 -3.93
C CYS A 618 34.62 -5.14 -3.71
N SER A 619 34.96 -4.18 -4.56
CA SER A 619 34.48 -2.79 -4.49
C SER A 619 32.96 -2.69 -4.60
N LEU A 620 32.36 -3.40 -5.56
CA LEU A 620 30.89 -3.41 -5.73
C LEU A 620 30.19 -4.07 -4.54
N CYS A 621 30.70 -5.21 -4.04
CA CYS A 621 30.12 -5.87 -2.87
C CYS A 621 30.23 -5.01 -1.60
N ARG A 622 31.30 -4.21 -1.44
CA ARG A 622 31.43 -3.27 -0.31
C ARG A 622 30.37 -2.18 -0.32
N LEU A 623 29.97 -1.68 -1.50
CA LEU A 623 28.86 -0.73 -1.62
C LEU A 623 27.52 -1.40 -1.32
N VAL A 624 27.28 -2.59 -1.87
CA VAL A 624 26.05 -3.37 -1.57
C VAL A 624 25.95 -3.67 -0.07
N LEU A 625 27.04 -4.14 0.56
CA LEU A 625 27.09 -4.38 2.00
C LEU A 625 26.76 -3.11 2.79
N SER A 626 27.29 -1.95 2.38
CA SER A 626 27.00 -0.68 3.05
C SER A 626 25.52 -0.30 2.99
N LEU A 627 24.78 -0.72 1.95
CA LEU A 627 23.34 -0.52 1.85
C LEU A 627 22.52 -1.50 2.73
N CYS A 628 23.09 -2.65 3.09
CA CYS A 628 22.42 -3.64 3.93
C CYS A 628 22.77 -3.50 5.43
N SER A 629 23.89 -2.87 5.77
CA SER A 629 24.40 -2.82 7.14
C SER A 629 24.04 -1.56 7.92
N VAL A 630 24.03 -1.66 9.25
CA VAL A 630 24.10 -0.50 10.17
C VAL A 630 25.57 -0.24 10.53
N ASP A 631 25.89 0.99 10.91
CA ASP A 631 27.18 1.41 11.49
C ASP A 631 28.42 0.92 10.70
N GLU A 632 28.53 1.37 9.44
CA GLU A 632 29.69 1.15 8.56
C GLU A 632 29.99 -0.31 8.16
N GLY A 633 29.12 -1.27 8.49
CA GLY A 633 29.26 -2.67 8.04
C GLY A 633 29.26 -3.72 9.15
N SER A 634 29.02 -3.36 10.41
CA SER A 634 29.17 -4.28 11.54
C SER A 634 28.08 -5.35 11.60
N SER A 635 26.84 -5.01 11.22
CA SER A 635 25.69 -5.89 11.34
C SER A 635 24.63 -5.59 10.28
N LEU A 636 23.89 -6.62 9.87
CA LEU A 636 22.74 -6.48 8.98
C LEU A 636 21.67 -5.61 9.65
N HIS A 637 21.03 -4.73 8.88
CA HIS A 637 19.94 -3.88 9.34
C HIS A 637 18.87 -4.71 10.07
N PRO A 638 18.37 -4.32 11.27
CA PRO A 638 17.49 -5.14 12.08
C PRO A 638 16.23 -5.65 11.37
N GLN A 639 15.66 -4.85 10.46
CA GLN A 639 14.52 -5.31 9.64
C GLN A 639 14.94 -6.33 8.58
N LEU A 640 16.11 -6.14 7.96
CA LEU A 640 16.64 -7.09 6.99
C LEU A 640 17.06 -8.39 7.68
N ALA A 641 17.57 -8.33 8.92
CA ALA A 641 17.91 -9.49 9.74
C ALA A 641 16.70 -10.35 10.09
N GLN A 642 15.50 -9.76 10.20
CA GLN A 642 14.27 -10.53 10.40
C GLN A 642 13.94 -11.39 9.18
N ILE A 643 14.12 -10.85 7.97
CA ILE A 643 13.80 -11.56 6.72
C ILE A 643 14.99 -12.30 6.10
N ASP A 644 16.20 -12.13 6.62
CA ASP A 644 17.47 -12.59 6.04
C ASP A 644 17.45 -14.06 5.63
N ARG A 645 16.88 -14.90 6.51
CA ARG A 645 16.78 -16.34 6.28
C ARG A 645 15.77 -16.69 5.18
N GLU A 646 14.72 -15.91 4.99
CA GLU A 646 13.58 -16.30 4.14
C GLU A 646 13.74 -15.88 2.67
N ILE A 647 14.73 -15.06 2.36
CA ILE A 647 14.89 -14.38 1.08
C ILE A 647 16.15 -14.85 0.34
N GLN A 648 16.21 -14.62 -0.98
CA GLN A 648 17.37 -14.97 -1.81
C GLN A 648 18.53 -13.98 -1.73
N GLY A 649 18.56 -13.18 -0.65
CA GLY A 649 19.52 -12.11 -0.47
C GLY A 649 19.28 -10.93 -1.41
N THR A 650 20.34 -10.52 -2.11
CA THR A 650 20.39 -9.27 -2.85
C THR A 650 20.00 -9.44 -4.32
N GLN A 651 19.17 -8.54 -4.81
CA GLN A 651 18.77 -8.43 -6.22
C GLN A 651 18.95 -7.00 -6.72
N PHE A 652 19.00 -6.84 -8.04
CA PHE A 652 19.16 -5.53 -8.67
C PHE A 652 17.97 -5.20 -9.55
N HIS A 653 17.72 -3.92 -9.74
CA HIS A 653 16.77 -3.41 -10.71
C HIS A 653 17.27 -2.09 -11.30
N THR A 654 16.68 -1.67 -12.41
CA THR A 654 17.04 -0.39 -13.04
C THR A 654 16.15 0.72 -12.48
N GLN A 655 16.75 1.83 -12.06
CA GLN A 655 16.03 3.04 -11.66
C GLN A 655 16.43 4.20 -12.59
N LYS A 656 15.48 5.07 -12.94
CA LYS A 656 15.74 6.28 -13.71
C LYS A 656 15.37 7.51 -12.92
N LEU A 657 16.36 8.37 -12.69
CA LEU A 657 16.13 9.68 -12.10
C LEU A 657 15.36 10.59 -13.08
N PRO A 658 14.65 11.62 -12.59
CA PRO A 658 14.01 12.63 -13.45
C PRO A 658 14.98 13.32 -14.43
N SER A 659 16.28 13.37 -14.10
CA SER A 659 17.35 13.85 -14.98
C SER A 659 17.61 12.95 -16.20
N GLY A 660 17.03 11.75 -16.23
CA GLY A 660 17.31 10.70 -17.21
C GLY A 660 18.47 9.78 -16.82
N GLU A 661 19.17 10.06 -15.73
CA GLU A 661 20.27 9.23 -15.22
C GLU A 661 19.77 7.86 -14.75
N ILE A 662 20.53 6.82 -15.09
CA ILE A 662 20.24 5.44 -14.71
C ILE A 662 21.05 5.06 -13.46
N LEU A 663 20.36 4.57 -12.44
CA LEU A 663 20.95 3.98 -11.24
C LEU A 663 20.71 2.46 -11.22
N LEU A 664 21.59 1.73 -10.54
CA LEU A 664 21.39 0.32 -10.26
C LEU A 664 20.76 0.17 -8.87
N GLY A 665 19.44 0.06 -8.83
CA GLY A 665 18.70 -0.18 -7.60
C GLY A 665 19.09 -1.50 -6.95
N VAL A 666 19.21 -1.50 -5.63
CA VAL A 666 19.59 -2.65 -4.81
C VAL A 666 18.42 -3.01 -3.90
N GLU A 667 17.96 -4.24 -4.00
CA GLU A 667 16.94 -4.82 -3.13
C GLU A 667 17.54 -5.92 -2.27
N TYR A 668 17.14 -5.97 -1.01
CA TYR A 668 17.43 -7.07 -0.10
C TYR A 668 16.11 -7.71 0.31
N GLY A 669 15.82 -8.88 -0.26
CA GLY A 669 14.57 -9.59 0.03
C GLY A 669 13.30 -8.80 -0.30
N MET A 670 13.27 -8.17 -1.47
CA MET A 670 12.18 -7.32 -1.97
C MET A 670 12.05 -5.96 -1.28
N MET A 671 12.93 -5.64 -0.32
CA MET A 671 13.01 -4.28 0.24
C MET A 671 14.11 -3.51 -0.48
N THR A 672 13.76 -2.38 -1.09
CA THR A 672 14.74 -1.43 -1.63
C THR A 672 15.60 -0.90 -0.49
N VAL A 673 16.91 -1.15 -0.55
CA VAL A 673 17.88 -0.68 0.46
C VAL A 673 18.67 0.53 0.01
N GLY A 674 18.62 0.83 -1.29
CA GLY A 674 19.25 1.98 -1.95
C GLY A 674 19.57 1.66 -3.41
N ALA A 675 20.54 2.36 -3.98
CA ALA A 675 21.03 2.14 -5.33
C ALA A 675 22.55 2.40 -5.42
N LEU A 676 23.18 1.88 -6.47
CA LEU A 676 24.54 2.22 -6.86
C LEU A 676 24.51 3.26 -7.98
N ARG A 677 25.45 4.21 -7.92
CA ARG A 677 25.55 5.33 -8.84
C ARG A 677 26.98 5.47 -9.38
N ILE A 678 27.11 5.53 -10.71
CA ILE A 678 28.38 5.82 -11.39
C ILE A 678 28.58 7.33 -11.36
N VAL A 679 29.73 7.81 -10.88
CA VAL A 679 30.04 9.23 -10.81
C VAL A 679 30.70 9.69 -12.11
N ASN A 680 30.20 10.78 -12.68
CA ASN A 680 30.70 11.42 -13.90
C ASN A 680 30.64 12.95 -13.78
N HIS A 681 31.24 13.67 -14.73
CA HIS A 681 31.30 15.14 -14.68
C HIS A 681 29.92 15.84 -14.60
N ARG A 682 28.87 15.23 -15.14
CA ARG A 682 27.52 15.81 -15.16
C ARG A 682 26.79 15.65 -13.82
N ASN A 683 26.94 14.50 -13.17
CA ASN A 683 26.21 14.18 -11.94
C ASN A 683 27.00 14.41 -10.65
N LEU A 684 28.30 14.73 -10.75
CA LEU A 684 29.21 14.85 -9.61
C LEU A 684 28.67 15.70 -8.43
N PRO A 685 28.06 16.90 -8.63
CA PRO A 685 27.51 17.69 -7.53
C PRO A 685 26.27 17.08 -6.86
N ALA A 686 25.58 16.17 -7.55
CA ALA A 686 24.38 15.50 -7.06
C ALA A 686 24.67 14.11 -6.47
N ALA A 687 25.81 13.49 -6.84
CA ALA A 687 26.22 12.16 -6.42
C ALA A 687 27.12 12.16 -5.18
N VAL A 688 27.87 13.25 -4.98
CA VAL A 688 28.86 13.38 -3.92
C VAL A 688 28.49 14.55 -3.03
N ARG A 689 28.56 14.34 -1.71
CA ARG A 689 28.11 15.31 -0.71
C ARG A 689 28.93 16.60 -0.70
N GLN A 690 30.26 16.52 -0.83
CA GLN A 690 31.17 17.66 -0.57
C GLN A 690 31.83 18.24 -1.81
N THR A 691 31.91 19.57 -1.88
CA THR A 691 32.59 20.30 -2.97
C THR A 691 34.09 20.00 -3.04
N THR A 692 34.76 19.75 -1.91
CA THR A 692 36.18 19.36 -1.88
C THR A 692 36.40 18.01 -2.56
N GLN A 693 35.59 17.01 -2.21
CA GLN A 693 35.58 15.71 -2.90
C GLN A 693 35.22 15.85 -4.38
N VAL A 694 34.28 16.74 -4.73
CA VAL A 694 33.96 17.08 -6.13
C VAL A 694 35.20 17.60 -6.87
N SER A 695 36.02 18.46 -6.27
CA SER A 695 37.24 18.95 -6.91
C SER A 695 38.32 17.86 -7.09
N SER A 696 38.56 17.05 -6.06
CA SER A 696 39.50 15.92 -6.10
C SER A 696 39.04 14.86 -7.09
N LEU A 697 37.76 14.49 -7.08
CA LEU A 697 37.19 13.53 -8.04
C LEU A 697 37.15 14.08 -9.45
N ARG A 698 36.93 15.38 -9.63
CA ARG A 698 37.05 16.01 -10.94
C ARG A 698 38.46 15.84 -11.49
N SER A 699 39.49 16.09 -10.67
CA SER A 699 40.89 15.82 -11.05
C SER A 699 41.14 14.34 -11.35
N VAL A 700 40.58 13.41 -10.57
CA VAL A 700 40.70 11.95 -10.86
C VAL A 700 40.02 11.57 -12.17
N LEU A 701 38.87 12.18 -12.48
CA LEU A 701 38.16 11.98 -13.74
C LEU A 701 38.85 12.65 -14.94
N GLU A 702 39.57 13.75 -14.73
CA GLU A 702 40.31 14.51 -15.76
C GLU A 702 41.72 13.94 -16.02
N ASN A 703 42.42 13.47 -14.98
CA ASN A 703 43.83 13.06 -15.04
C ASN A 703 43.96 11.52 -15.02
N ALA A 704 44.10 10.91 -16.20
CA ALA A 704 44.39 9.47 -16.35
C ALA A 704 45.67 9.00 -15.61
N HIS A 705 46.61 9.92 -15.32
CA HIS A 705 47.89 9.59 -14.68
C HIS A 705 47.89 9.62 -13.13
N GLY A 706 46.75 9.92 -12.49
CA GLY A 706 46.68 10.23 -11.05
C GLY A 706 46.09 9.16 -10.14
N ALA A 707 45.94 7.91 -10.60
CA ALA A 707 45.14 6.84 -9.98
C ALA A 707 45.45 6.46 -8.51
N GLY A 708 46.47 7.04 -7.88
CA GLY A 708 46.82 6.84 -6.47
C GLY A 708 46.69 8.08 -5.57
N LEU A 709 46.20 9.22 -6.06
CA LEU A 709 46.00 10.40 -5.21
C LEU A 709 44.88 10.13 -4.19
N PRO A 710 45.15 10.19 -2.87
CA PRO A 710 44.09 10.06 -1.88
C PRO A 710 43.05 11.15 -2.11
N ILE A 711 41.78 10.75 -2.23
CA ILE A 711 40.66 11.70 -2.32
C ILE A 711 40.69 12.53 -1.05
N ASP A 712 40.91 13.85 -1.17
CA ASP A 712 40.85 14.75 -0.03
C ASP A 712 39.50 14.61 0.66
N GLN A 713 39.54 14.11 1.89
CA GLN A 713 38.33 13.87 2.67
C GLN A 713 37.81 15.17 3.27
N GLY A 714 38.61 16.23 3.46
CA GLY A 714 38.16 17.52 4.00
C GLY A 714 37.31 17.45 5.29
N ASP A 715 36.75 18.59 5.69
CA ASP A 715 35.77 18.64 6.79
C ASP A 715 34.41 18.19 6.24
N GLN A 716 33.89 17.06 6.71
CA GLN A 716 32.61 16.48 6.25
C GLN A 716 31.41 17.25 6.83
N GLY A 717 31.44 18.59 6.83
CA GLY A 717 30.42 19.47 7.39
C GLY A 717 29.13 19.56 6.56
N VAL A 718 28.01 19.85 7.20
CA VAL A 718 26.70 19.97 6.52
C VAL A 718 26.57 21.33 5.81
N ASP A 719 26.03 21.33 4.59
CA ASP A 719 25.63 22.57 3.90
C ASP A 719 24.33 23.12 4.48
N PHE A 720 24.44 24.00 5.47
CA PHE A 720 23.29 24.64 6.10
C PHE A 720 22.51 25.57 5.18
N GLN A 721 23.13 26.12 4.13
CA GLN A 721 22.43 26.95 3.15
C GLN A 721 21.45 26.10 2.34
N LYS A 722 21.85 24.87 1.99
CA LYS A 722 20.97 23.90 1.33
C LYS A 722 19.77 23.51 2.20
N ILE A 723 20.00 23.19 3.48
CA ILE A 723 18.91 22.85 4.42
C ILE A 723 17.97 24.04 4.61
N ARG A 724 18.53 25.25 4.76
CA ARG A 724 17.75 26.48 4.81
C ARG A 724 16.90 26.64 3.54
N GLY A 725 17.47 26.41 2.36
CA GLY A 725 16.73 26.43 1.09
C GLY A 725 15.50 25.52 1.12
N TRP A 726 15.62 24.29 1.61
CA TRP A 726 14.48 23.36 1.74
C TRP A 726 13.41 23.85 2.70
N LEU A 727 13.80 24.41 3.86
CA LEU A 727 12.88 24.95 4.84
C LEU A 727 12.04 26.10 4.27
N TYR A 728 12.70 27.05 3.61
CA TYR A 728 12.03 28.23 3.05
C TYR A 728 11.25 27.90 1.78
N GLU A 729 11.70 26.95 0.96
CA GLU A 729 10.91 26.42 -0.16
C GLU A 729 9.60 25.79 0.34
N CYS A 730 9.67 24.96 1.38
CA CYS A 730 8.48 24.39 2.01
C CYS A 730 7.59 25.49 2.60
N HIS A 731 8.18 26.48 3.26
CA HIS A 731 7.42 27.59 3.85
C HIS A 731 6.66 28.40 2.79
N SER A 732 7.30 28.73 1.67
CA SER A 732 6.76 29.63 0.66
C SER A 732 5.92 28.94 -0.42
N ASN A 733 6.20 27.67 -0.76
CA ASN A 733 5.60 27.03 -1.94
C ASN A 733 4.73 25.81 -1.64
N HIS A 734 4.97 25.08 -0.54
CA HIS A 734 4.12 23.92 -0.19
C HIS A 734 2.77 24.37 0.39
N GLY A 735 1.72 23.57 0.23
CA GLY A 735 0.33 23.88 0.59
C GLY A 735 0.02 24.04 2.09
N GLU A 736 -1.28 24.15 2.41
CA GLU A 736 -1.79 24.28 3.80
C GLU A 736 -1.36 23.11 4.70
N LEU A 737 -1.23 21.90 4.15
CA LEU A 737 -0.74 20.74 4.89
C LEU A 737 0.62 21.00 5.56
N CYS A 738 1.53 21.73 4.93
CA CYS A 738 2.85 22.05 5.50
C CYS A 738 2.85 23.32 6.36
N ASN A 739 2.00 24.30 6.04
CA ASN A 739 2.12 25.66 6.55
C ASN A 739 1.04 26.07 7.55
N ASP A 740 -0.14 25.49 7.47
CA ASP A 740 -1.25 25.82 8.37
C ASP A 740 -1.14 25.06 9.70
N LEU A 741 -1.45 25.73 10.80
CA LEU A 741 -1.58 25.13 12.13
C LEU A 741 -2.94 24.44 12.30
N GLY A 742 -3.91 24.75 11.43
CA GLY A 742 -5.29 24.25 11.46
C GLY A 742 -6.16 25.09 12.41
N ASP A 743 -7.47 25.12 12.16
CA ASP A 743 -8.48 25.83 12.97
C ASP A 743 -8.72 25.27 14.39
N SER A 744 -7.79 24.44 14.87
CA SER A 744 -7.87 23.82 16.18
C SER A 744 -7.73 24.87 17.29
N HIS A 745 -8.74 24.96 18.16
CA HIS A 745 -8.67 25.81 19.36
C HIS A 745 -7.47 25.46 20.24
N ARG A 746 -7.00 24.20 20.21
CA ARG A 746 -5.82 23.74 20.95
C ARG A 746 -4.52 24.47 20.54
N TYR A 747 -4.39 24.88 19.28
CA TYR A 747 -3.17 25.51 18.75
C TYR A 747 -3.32 27.02 18.49
N ALA A 748 -4.53 27.56 18.66
CA ALA A 748 -4.85 28.96 18.43
C ALA A 748 -4.08 29.90 19.38
N ASP A 749 -4.04 29.57 20.67
CA ASP A 749 -3.41 30.41 21.68
C ASP A 749 -1.87 30.29 21.69
N ASP A 750 -1.22 31.40 22.03
CA ASP A 750 0.22 31.42 22.32
C ASP A 750 0.46 31.03 23.78
N ILE A 751 1.40 30.11 24.00
CA ILE A 751 1.75 29.61 25.33
C ILE A 751 3.09 30.20 25.78
N PRO A 752 3.29 30.46 27.08
CA PRO A 752 4.60 30.85 27.60
C PRO A 752 5.59 29.70 27.44
N LEU A 753 6.80 30.01 26.99
CA LEU A 753 7.91 29.08 26.78
C LEU A 753 9.20 29.64 27.36
N ILE A 754 10.12 28.76 27.71
CA ILE A 754 11.54 29.08 27.86
C ILE A 754 12.23 28.59 26.58
N LEU A 755 13.09 29.41 26.01
CA LEU A 755 13.87 29.08 24.81
C LEU A 755 15.35 29.34 25.07
N VAL A 756 16.21 28.58 24.39
CA VAL A 756 17.64 28.89 24.28
C VAL A 756 17.80 29.93 23.18
N ASP A 757 18.31 31.11 23.55
CA ASP A 757 18.83 32.08 22.59
C ASP A 757 20.24 31.65 22.20
N VAL A 758 20.41 31.13 20.98
CA VAL A 758 21.71 30.62 20.54
C VAL A 758 22.67 31.76 20.15
N GLN A 759 22.21 33.00 20.00
CA GLN A 759 23.10 34.13 19.73
C GLN A 759 23.70 34.66 21.03
N ASP A 760 22.86 34.81 22.06
CA ASP A 760 23.27 35.34 23.36
C ASP A 760 23.73 34.26 24.35
N ASN A 761 23.57 32.98 24.00
CA ASN A 761 23.90 31.82 24.82
C ASN A 761 23.30 31.92 26.23
N CYS A 762 21.98 32.12 26.29
CA CYS A 762 21.20 32.20 27.52
C CYS A 762 19.80 31.59 27.32
N LEU A 763 19.12 31.28 28.42
CA LEU A 763 17.69 31.04 28.39
C LEU A 763 16.95 32.39 28.33
N VAL A 764 15.83 32.42 27.62
CA VAL A 764 14.93 33.58 27.54
C VAL A 764 13.50 33.13 27.78
N SER A 765 12.73 33.97 28.48
CA SER A 765 11.28 33.81 28.56
C SER A 765 10.65 34.37 27.28
N ALA A 766 9.88 33.52 26.60
CA ALA A 766 9.28 33.80 25.29
C ALA A 766 7.86 33.20 25.23
N THR A 767 7.26 33.19 24.05
CA THR A 767 6.00 32.49 23.78
C THR A 767 6.11 31.62 22.53
N SER A 768 5.10 30.77 22.29
CA SER A 768 5.02 29.97 21.06
C SER A 768 4.70 30.78 19.80
N ALA A 769 4.53 32.12 19.90
CA ALA A 769 4.44 33.03 18.77
C ALA A 769 5.81 33.24 18.08
N GLU A 770 6.89 33.07 18.83
CA GLU A 770 8.25 33.22 18.32
C GLU A 770 8.57 32.14 17.28
N ARG A 771 9.47 32.46 16.36
CA ARG A 771 10.03 31.45 15.45
C ARG A 771 11.17 30.71 16.14
N TYR A 772 10.94 29.45 16.46
CA TYR A 772 11.93 28.58 17.10
C TYR A 772 11.99 27.21 16.43
N LEU A 773 13.10 26.51 16.67
CA LEU A 773 13.28 25.10 16.32
C LEU A 773 13.23 24.24 17.57
N THR A 774 12.80 22.99 17.45
CA THR A 774 12.83 22.00 18.53
C THR A 774 13.95 20.99 18.30
N LEU A 775 14.43 20.36 19.38
CA LEU A 775 15.37 19.24 19.31
C LEU A 775 14.72 17.97 19.85
N SER A 776 14.73 16.92 19.04
CA SER A 776 14.30 15.57 19.35
C SER A 776 15.51 14.63 19.34
N TYR A 777 15.80 13.99 20.48
CA TYR A 777 17.03 13.22 20.69
C TYR A 777 16.85 12.19 21.81
N VAL A 778 17.80 11.27 21.96
CA VAL A 778 17.82 10.29 23.06
C VAL A 778 18.57 10.87 24.27
N TRP A 779 17.96 10.87 25.45
CA TRP A 779 18.65 11.33 26.67
C TRP A 779 19.77 10.37 27.11
N GLY A 780 19.45 9.07 27.19
CA GLY A 780 20.37 8.03 27.67
C GLY A 780 20.73 8.17 29.16
N LYS A 781 21.85 7.57 29.57
CA LYS A 781 22.37 7.63 30.95
C LYS A 781 23.53 8.63 31.07
N VAL A 782 23.33 9.83 30.52
CA VAL A 782 24.32 10.91 30.48
C VAL A 782 23.84 12.04 31.39
N ASP A 783 24.77 12.71 32.07
CA ASP A 783 24.44 13.95 32.78
C ASP A 783 24.27 15.09 31.77
N ILE A 784 23.05 15.62 31.68
CA ILE A 784 22.67 16.64 30.70
C ILE A 784 22.88 18.06 31.27
N ALA A 785 23.13 18.20 32.58
CA ALA A 785 23.03 19.47 33.29
C ALA A 785 21.67 20.14 33.01
N THR A 786 20.58 19.50 33.46
CA THR A 786 19.21 20.00 33.26
C THR A 786 18.95 21.33 33.98
N THR A 787 17.93 22.06 33.54
CA THR A 787 17.51 23.30 34.24
C THR A 787 16.72 22.96 35.50
N THR A 788 17.16 23.50 36.64
CA THR A 788 16.46 23.44 37.93
C THR A 788 16.00 24.84 38.36
N ILE A 789 15.12 24.94 39.36
CA ILE A 789 14.65 26.21 39.93
C ILE A 789 15.83 27.10 40.32
N ASP A 790 16.82 26.51 41.00
CA ASP A 790 18.01 27.23 41.47
C ASP A 790 18.87 27.75 40.32
N LEU A 791 19.03 26.94 39.26
CA LEU A 791 19.90 27.25 38.14
C LEU A 791 19.25 28.18 37.11
N LEU A 792 17.91 28.31 37.13
CA LEU A 792 17.17 29.11 36.17
C LEU A 792 17.59 30.58 36.17
N LYS A 793 17.76 31.19 37.36
CA LYS A 793 18.13 32.61 37.49
C LYS A 793 19.46 32.93 36.82
N ASP A 794 20.42 32.03 36.98
CA ASP A 794 21.74 32.16 36.36
C ASP A 794 21.66 31.94 34.86
N ARG A 795 20.89 30.93 34.41
CA ARG A 795 20.72 30.61 32.99
C ARG A 795 19.98 31.68 32.18
N LEU A 796 19.21 32.56 32.84
CA LEU A 796 18.56 33.71 32.19
C LEU A 796 19.54 34.86 31.90
N GLN A 797 20.74 34.86 32.50
CA GLN A 797 21.75 35.89 32.23
C GLN A 797 22.41 35.64 30.87
N LYS A 798 22.66 36.73 30.12
CA LYS A 798 23.37 36.66 28.83
C LYS A 798 24.72 35.97 28.99
N SER A 799 25.05 35.07 28.07
CA SER A 799 26.30 34.28 28.05
C SER A 799 26.49 33.33 29.23
N SER A 800 25.43 32.97 29.94
CA SER A 800 25.46 32.00 31.05
C SER A 800 25.54 30.54 30.61
N LEU A 801 25.06 30.22 29.40
CA LEU A 801 25.09 28.88 28.85
C LEU A 801 26.42 28.67 28.12
N ASP A 802 27.32 27.91 28.74
CA ASP A 802 28.54 27.44 28.07
C ASP A 802 28.24 26.17 27.26
N PRO A 803 28.22 26.22 25.91
CA PRO A 803 27.88 25.06 25.09
C PRO A 803 28.81 23.87 25.30
N SER A 804 30.03 24.08 25.79
CA SER A 804 31.01 23.02 26.04
C SER A 804 30.62 22.12 27.22
N LYS A 805 29.75 22.59 28.12
CA LYS A 805 29.25 21.84 29.29
C LYS A 805 28.05 20.96 28.96
N PHE A 806 27.44 21.12 27.79
CA PHE A 806 26.29 20.31 27.38
C PHE A 806 26.71 19.08 26.59
N PRO A 807 25.89 18.02 26.63
CA PRO A 807 26.07 16.88 25.76
C PRO A 807 26.16 17.28 24.29
N ASN A 808 26.93 16.50 23.52
CA ASN A 808 27.26 16.82 22.13
C ASN A 808 26.03 17.15 21.28
N THR A 809 24.92 16.42 21.46
CA THR A 809 23.70 16.61 20.66
C THR A 809 23.07 18.00 20.88
N ILE A 810 23.03 18.50 22.11
CA ILE A 810 22.47 19.83 22.41
C ILE A 810 23.40 20.93 21.88
N ARG A 811 24.71 20.78 22.10
CA ARG A 811 25.72 21.72 21.59
C ARG A 811 25.69 21.82 20.06
N ASP A 812 25.60 20.69 19.39
CA ASP A 812 25.52 20.64 17.94
C ASP A 812 24.20 21.26 17.45
N ALA A 813 23.07 21.00 18.13
CA ALA A 813 21.79 21.64 17.80
C ALA A 813 21.85 23.18 17.89
N MET A 814 22.47 23.73 18.95
CA MET A 814 22.70 25.17 19.06
C MET A 814 23.53 25.71 17.88
N THR A 815 24.53 24.94 17.45
CA THR A 815 25.38 25.28 16.29
C THR A 815 24.59 25.28 14.99
N VAL A 816 23.76 24.25 14.76
CA VAL A 816 22.90 24.13 13.57
C VAL A 816 21.89 25.27 13.49
N VAL A 817 21.20 25.60 14.59
CA VAL A 817 20.22 26.71 14.63
C VAL A 817 20.89 28.03 14.25
N ARG A 818 22.05 28.31 14.85
CA ARG A 818 22.84 29.52 14.55
C ARG A 818 23.27 29.57 13.09
N ALA A 819 23.75 28.45 12.55
CA ALA A 819 24.25 28.36 11.18
C ALA A 819 23.15 28.47 10.12
N MET A 820 21.93 28.02 10.41
CA MET A 820 20.77 28.24 9.55
C MET A 820 20.27 29.70 9.59
N GLY A 821 20.81 30.53 10.49
CA GLY A 821 20.40 31.93 10.69
C GLY A 821 19.12 32.08 11.51
N GLU A 822 18.75 31.05 12.26
CA GLU A 822 17.63 31.08 13.22
C GLU A 822 18.19 31.39 14.62
N ARG A 823 17.33 31.85 15.55
CA ARG A 823 17.77 32.37 16.86
C ARG A 823 17.39 31.49 18.05
N TYR A 824 16.21 30.88 18.01
CA TYR A 824 15.65 30.22 19.19
C TYR A 824 15.59 28.70 19.02
N LEU A 825 16.05 28.00 20.04
CA LEU A 825 16.00 26.54 20.16
C LEU A 825 15.21 26.15 21.41
N TRP A 826 14.35 25.15 21.26
CA TRP A 826 13.68 24.48 22.37
C TRP A 826 14.22 23.06 22.53
N THR A 827 14.62 22.70 23.75
CA THR A 827 15.01 21.34 24.15
C THR A 827 14.48 21.08 25.55
N ASP A 828 13.81 19.95 25.74
CA ASP A 828 13.17 19.53 26.99
C ASP A 828 14.10 19.59 28.21
N ALA A 829 15.38 19.23 28.08
CA ALA A 829 16.33 19.27 29.19
C ALA A 829 16.68 20.67 29.71
N LEU A 830 16.65 21.70 28.85
CA LEU A 830 17.01 23.08 29.21
C LEU A 830 15.80 24.00 29.34
N CYS A 831 14.74 23.74 28.59
CA CYS A 831 13.57 24.61 28.47
C CYS A 831 12.42 24.21 29.41
N ILE A 832 12.52 23.06 30.09
CA ILE A 832 11.61 22.65 31.16
C ILE A 832 12.37 22.65 32.48
N ILE A 833 11.78 23.25 33.50
CA ILE A 833 12.31 23.25 34.88
C ILE A 833 12.03 21.86 35.48
N GLN A 834 13.07 21.06 35.72
CA GLN A 834 12.90 19.62 36.01
C GLN A 834 12.46 19.29 37.44
N ASP A 835 12.75 20.16 38.40
CA ASP A 835 12.46 20.02 39.83
C ASP A 835 11.19 20.77 40.29
N ASP A 836 10.58 21.59 39.42
CA ASP A 836 9.26 22.18 39.65
C ASP A 836 8.17 21.25 39.09
N THR A 837 7.55 20.44 39.95
CA THR A 837 6.54 19.46 39.52
C THR A 837 5.33 20.08 38.82
N VAL A 838 4.91 21.28 39.23
CA VAL A 838 3.73 21.97 38.69
C VAL A 838 4.01 22.52 37.30
N ILE A 839 5.15 23.21 37.15
CA ILE A 839 5.57 23.75 35.85
C ILE A 839 5.93 22.63 34.89
N ARG A 840 6.63 21.60 35.38
CA ARG A 840 6.99 20.43 34.59
C ARG A 840 5.76 19.71 34.04
N GLU A 841 4.74 19.45 34.87
CA GLU A 841 3.50 18.80 34.43
C GLU A 841 2.75 19.69 33.41
N ARG A 842 2.70 21.00 33.64
CA ARG A 842 2.14 21.97 32.69
C ARG A 842 2.86 21.95 31.33
N ASP A 843 4.19 21.88 31.32
CA ASP A 843 4.98 21.96 30.09
C ASP A 843 4.96 20.63 29.33
N ILE A 844 5.01 19.50 30.04
CA ILE A 844 4.86 18.16 29.47
C ILE A 844 3.50 18.02 28.76
N THR A 845 2.42 18.43 29.41
CA THR A 845 1.06 18.40 28.82
C THR A 845 0.86 19.39 27.66
N ARG A 846 1.86 20.23 27.36
CA ARG A 846 1.87 21.21 26.26
C ARG A 846 2.93 20.91 25.18
N MET A 847 3.67 19.81 25.30
CA MET A 847 4.69 19.44 24.30
C MET A 847 4.11 19.32 22.90
N ASP A 848 2.84 18.93 22.77
CA ASP A 848 2.12 18.89 21.51
C ASP A 848 2.08 20.25 20.80
N ILE A 849 1.78 21.32 21.54
CA ILE A 849 1.78 22.69 21.03
C ILE A 849 3.20 23.10 20.63
N VAL A 850 4.20 22.76 21.44
CA VAL A 850 5.62 23.09 21.19
C VAL A 850 6.06 22.53 19.84
N TYR A 851 5.95 21.22 19.63
CA TYR A 851 6.39 20.61 18.36
C TYR A 851 5.52 21.02 17.17
N LYS A 852 4.22 21.26 17.38
CA LYS A 852 3.30 21.68 16.31
C LYS A 852 3.57 23.10 15.83
N LYS A 853 3.77 24.06 16.75
CA LYS A 853 4.01 25.48 16.43
C LYS A 853 5.45 25.76 16.01
N ALA A 854 6.41 24.91 16.38
CA ALA A 854 7.80 25.01 15.93
C ALA A 854 7.92 25.17 14.40
N PHE A 855 8.95 25.90 13.97
CA PHE A 855 9.23 26.10 12.55
C PHE A 855 9.77 24.82 11.91
N ALA A 856 10.66 24.14 12.64
CA ALA A 856 11.18 22.82 12.29
C ALA A 856 11.67 22.07 13.54
N ASN A 857 11.73 20.76 13.43
CA ASN A 857 12.26 19.86 14.44
C ASN A 857 13.58 19.25 13.97
N LEU A 858 14.65 19.47 14.72
CA LEU A 858 15.94 18.81 14.54
C LEU A 858 15.88 17.44 15.20
N VAL A 859 16.21 16.39 14.45
CA VAL A 859 16.13 15.01 14.92
C VAL A 859 17.50 14.37 14.88
N ALA A 860 18.00 13.97 16.05
CA ALA A 860 19.21 13.16 16.17
C ALA A 860 18.86 11.67 15.98
N LEU A 861 18.98 11.16 14.74
CA LEU A 861 18.84 9.72 14.47
C LEU A 861 20.10 8.95 14.86
N SER A 862 21.26 9.58 14.78
CA SER A 862 22.54 9.02 15.22
C SER A 862 22.69 9.08 16.74
N GLY A 863 23.34 8.06 17.29
CA GLY A 863 23.66 7.99 18.71
C GLY A 863 22.62 7.27 19.56
N THR A 864 23.06 6.83 20.73
CA THR A 864 22.26 6.05 21.69
C THR A 864 21.91 6.86 22.95
N ASP A 865 22.42 8.08 23.06
CA ASP A 865 22.23 9.00 24.17
C ASP A 865 22.50 10.46 23.77
N ALA A 866 22.47 11.38 24.75
CA ALA A 866 22.62 12.82 24.51
C ALA A 866 24.02 13.23 24.02
N ASN A 867 25.01 12.33 24.08
CA ASN A 867 26.36 12.55 23.55
C ASN A 867 26.53 12.06 22.10
N GLY A 868 25.46 11.55 21.47
CA GLY A 868 25.48 11.12 20.07
C GLY A 868 25.93 12.18 19.07
N GLY A 869 25.67 13.46 19.36
CA GLY A 869 25.95 14.58 18.45
C GLY A 869 24.99 14.65 17.26
N LEU A 870 25.17 15.67 16.43
CA LEU A 870 24.55 15.78 15.10
C LEU A 870 25.68 15.70 14.04
N PRO A 871 25.87 14.55 13.37
CA PRO A 871 26.97 14.35 12.43
C PRO A 871 27.03 15.43 11.35
N GLY A 872 28.19 16.09 11.27
CA GLY A 872 28.50 17.15 10.32
C GLY A 872 28.05 18.54 10.78
N ALA A 873 27.49 18.68 11.98
CA ALA A 873 27.22 19.98 12.58
C ALA A 873 28.49 20.71 13.05
N THR A 874 29.50 19.95 13.45
CA THR A 874 30.80 20.42 13.93
C THR A 874 31.91 19.69 13.17
N ALA A 875 33.11 20.29 13.14
CA ALA A 875 34.22 19.74 12.36
C ALA A 875 34.58 18.33 12.82
N ASN A 876 34.81 17.42 11.87
CA ASN A 876 35.17 16.01 12.10
C ASN A 876 34.12 15.16 12.87
N SER A 877 32.86 15.58 12.98
CA SER A 877 31.81 14.80 13.67
C SER A 877 31.09 13.76 12.80
N ARG A 878 31.51 13.60 11.53
CA ARG A 878 30.86 12.73 10.53
C ARG A 878 31.89 12.04 9.66
N SER A 879 31.69 10.76 9.39
CA SER A 879 32.60 10.00 8.54
C SER A 879 32.49 10.39 7.05
N PRO A 880 33.59 10.22 6.28
CA PRO A 880 33.58 10.48 4.85
C PRO A 880 32.61 9.60 4.08
N GLN A 881 31.98 10.14 3.04
CA GLN A 881 31.18 9.34 2.10
C GLN A 881 32.07 8.26 1.46
N ARG A 882 31.63 6.99 1.52
CA ARG A 882 32.35 5.86 0.90
C ARG A 882 32.27 6.00 -0.63
N ILE A 883 33.45 6.09 -1.26
CA ILE A 883 33.63 6.15 -2.70
C ILE A 883 34.54 5.00 -3.10
N GLU A 884 34.08 4.14 -4.01
CA GLU A 884 34.88 3.06 -4.56
C GLU A 884 35.45 3.48 -5.91
N VAL A 885 36.77 3.35 -6.06
CA VAL A 885 37.49 3.69 -7.30
C VAL A 885 38.01 2.41 -7.94
N LEU A 886 37.44 2.07 -9.08
CA LEU A 886 37.85 0.93 -9.89
C LEU A 886 38.78 1.41 -11.00
N GLU A 887 40.07 1.07 -10.87
CA GLU A 887 41.07 1.32 -11.90
C GLU A 887 40.97 0.26 -12.99
N ILE A 888 40.96 0.70 -14.24
CA ILE A 888 40.90 -0.17 -15.42
C ILE A 888 41.90 0.33 -16.46
N THR A 889 42.37 -0.54 -17.34
CA THR A 889 43.18 -0.12 -18.48
C THR A 889 42.32 0.73 -19.43
N LYS A 890 42.84 1.87 -19.87
CA LYS A 890 42.13 2.81 -20.74
C LYS A 890 41.64 2.14 -22.02
N GLY A 891 40.35 2.31 -22.34
CA GLY A 891 39.71 1.67 -23.50
C GLY A 891 39.38 0.18 -23.29
N SER A 892 39.53 -0.33 -22.07
CA SER A 892 39.09 -1.67 -21.69
C SER A 892 37.56 -1.77 -21.80
N THR A 893 37.07 -2.82 -22.46
CA THR A 893 35.63 -3.12 -22.55
C THR A 893 35.16 -4.13 -21.51
N ASP A 894 36.08 -4.72 -20.74
CA ASP A 894 35.85 -5.86 -19.84
C ASP A 894 36.31 -5.60 -18.39
N LEU A 895 36.55 -4.33 -18.03
CA LEU A 895 37.05 -3.89 -16.72
C LEU A 895 38.44 -4.45 -16.36
N ALA A 896 39.18 -4.95 -17.35
CA ALA A 896 40.52 -5.48 -17.17
C ALA A 896 41.51 -4.41 -16.65
N LEU A 897 42.44 -4.85 -15.79
CA LEU A 897 43.59 -4.05 -15.32
C LEU A 897 44.87 -4.79 -15.73
N ARG A 898 45.49 -4.33 -16.83
CA ARG A 898 46.70 -4.91 -17.41
C ARG A 898 47.94 -4.34 -16.75
N ASP A 899 48.80 -5.20 -16.21
CA ASP A 899 50.09 -4.84 -15.61
C ASP A 899 51.20 -4.62 -16.66
N GLU A 900 50.88 -3.98 -17.79
CA GLU A 900 51.84 -3.72 -18.86
C GLU A 900 52.60 -2.40 -18.59
N PRO A 901 53.95 -2.38 -18.71
CA PRO A 901 54.73 -1.16 -18.54
C PRO A 901 54.30 -0.08 -19.54
N GLY A 902 53.73 1.02 -19.03
CA GLY A 902 53.26 2.15 -19.83
C GLY A 902 51.78 2.08 -20.25
N ALA A 903 51.02 1.07 -19.83
CA ALA A 903 49.58 1.04 -20.05
C ALA A 903 48.90 2.19 -19.29
N GLU A 904 48.21 3.06 -20.03
CA GLU A 904 47.38 4.11 -19.43
C GLU A 904 46.17 3.49 -18.74
N THR A 905 45.85 3.98 -17.55
CA THR A 905 44.66 3.58 -16.80
C THR A 905 43.61 4.69 -16.78
N GLU A 906 42.36 4.32 -16.56
CA GLU A 906 41.25 5.22 -16.26
C GLU A 906 40.50 4.70 -15.03
N ALA A 907 39.73 5.57 -14.38
CA ALA A 907 39.05 5.27 -13.13
C ALA A 907 37.52 5.33 -13.30
N VAL A 908 36.84 4.30 -12.84
CA VAL A 908 35.38 4.30 -12.67
C VAL A 908 35.06 4.50 -11.19
N CYS A 909 34.52 5.67 -10.86
CA CYS A 909 34.12 6.02 -9.50
C CYS A 909 32.65 5.64 -9.27
N ILE A 910 32.39 4.91 -8.18
CA ILE A 910 31.05 4.40 -7.84
C ILE A 910 30.74 4.72 -6.39
N VAL A 911 29.52 5.19 -6.14
CA VAL A 911 29.00 5.48 -4.80
C VAL A 911 27.68 4.76 -4.57
N ALA A 912 27.37 4.50 -3.30
CA ALA A 912 26.04 4.10 -2.88
C ALA A 912 25.19 5.35 -2.63
N THR A 913 23.90 5.30 -2.98
CA THR A 913 22.93 6.32 -2.54
C THR A 913 22.72 6.23 -1.03
N PRO A 914 22.13 7.26 -0.40
CA PRO A 914 21.66 7.15 0.97
C PRO A 914 20.63 6.03 1.09
N HIS A 915 20.53 5.45 2.28
CA HIS A 915 19.38 4.60 2.61
C HIS A 915 18.08 5.42 2.52
N PRO A 916 16.95 4.78 2.17
CA PRO A 916 15.64 5.38 2.34
C PRO A 916 15.46 5.90 3.78
N LEU A 917 14.76 7.04 3.95
CA LEU A 917 14.60 7.67 5.27
C LEU A 917 13.96 6.70 6.29
N SER A 918 13.00 5.87 5.87
CA SER A 918 12.37 4.90 6.78
C SER A 918 13.36 3.86 7.32
N SER A 919 14.33 3.42 6.50
CA SER A 919 15.38 2.51 6.93
C SER A 919 16.26 3.21 7.98
N ALA A 920 16.71 4.43 7.70
CA ALA A 920 17.50 5.22 8.65
C ALA A 920 16.77 5.46 9.99
N GLN A 921 15.46 5.72 9.95
CA GLN A 921 14.64 5.87 11.16
C GLN A 921 14.50 4.55 11.91
N THR A 922 14.22 3.44 11.22
CA THR A 922 13.92 2.16 11.88
C THR A 922 15.14 1.47 12.47
N SER A 923 16.35 1.74 11.96
CA SER A 923 17.61 1.34 12.63
C SER A 923 17.97 2.19 13.84
N SER A 924 17.42 3.40 13.97
CA SER A 924 17.82 4.34 15.02
C SER A 924 17.28 3.93 16.40
N MET A 925 18.10 4.09 17.45
CA MET A 925 17.62 3.97 18.83
C MET A 925 16.56 5.03 19.14
N TRP A 926 16.67 6.21 18.53
CA TRP A 926 15.69 7.29 18.59
C TRP A 926 14.26 6.80 18.31
N ASN A 927 14.05 6.04 17.23
CA ASN A 927 12.70 5.59 16.84
C ASN A 927 12.10 4.52 17.78
N THR A 928 12.89 3.97 18.71
CA THR A 928 12.40 2.98 19.68
C THR A 928 11.70 3.63 20.89
N ARG A 929 11.81 4.94 21.10
CA ARG A 929 11.25 5.64 22.28
C ARG A 929 9.81 6.09 22.05
N GLY A 930 8.94 5.93 23.06
CA GLY A 930 7.52 6.29 22.99
C GLY A 930 7.28 7.78 22.71
N TRP A 931 7.88 8.67 23.51
CA TRP A 931 7.77 10.15 23.39
C TRP A 931 8.01 10.67 21.97
N ILE A 932 8.99 10.08 21.28
CA ILE A 932 9.43 10.49 19.95
C ILE A 932 8.29 10.46 18.91
N LEU A 933 7.28 9.60 19.08
CA LEU A 933 6.19 9.53 18.11
C LEU A 933 5.42 10.85 18.10
N GLN A 934 5.14 11.44 19.26
CA GLN A 934 4.48 12.73 19.36
C GLN A 934 5.32 13.84 18.71
N GLU A 935 6.61 13.87 19.01
CA GLU A 935 7.56 14.89 18.52
C GLU A 935 7.67 14.87 16.99
N GLN A 936 7.84 13.68 16.43
CA GLN A 936 7.95 13.47 14.99
C GLN A 936 6.64 13.80 14.26
N THR A 937 5.52 13.30 14.78
CA THR A 937 4.22 13.30 14.11
C THR A 937 3.58 14.70 14.14
N LEU A 938 3.82 15.48 15.19
CA LEU A 938 3.26 16.83 15.29
C LEU A 938 4.11 17.89 14.59
N ALA A 939 5.42 17.68 14.47
CA ALA A 939 6.31 18.58 13.75
C ALA A 939 5.95 18.67 12.26
N ARG A 940 5.79 19.89 11.74
CA ARG A 940 5.44 20.15 10.33
C ARG A 940 6.61 19.93 9.37
N ARG A 941 7.84 20.02 9.90
CA ARG A 941 9.10 19.87 9.19
C ARG A 941 10.10 19.18 10.12
N ASN A 942 10.63 18.05 9.72
CA ASN A 942 11.67 17.33 10.44
C ASN A 942 12.98 17.36 9.64
N ILE A 943 14.09 17.62 10.31
CA ILE A 943 15.44 17.57 9.77
C ILE A 943 16.18 16.46 10.50
N TYR A 944 16.39 15.34 9.83
CA TYR A 944 16.98 14.14 10.40
C TYR A 944 18.47 14.09 10.16
N PHE A 945 19.25 14.03 11.23
CA PHE A 945 20.69 13.79 11.19
C PHE A 945 20.94 12.30 11.43
N SER A 946 21.21 11.54 10.36
CA SER A 946 21.73 10.18 10.47
C SER A 946 23.26 10.18 10.61
N SER A 947 23.87 9.01 10.79
CA SER A 947 25.34 8.89 10.84
C SER A 947 26.01 9.39 9.56
N SER A 948 25.34 9.27 8.41
CA SER A 948 25.94 9.52 7.09
C SER A 948 25.28 10.65 6.30
N TYR A 949 23.99 10.95 6.50
CA TYR A 949 23.26 11.91 5.68
C TYR A 949 22.22 12.70 6.47
N VAL A 950 21.96 13.93 6.02
CA VAL A 950 20.86 14.76 6.51
C VAL A 950 19.67 14.66 5.57
N TYR A 951 18.50 14.40 6.15
CA TYR A 951 17.23 14.32 5.43
C TYR A 951 16.30 15.43 5.90
N PHE A 952 15.48 15.95 4.99
CA PHE A 952 14.40 16.87 5.29
C PHE A 952 13.08 16.21 4.92
N GLN A 953 12.13 16.18 5.86
CA GLN A 953 10.77 15.70 5.62
C GLN A 953 9.78 16.79 6.02
N CYS A 954 8.87 17.11 5.11
CA CYS A 954 7.65 17.86 5.41
C CYS A 954 6.43 17.02 5.02
N ASN A 955 5.23 17.57 5.11
CA ASN A 955 4.00 16.86 4.74
C ASN A 955 3.82 16.66 3.22
N GLU A 956 4.74 17.14 2.38
CA GLU A 956 4.67 17.03 0.91
C GLU A 956 5.87 16.29 0.29
N LYS A 957 7.09 16.49 0.81
CA LYS A 957 8.33 15.98 0.18
C LYS A 957 9.33 15.46 1.21
N ILE A 958 10.15 14.51 0.77
CA ILE A 958 11.40 14.09 1.40
C ILE A 958 12.56 14.51 0.52
N LEU A 959 13.56 15.18 1.10
CA LEU A 959 14.80 15.60 0.46
C LEU A 959 15.99 15.08 1.25
N CYS A 960 17.14 14.95 0.59
CA CYS A 960 18.40 14.53 1.21
C CYS A 960 19.56 15.32 0.59
N GLU A 961 20.71 15.36 1.28
CA GLU A 961 21.92 16.05 0.82
C GLU A 961 22.35 15.60 -0.58
N VAL A 962 22.08 14.35 -0.95
CA VAL A 962 22.30 13.81 -2.29
C VAL A 962 20.99 13.22 -2.83
N THR A 963 20.87 13.10 -4.14
CA THR A 963 19.65 12.58 -4.79
C THR A 963 19.34 11.16 -4.28
N LEU A 964 18.12 10.95 -3.77
CA LEU A 964 17.68 9.71 -3.11
C LEU A 964 17.45 8.57 -4.12
N GLU A 965 16.46 8.72 -4.99
CA GLU A 965 15.86 7.61 -5.75
C GLU A 965 15.31 8.06 -7.10
N GLY A 966 15.25 7.14 -8.06
CA GLY A 966 14.61 7.30 -9.38
C GLY A 966 13.40 6.39 -9.56
N LYS A 967 12.51 6.70 -10.51
CA LYS A 967 11.38 5.80 -10.85
C LYS A 967 11.92 4.45 -11.32
N TYR A 968 11.27 3.36 -10.89
CA TYR A 968 11.57 2.01 -11.37
C TYR A 968 11.37 1.95 -12.90
N ILE A 969 12.33 1.37 -13.62
CA ILE A 969 12.13 0.96 -15.01
C ILE A 969 11.87 -0.54 -15.00
N ASN A 970 10.62 -0.95 -15.14
CA ASN A 970 10.33 -2.33 -15.49
C ASN A 970 10.71 -2.54 -16.96
N ASN A 971 11.64 -3.45 -17.23
CA ASN A 971 11.97 -3.87 -18.59
C ASN A 971 10.83 -4.71 -19.21
N SER A 972 9.83 -5.12 -18.42
CA SER A 972 8.54 -5.57 -18.97
C SER A 972 7.82 -4.35 -19.51
N LYS A 973 7.69 -4.27 -20.84
CA LYS A 973 7.04 -3.18 -21.58
C LYS A 973 5.54 -2.97 -21.28
N ASP A 974 5.00 -3.54 -20.20
CA ASP A 974 3.57 -3.80 -20.07
C ASP A 974 2.86 -3.15 -18.85
N ASP A 975 3.51 -2.36 -17.97
CA ASP A 975 2.83 -1.84 -16.76
C ASP A 975 3.22 -0.38 -16.37
N GLU A 976 2.91 0.64 -17.18
CA GLU A 976 3.03 2.07 -16.75
C GLU A 976 1.78 2.60 -16.02
N ASP A 977 0.67 1.86 -15.96
CA ASP A 977 -0.59 2.31 -15.34
C ASP A 977 -0.70 2.03 -13.81
N ASP A 978 0.29 1.35 -13.20
CA ASP A 978 0.35 1.10 -11.75
C ASP A 978 1.15 2.23 -11.05
N ASP A 979 0.72 3.49 -11.20
CA ASP A 979 1.39 4.70 -10.67
C ASP A 979 1.55 4.67 -9.12
N ASP A 980 0.87 3.73 -8.44
CA ASP A 980 0.88 3.55 -6.98
C ASP A 980 2.01 2.62 -6.46
N GLN A 981 2.74 1.91 -7.34
CA GLN A 981 3.91 1.12 -6.90
C GLN A 981 5.10 2.00 -6.49
N THR A 982 5.08 3.28 -6.87
CA THR A 982 6.04 4.28 -6.39
C THR A 982 5.61 4.91 -5.07
N THR A 983 4.69 4.29 -4.32
CA THR A 983 4.39 4.67 -2.92
C THR A 983 5.70 4.74 -2.17
N ALA A 984 6.22 5.96 -2.17
CA ALA A 984 7.52 6.28 -1.70
C ALA A 984 7.54 5.80 -0.27
N ILE A 985 8.72 5.37 0.14
CA ILE A 985 9.07 4.96 1.49
C ILE A 985 8.96 6.18 2.47
N THR A 986 8.13 7.18 2.15
CA THR A 986 7.51 8.14 3.04
C THR A 986 6.75 7.42 4.14
N ILE A 987 7.27 7.51 5.37
CA ILE A 987 6.48 7.20 6.56
C ILE A 987 5.27 8.14 6.54
N LYS A 988 4.09 7.58 6.28
CA LYS A 988 2.82 8.31 6.39
C LYS A 988 2.71 8.86 7.81
N ASN A 989 2.33 10.13 7.92
CA ASN A 989 2.00 10.76 9.19
C ASN A 989 0.48 10.73 9.33
N PRO A 990 -0.11 9.80 10.12
CA PRO A 990 -1.56 9.64 10.16
C PRO A 990 -2.30 10.89 10.67
N VAL A 991 -1.67 11.71 11.53
CA VAL A 991 -2.25 12.99 11.98
C VAL A 991 -2.33 14.01 10.84
N SER A 992 -1.39 13.99 9.90
CA SER A 992 -1.46 14.87 8.73
C SER A 992 -2.59 14.45 7.76
N GLU A 993 -2.91 13.15 7.70
CA GLU A 993 -4.01 12.63 6.89
C GLU A 993 -5.39 13.03 7.45
N LEU A 994 -5.52 13.24 8.77
CA LEU A 994 -6.78 13.72 9.38
C LEU A 994 -7.26 15.03 8.74
N ARG A 995 -6.35 15.93 8.35
CA ARG A 995 -6.71 17.19 7.69
C ARG A 995 -7.35 16.97 6.32
N LYS A 996 -6.96 15.91 5.62
CA LYS A 996 -7.55 15.53 4.33
C LYS A 996 -8.97 14.96 4.49
N LEU A 997 -9.37 14.59 5.71
CA LEU A 997 -10.71 14.07 6.00
C LEU A 997 -11.75 15.17 6.27
N ARG A 998 -11.34 16.44 6.32
CA ARG A 998 -12.26 17.57 6.54
C ARG A 998 -13.12 17.78 5.29
N GLY A 999 -14.45 17.76 5.47
CA GLY A 999 -15.44 17.91 4.39
C GLY A 999 -16.03 16.59 3.87
N ILE A 1000 -15.54 15.45 4.36
CA ILE A 1000 -16.08 14.12 4.07
C ILE A 1000 -17.40 13.91 4.87
N PRO A 1001 -18.41 13.21 4.32
CA PRO A 1001 -19.63 12.83 5.04
C PRO A 1001 -19.36 12.15 6.38
N SER A 1002 -20.26 12.29 7.36
CA SER A 1002 -19.99 11.92 8.77
C SER A 1002 -19.57 10.46 8.99
N GLN A 1003 -20.07 9.53 8.18
CA GLN A 1003 -19.76 8.11 8.33
C GLN A 1003 -18.36 7.78 7.82
N ASP A 1004 -18.02 8.20 6.60
CA ASP A 1004 -16.68 8.10 6.01
C ASP A 1004 -15.64 8.86 6.84
N HIS A 1005 -16.03 10.01 7.43
CA HIS A 1005 -15.16 10.78 8.30
C HIS A 1005 -14.78 9.97 9.55
N LEU A 1006 -15.73 9.33 10.23
CA LEU A 1006 -15.45 8.51 11.40
C LEU A 1006 -14.52 7.33 11.07
N GLU A 1007 -14.75 6.69 9.92
CA GLU A 1007 -13.92 5.59 9.44
C GLU A 1007 -12.48 6.04 9.19
N GLY A 1008 -12.30 7.13 8.46
CA GLY A 1008 -10.98 7.70 8.17
C GLY A 1008 -10.25 8.15 9.45
N VAL A 1009 -10.95 8.79 10.38
CA VAL A 1009 -10.36 9.25 11.66
C VAL A 1009 -9.96 8.05 12.51
N PHE A 1010 -10.81 7.01 12.57
CA PHE A 1010 -10.49 5.80 13.30
C PHE A 1010 -9.32 5.03 12.69
N LYS A 1011 -9.21 4.99 11.36
CA LYS A 1011 -8.06 4.40 10.67
C LYS A 1011 -6.75 5.09 11.02
N ALA A 1012 -6.74 6.43 11.01
CA ALA A 1012 -5.56 7.20 11.42
C ALA A 1012 -5.20 6.95 12.90
N TYR A 1013 -6.21 6.80 13.76
CA TYR A 1013 -6.02 6.44 15.16
C TYR A 1013 -5.43 5.03 15.32
N SER A 1014 -5.96 4.02 14.61
CA SER A 1014 -5.46 2.64 14.69
C SER A 1014 -4.00 2.54 14.25
N GLU A 1015 -3.63 3.19 13.14
CA GLU A 1015 -2.25 3.20 12.63
C GLU A 1015 -1.27 3.81 13.66
N LEU A 1016 -1.67 4.88 14.36
CA LEU A 1016 -0.82 5.48 15.39
C LEU A 1016 -0.68 4.61 16.63
N VAL A 1017 -1.76 3.98 17.09
CA VAL A 1017 -1.72 3.05 18.23
C VAL A 1017 -0.83 1.84 17.91
N GLU A 1018 -0.92 1.31 16.69
CA GLU A 1018 -0.09 0.22 16.19
C GLU A 1018 1.41 0.58 16.23
N ILE A 1019 1.77 1.77 15.77
CA ILE A 1019 3.15 2.25 15.82
C ILE A 1019 3.58 2.49 17.27
N TYR A 1020 2.74 3.16 18.07
CA TYR A 1020 3.08 3.60 19.42
C TYR A 1020 3.31 2.44 20.40
N THR A 1021 2.43 1.45 20.39
CA THR A 1021 2.46 0.33 21.35
C THR A 1021 3.68 -0.60 21.19
N THR A 1022 4.36 -0.53 20.04
CA THR A 1022 5.63 -1.24 19.81
C THR A 1022 6.85 -0.52 20.37
N ARG A 1023 6.71 0.73 20.84
CA ARG A 1023 7.82 1.54 21.35
C ARG A 1023 8.07 1.33 22.85
N ASN A 1024 9.29 1.62 23.27
CA ASN A 1024 9.77 1.52 24.64
C ASN A 1024 9.54 2.81 25.42
N LEU A 1025 9.12 2.68 26.67
CA LEU A 1025 9.03 3.77 27.63
C LEU A 1025 9.98 3.49 28.80
N THR A 1026 10.80 4.48 29.17
CA THR A 1026 11.71 4.37 30.32
C THR A 1026 10.91 4.23 31.62
N LEU A 1027 9.86 5.03 31.77
CA LEU A 1027 8.85 4.90 32.82
C LEU A 1027 7.60 4.30 32.17
N PRO A 1028 7.21 3.04 32.50
CA PRO A 1028 6.03 2.42 31.92
C PRO A 1028 4.75 3.25 32.08
N THR A 1029 4.70 4.11 33.11
CA THR A 1029 3.58 4.98 33.45
C THR A 1029 3.36 6.16 32.50
N ASP A 1030 4.38 6.54 31.71
CA ASP A 1030 4.31 7.67 30.77
C ASP A 1030 3.44 7.37 29.53
N ILE A 1031 2.78 6.21 29.49
CA ILE A 1031 2.04 5.71 28.33
C ILE A 1031 0.97 6.68 27.83
N PHE A 1032 0.36 7.46 28.72
CA PHE A 1032 -0.60 8.50 28.32
C PHE A 1032 0.06 9.83 28.01
N ASP A 1033 1.03 10.25 28.82
CA ASP A 1033 1.68 11.56 28.66
C ASP A 1033 2.38 11.64 27.30
N ALA A 1034 3.10 10.58 26.91
CA ALA A 1034 3.78 10.46 25.62
C ALA A 1034 2.85 10.28 24.40
N PHE A 1035 1.54 10.10 24.62
CA PHE A 1035 0.53 9.97 23.57
C PHE A 1035 -0.50 11.11 23.58
N SER A 1036 -0.50 11.94 24.63
CA SER A 1036 -1.52 12.95 24.92
C SER A 1036 -1.67 13.99 23.81
N GLY A 1037 -0.57 14.39 23.18
CA GLY A 1037 -0.59 15.32 22.07
C GLY A 1037 -1.32 14.80 20.84
N MET A 1038 -1.12 13.52 20.53
CA MET A 1038 -1.84 12.86 19.44
C MET A 1038 -3.32 12.70 19.79
N LEU A 1039 -3.64 12.27 21.02
CA LEU A 1039 -5.04 12.19 21.48
C LEU A 1039 -5.77 13.53 21.41
N SER A 1040 -5.07 14.64 21.68
CA SER A 1040 -5.64 15.99 21.57
C SER A 1040 -6.01 16.34 20.12
N ALA A 1041 -5.20 15.95 19.14
CA ALA A 1041 -5.53 16.11 17.73
C ALA A 1041 -6.76 15.27 17.34
N PHE A 1042 -6.89 14.05 17.88
CA PHE A 1042 -8.06 13.19 17.64
C PHE A 1042 -9.34 13.69 18.32
N LYS A 1043 -9.23 14.36 19.46
CA LYS A 1043 -10.38 14.84 20.24
C LYS A 1043 -11.28 15.76 19.43
N GLU A 1044 -10.69 16.65 18.63
CA GLU A 1044 -11.44 17.57 17.77
C GLU A 1044 -12.11 16.87 16.59
N GLU A 1045 -11.40 15.94 15.95
CA GLU A 1045 -11.92 15.22 14.78
C GLU A 1045 -13.01 14.20 15.17
N PHE A 1046 -12.84 13.47 16.28
CA PHE A 1046 -13.91 12.64 16.85
C PHE A 1046 -15.03 13.46 17.51
N LYS A 1047 -14.79 14.77 17.76
CA LYS A 1047 -15.64 15.63 18.61
C LYS A 1047 -15.99 14.96 19.95
N SER A 1048 -15.00 14.28 20.55
CA SER A 1048 -15.21 13.41 21.71
C SER A 1048 -13.96 13.27 22.55
N GLU A 1049 -14.13 13.14 23.87
CA GLU A 1049 -13.04 12.86 24.79
C GLU A 1049 -12.45 11.46 24.56
N THR A 1050 -11.20 11.29 25.00
CA THR A 1050 -10.53 9.99 25.03
C THR A 1050 -10.48 9.46 26.46
N LEU A 1051 -10.74 8.16 26.64
CA LEU A 1051 -10.69 7.47 27.91
C LEU A 1051 -9.59 6.39 27.87
N HIS A 1052 -8.56 6.54 28.70
CA HIS A 1052 -7.41 5.62 28.74
C HIS A 1052 -6.86 5.30 27.34
N GLY A 1053 -6.71 6.34 26.51
CA GLY A 1053 -6.21 6.22 25.14
C GLY A 1053 -7.26 5.82 24.09
N LEU A 1054 -8.48 5.44 24.49
CA LEU A 1054 -9.55 5.05 23.56
C LEU A 1054 -10.50 6.22 23.28
N PRO A 1055 -10.85 6.55 22.02
CA PRO A 1055 -11.84 7.59 21.70
C PRO A 1055 -13.25 7.14 22.11
N ILE A 1056 -13.95 7.95 22.92
CA ILE A 1056 -15.28 7.59 23.41
C ILE A 1056 -16.28 7.50 22.25
N ALA A 1057 -16.25 8.41 21.28
CA ALA A 1057 -17.13 8.37 20.10
C ALA A 1057 -16.95 7.13 19.22
N ALA A 1058 -15.88 6.35 19.41
CA ALA A 1058 -15.64 5.12 18.66
C ALA A 1058 -15.24 3.93 19.56
N LEU A 1059 -15.67 3.93 20.82
CA LEU A 1059 -15.25 2.99 21.84
C LEU A 1059 -15.53 1.52 21.47
N ASP A 1060 -16.66 1.26 20.81
CA ASP A 1060 -17.03 -0.05 20.28
C ASP A 1060 -16.04 -0.60 19.24
N LEU A 1061 -15.40 0.26 18.44
CA LEU A 1061 -14.28 -0.15 17.57
C LEU A 1061 -12.96 -0.15 18.33
N ALA A 1062 -12.73 0.87 19.17
CA ALA A 1062 -11.48 1.06 19.90
C ALA A 1062 -11.19 -0.11 20.85
N LEU A 1063 -12.24 -0.76 21.39
CA LEU A 1063 -12.16 -1.97 22.22
C LEU A 1063 -11.72 -3.22 21.44
N LEU A 1064 -11.73 -3.22 20.10
CA LEU A 1064 -11.44 -4.41 19.29
C LEU A 1064 -9.98 -4.54 18.86
N TRP A 1065 -9.06 -3.84 19.54
CA TRP A 1065 -7.63 -4.04 19.33
C TRP A 1065 -7.24 -5.50 19.58
N THR A 1066 -6.35 -6.07 18.77
CA THR A 1066 -5.80 -7.42 18.88
C THR A 1066 -4.32 -7.37 19.27
N PRO A 1067 -3.84 -8.31 20.08
CA PRO A 1067 -2.41 -8.44 20.33
C PRO A 1067 -1.67 -8.89 19.05
N THR A 1068 -0.48 -8.34 18.81
CA THR A 1068 0.42 -8.79 17.71
C THR A 1068 1.42 -9.85 18.14
N LYS A 1069 1.53 -10.05 19.45
CA LYS A 1069 2.38 -11.01 20.16
C LYS A 1069 1.85 -11.13 21.59
N THR A 1070 2.31 -12.14 22.32
CA THR A 1070 2.12 -12.23 23.78
C THR A 1070 2.42 -10.91 24.48
N LEU A 1071 1.43 -10.40 25.21
CA LEU A 1071 1.48 -9.16 25.99
C LEU A 1071 1.89 -9.42 27.44
N LYS A 1072 2.37 -8.39 28.12
CA LYS A 1072 2.58 -8.37 29.58
C LYS A 1072 1.79 -7.24 30.20
N GLU A 1073 1.27 -7.41 31.40
CA GLU A 1073 0.59 -6.33 32.12
C GLU A 1073 1.56 -5.16 32.39
N ARG A 1074 1.05 -3.94 32.28
CA ARG A 1074 1.80 -2.73 32.55
C ARG A 1074 1.75 -2.39 34.04
N PRO A 1075 2.91 -2.23 34.71
CA PRO A 1075 2.92 -1.87 36.13
C PRO A 1075 2.37 -0.45 36.32
N GLY A 1076 1.56 -0.29 37.36
CA GLY A 1076 1.06 1.00 37.83
C GLY A 1076 2.16 1.86 38.46
N ARG A 1077 1.86 3.15 38.69
CA ARG A 1077 2.79 4.10 39.32
C ARG A 1077 2.96 3.76 40.81
N LYS A 1078 4.19 3.44 41.25
CA LYS A 1078 4.50 3.31 42.68
C LYS A 1078 4.68 4.70 43.30
N PRO A 1079 4.38 4.90 44.60
CA PRO A 1079 4.59 6.18 45.28
C PRO A 1079 6.03 6.69 45.20
N THR A 1080 7.00 5.77 45.07
CA THR A 1080 8.44 6.05 45.01
C THR A 1080 8.96 6.34 43.60
N ASP A 1081 8.13 6.29 42.55
CA ASP A 1081 8.60 6.46 41.15
C ASP A 1081 8.85 7.94 40.76
N THR A 1082 8.85 8.86 41.72
CA THR A 1082 9.46 10.18 41.52
C THR A 1082 10.99 10.08 41.62
N SER A 1083 11.60 9.93 40.44
CA SER A 1083 13.01 10.20 40.12
C SER A 1083 14.08 9.19 40.61
N PRO A 1084 15.03 8.78 39.73
CA PRO A 1084 16.27 8.14 40.14
C PRO A 1084 17.26 9.19 40.65
N SER A 1085 17.04 9.70 41.87
CA SER A 1085 18.09 10.39 42.64
C SER A 1085 17.73 10.41 44.12
N ALA A 1086 18.72 10.06 44.94
CA ALA A 1086 18.73 10.03 46.40
C ALA A 1086 18.10 8.80 47.10
N ALA A 1087 18.98 7.90 47.50
CA ALA A 1087 18.72 6.85 48.46
C ALA A 1087 18.37 7.45 49.83
N SER A 1088 17.23 7.07 50.41
CA SER A 1088 17.05 7.06 51.88
C SER A 1088 15.97 6.06 52.28
N SER A 1089 16.40 5.06 53.04
CA SER A 1089 15.63 4.02 53.72
C SER A 1089 14.76 4.57 54.85
N ILE A 1090 13.50 4.10 54.95
CA ILE A 1090 12.80 3.59 56.15
C ILE A 1090 11.46 2.95 55.67
N PRO A 1091 11.22 1.64 55.87
CA PRO A 1091 9.97 0.98 55.52
C PRO A 1091 9.05 0.81 56.73
N SER A 1092 7.82 1.36 56.67
CA SER A 1092 6.74 0.94 57.57
C SER A 1092 5.37 1.35 57.02
N THR A 1093 4.44 0.39 57.01
CA THR A 1093 3.01 0.37 56.62
C THR A 1093 2.68 0.03 55.15
N PRO A 1094 1.68 -0.84 54.92
CA PRO A 1094 1.54 -1.60 53.68
C PRO A 1094 1.08 -0.70 52.52
N ALA A 1095 1.79 -0.82 51.40
CA ALA A 1095 1.54 -0.12 50.16
C ALA A 1095 0.06 -0.25 49.77
N THR A 1096 -0.69 0.84 49.87
CA THR A 1096 -1.93 1.01 49.14
C THR A 1096 -1.61 0.79 47.66
N THR A 1097 -2.23 -0.24 47.12
CA THR A 1097 -2.15 -0.74 45.74
C THR A 1097 -2.01 0.39 44.73
N GLY A 1098 -0.89 0.41 43.99
CA GLY A 1098 -0.64 1.43 42.96
C GLY A 1098 -1.75 1.45 41.91
N ARG A 1099 -2.07 2.64 41.38
CA ARG A 1099 -3.06 2.82 40.29
C ARG A 1099 -2.74 1.86 39.15
N THR A 1100 -3.56 0.81 38.98
CA THR A 1100 -3.40 -0.14 37.88
C THR A 1100 -4.03 0.43 36.61
N PHE A 1101 -3.47 0.08 35.45
CA PHE A 1101 -4.05 0.44 34.17
C PHE A 1101 -5.15 -0.56 33.79
N PRO A 1102 -6.26 -0.11 33.21
CA PRO A 1102 -7.37 -0.99 32.90
C PRO A 1102 -7.05 -2.01 31.81
N THR A 1103 -7.50 -3.26 31.99
CA THR A 1103 -7.20 -4.38 31.06
C THR A 1103 -7.89 -4.25 29.71
N TRP A 1104 -9.00 -3.49 29.64
CA TRP A 1104 -9.73 -3.23 28.41
C TRP A 1104 -9.05 -2.20 27.49
N SER A 1105 -8.14 -1.39 28.03
CA SER A 1105 -7.32 -0.47 27.25
C SER A 1105 -6.03 -1.14 26.80
N TRP A 1106 -5.60 -0.86 25.56
CA TRP A 1106 -4.27 -1.26 25.09
C TRP A 1106 -3.15 -0.65 25.97
N ALA A 1107 -3.41 0.47 26.64
CA ALA A 1107 -2.46 1.09 27.56
C ALA A 1107 -2.20 0.24 28.81
N GLY A 1108 -3.11 -0.67 29.17
CA GLY A 1108 -2.92 -1.65 30.24
C GLY A 1108 -1.84 -2.69 29.96
N TRP A 1109 -1.35 -2.77 28.73
CA TRP A 1109 -0.47 -3.84 28.29
C TRP A 1109 0.85 -3.30 27.72
N ILE A 1110 1.91 -4.09 27.86
CA ILE A 1110 3.24 -3.91 27.25
C ILE A 1110 3.35 -4.90 26.09
N GLY A 1111 3.41 -4.36 24.88
CA GLY A 1111 3.51 -5.10 23.63
C GLY A 1111 2.71 -4.41 22.52
N GLY A 1112 2.98 -4.79 21.27
CA GLY A 1112 2.30 -4.20 20.11
C GLY A 1112 0.88 -4.73 19.98
N VAL A 1113 -0.05 -3.85 19.62
CA VAL A 1113 -1.43 -4.19 19.28
C VAL A 1113 -1.75 -3.71 17.86
N ASP A 1114 -2.79 -4.24 17.25
CA ASP A 1114 -3.34 -3.76 15.98
C ASP A 1114 -4.85 -3.89 15.88
N TYR A 1115 -5.46 -3.40 14.79
CA TYR A 1115 -6.91 -3.44 14.58
C TYR A 1115 -7.31 -4.36 13.41
N ARG A 1116 -6.65 -5.52 13.25
CA ARG A 1116 -6.85 -6.42 12.11
C ARG A 1116 -8.24 -7.07 12.00
N LEU A 1117 -9.05 -6.99 13.06
CA LEU A 1117 -10.47 -7.38 13.02
C LEU A 1117 -11.36 -6.35 12.33
N LEU A 1118 -10.82 -5.16 12.03
CA LEU A 1118 -11.48 -4.02 11.41
C LEU A 1118 -10.75 -3.61 10.12
N PRO A 1119 -10.81 -4.41 9.04
CA PRO A 1119 -10.25 -4.05 7.75
C PRO A 1119 -11.15 -3.02 7.05
N LEU A 1120 -11.20 -1.79 7.60
CA LEU A 1120 -12.14 -0.75 7.20
C LEU A 1120 -11.98 -0.35 5.71
N ASP A 1121 -10.80 -0.58 5.12
CA ASP A 1121 -10.54 -0.40 3.70
C ASP A 1121 -11.29 -1.39 2.77
N LYS A 1122 -11.79 -2.51 3.32
CA LYS A 1122 -12.41 -3.62 2.58
C LYS A 1122 -13.79 -3.98 3.08
N GLU A 1123 -14.09 -3.69 4.34
CA GLU A 1123 -15.34 -4.05 5.00
C GLU A 1123 -15.92 -2.82 5.71
N PRO A 1124 -17.24 -2.58 5.59
CA PRO A 1124 -17.86 -1.47 6.30
C PRO A 1124 -17.71 -1.64 7.82
N PRO A 1125 -17.69 -0.54 8.58
CA PRO A 1125 -17.57 -0.60 10.03
C PRO A 1125 -18.73 -1.42 10.64
N PRO A 1126 -18.46 -2.29 11.63
CA PRO A 1126 -19.48 -3.07 12.30
C PRO A 1126 -20.43 -2.17 13.11
N GLU A 1127 -21.67 -2.62 13.26
CA GLU A 1127 -22.68 -1.96 14.07
C GLU A 1127 -22.46 -2.25 15.56
N SER A 1128 -22.47 -1.21 16.39
CA SER A 1128 -22.35 -1.34 17.85
C SER A 1128 -23.52 -2.15 18.43
N LEU A 1129 -23.22 -3.10 19.30
CA LEU A 1129 -24.20 -3.83 20.11
C LEU A 1129 -24.32 -3.27 21.54
N ILE A 1130 -23.46 -2.30 21.89
CA ILE A 1130 -23.48 -1.60 23.17
C ILE A 1130 -24.68 -0.66 23.21
N ALA A 1131 -25.60 -0.87 24.17
CA ALA A 1131 -26.78 -0.01 24.31
C ALA A 1131 -26.51 1.18 25.25
N GLU A 1132 -25.83 0.95 26.36
CA GLU A 1132 -25.51 1.98 27.35
C GLU A 1132 -24.11 1.78 27.92
N ILE A 1133 -23.47 2.90 28.26
CA ILE A 1133 -22.12 2.95 28.81
C ILE A 1133 -22.12 3.85 30.04
N TYR A 1134 -21.64 3.33 31.17
CA TYR A 1134 -21.28 4.13 32.33
C TYR A 1134 -19.79 4.00 32.60
N ILE A 1135 -19.14 5.11 32.88
CA ILE A 1135 -17.73 5.16 33.26
C ILE A 1135 -17.67 5.66 34.70
N LEU A 1136 -17.19 4.81 35.61
CA LEU A 1136 -16.89 5.21 36.99
C LEU A 1136 -15.40 5.55 37.06
N ARG A 1137 -15.08 6.83 37.34
CA ARG A 1137 -13.70 7.33 37.43
C ARG A 1137 -13.55 8.17 38.70
N ALA A 1138 -12.73 7.70 39.65
CA ALA A 1138 -12.47 8.39 40.93
C ALA A 1138 -13.78 8.84 41.63
N GLY A 1139 -14.76 7.93 41.71
CA GLY A 1139 -16.09 8.18 42.29
C GLY A 1139 -17.06 9.00 41.45
N LYS A 1140 -16.63 9.60 40.33
CA LYS A 1140 -17.51 10.29 39.38
C LYS A 1140 -18.10 9.29 38.38
N ILE A 1141 -19.40 9.40 38.13
CA ILE A 1141 -20.13 8.58 37.15
C ILE A 1141 -20.39 9.44 35.92
N LEU A 1142 -19.90 9.00 34.77
CA LEU A 1142 -20.23 9.56 33.46
C LEU A 1142 -21.18 8.57 32.76
N CYS A 1143 -22.32 9.05 32.27
CA CYS A 1143 -23.30 8.23 31.54
C CYS A 1143 -23.35 8.68 30.09
N LEU A 1144 -23.32 7.72 29.16
CA LEU A 1144 -23.52 7.93 27.73
C LEU A 1144 -24.77 7.15 27.32
N GLY A 1145 -25.93 7.79 27.43
CA GLY A 1145 -27.20 7.23 26.97
C GLY A 1145 -27.32 7.33 25.45
N GLY A 1146 -27.92 6.31 24.81
CA GLY A 1146 -28.22 6.35 23.38
C GLY A 1146 -26.99 6.34 22.48
N TYR A 1147 -25.97 5.55 22.81
CA TYR A 1147 -24.71 5.46 22.07
C TYR A 1147 -24.91 4.90 20.64
N GLN A 1148 -25.24 5.78 19.70
CA GLN A 1148 -25.14 5.58 18.26
C GLN A 1148 -24.36 6.77 17.73
N ARG A 1149 -23.02 6.66 17.79
CA ARG A 1149 -21.97 7.52 17.20
C ARG A 1149 -22.49 8.72 16.37
N PRO A 1150 -22.17 10.01 16.66
CA PRO A 1150 -21.32 10.62 17.70
C PRO A 1150 -22.11 11.52 18.69
N CYS A 1151 -21.54 11.78 19.88
CA CYS A 1151 -22.22 12.39 21.03
C CYS A 1151 -21.62 13.75 21.43
N LEU A 1152 -22.48 14.79 21.45
CA LEU A 1152 -22.33 16.07 22.16
C LEU A 1152 -23.59 16.27 23.01
N ASP A 1153 -23.58 15.87 24.28
CA ASP A 1153 -24.55 16.40 25.24
C ASP A 1153 -23.92 16.56 26.63
N GLU A 1154 -23.52 17.80 26.96
CA GLU A 1154 -23.07 18.18 28.30
C GLU A 1154 -24.18 18.08 29.35
N THR A 1155 -25.44 17.92 28.93
CA THR A 1155 -26.61 17.78 29.80
C THR A 1155 -27.10 16.35 29.94
N ALA A 1156 -26.33 15.35 29.47
CA ALA A 1156 -26.58 13.93 29.68
C ALA A 1156 -26.64 13.58 31.18
N LYS A 1157 -27.80 13.83 31.79
CA LYS A 1157 -28.14 13.45 33.16
C LYS A 1157 -28.70 12.05 33.08
N ALA A 1158 -27.97 11.08 33.61
CA ALA A 1158 -28.52 9.76 33.85
C ALA A 1158 -29.81 9.89 34.67
N SER A 1159 -30.81 9.07 34.33
CA SER A 1159 -32.05 9.00 35.11
C SER A 1159 -31.68 8.85 36.59
N PRO A 1160 -32.15 9.76 37.48
CA PRO A 1160 -31.89 9.66 38.91
C PRO A 1160 -32.33 8.31 39.48
N GLU A 1161 -33.37 7.70 38.88
CA GLU A 1161 -33.91 6.40 39.25
C GLU A 1161 -32.97 5.26 38.84
N LEU A 1162 -32.40 5.28 37.63
CA LEU A 1162 -31.41 4.29 37.17
C LEU A 1162 -30.09 4.41 37.95
N LEU A 1163 -29.62 5.64 38.20
CA LEU A 1163 -28.47 5.87 39.08
C LEU A 1163 -28.75 5.37 40.51
N ARG A 1164 -29.95 5.60 41.06
CA ARG A 1164 -30.32 5.07 42.39
C ARG A 1164 -30.47 3.56 42.38
N ALA A 1165 -31.04 2.98 41.34
CA ALA A 1165 -31.25 1.54 41.24
C ALA A 1165 -29.90 0.80 41.13
N TYR A 1166 -28.98 1.34 40.31
CA TYR A 1166 -27.72 0.68 39.99
C TYR A 1166 -26.58 1.08 40.94
N PHE A 1167 -26.36 2.38 41.17
CA PHE A 1167 -25.32 2.90 42.07
C PHE A 1167 -25.83 3.26 43.46
N GLY A 1168 -27.14 3.35 43.72
CA GLY A 1168 -27.67 3.79 45.02
C GLY A 1168 -27.41 2.81 46.16
N ARG A 1169 -27.05 1.55 45.86
CA ARG A 1169 -26.55 0.59 46.86
C ARG A 1169 -25.08 0.79 47.22
N MET A 1170 -24.31 1.53 46.41
CA MET A 1170 -22.92 1.88 46.71
C MET A 1170 -22.91 3.15 47.55
N SER A 1171 -22.38 3.07 48.77
CA SER A 1171 -22.17 4.25 49.62
C SER A 1171 -21.24 5.26 48.93
N VAL A 1172 -21.32 6.53 49.32
CA VAL A 1172 -20.44 7.57 48.77
C VAL A 1172 -18.98 7.23 49.09
N GLU A 1173 -18.74 6.69 50.28
CA GLU A 1173 -17.42 6.21 50.69
C GLU A 1173 -16.96 5.04 49.80
N ALA A 1174 -17.83 4.08 49.48
CA ALA A 1174 -17.50 2.96 48.60
C ALA A 1174 -17.17 3.42 47.16
N ARG A 1175 -17.85 4.45 46.64
CA ARG A 1175 -17.54 5.02 45.31
C ARG A 1175 -16.25 5.85 45.30
N GLN A 1176 -15.97 6.57 46.38
CA GLN A 1176 -14.72 7.31 46.53
C GLN A 1176 -13.53 6.38 46.79
N ALA A 1177 -13.79 5.21 47.38
CA ALA A 1177 -12.78 4.19 47.66
C ALA A 1177 -12.36 3.37 46.43
N THR A 1178 -13.16 3.32 45.35
CA THR A 1178 -12.74 2.68 44.09
C THR A 1178 -11.69 3.55 43.38
N PRO A 1179 -10.40 3.19 43.41
CA PRO A 1179 -9.33 4.04 42.87
C PRO A 1179 -9.33 4.04 41.34
N ASP A 1180 -9.87 2.98 40.74
CA ASP A 1180 -9.67 2.63 39.34
C ASP A 1180 -10.84 3.00 38.44
N THR A 1181 -10.55 3.12 37.15
CA THR A 1181 -11.58 3.46 36.15
C THR A 1181 -12.26 2.18 35.68
N THR A 1182 -13.54 2.01 36.01
CA THR A 1182 -14.31 0.84 35.59
C THR A 1182 -15.32 1.21 34.51
N LEU A 1183 -15.40 0.37 33.49
CA LEU A 1183 -16.33 0.48 32.37
C LEU A 1183 -17.53 -0.42 32.64
N HIS A 1184 -18.73 0.14 32.69
CA HIS A 1184 -19.97 -0.59 32.88
C HIS A 1184 -20.73 -0.54 31.56
N LEU A 1185 -20.88 -1.71 30.92
CA LEU A 1185 -21.50 -1.85 29.61
C LEU A 1185 -22.82 -2.60 29.73
N PHE A 1186 -23.87 -2.09 29.07
CA PHE A 1186 -25.10 -2.85 28.87
C PHE A 1186 -25.11 -3.49 27.48
N VAL A 1187 -24.76 -4.78 27.46
CA VAL A 1187 -24.34 -5.50 26.24
C VAL A 1187 -24.87 -6.93 26.24
N PRO A 1188 -25.07 -7.55 25.06
CA PRO A 1188 -25.35 -8.97 24.96
C PRO A 1188 -24.14 -9.77 25.45
N HIS A 1189 -24.39 -10.73 26.35
CA HIS A 1189 -23.35 -11.63 26.84
C HIS A 1189 -23.87 -13.07 26.91
N VAL A 1190 -22.91 -14.00 26.93
CA VAL A 1190 -23.14 -15.43 27.09
C VAL A 1190 -22.18 -15.94 28.17
N LEU A 1191 -22.72 -16.57 29.21
CA LEU A 1191 -21.98 -17.39 30.18
C LEU A 1191 -21.90 -18.81 29.62
N ASN A 1192 -20.90 -19.08 28.78
CA ASN A 1192 -20.59 -20.42 28.29
C ASN A 1192 -21.80 -21.26 27.82
N ALA A 1193 -22.68 -20.73 26.96
CA ALA A 1193 -23.81 -21.50 26.41
C ALA A 1193 -23.38 -22.48 25.29
N GLY A 1194 -22.23 -23.13 25.47
CA GLY A 1194 -21.70 -24.19 24.61
C GLY A 1194 -20.52 -23.79 23.72
N PHE A 1195 -19.79 -22.70 24.00
CA PHE A 1195 -18.57 -22.40 23.25
C PHE A 1195 -17.34 -23.05 23.89
N SER A 1196 -16.50 -23.67 23.07
CA SER A 1196 -15.25 -24.30 23.54
C SER A 1196 -14.07 -23.98 22.63
N VAL A 1197 -12.86 -23.99 23.19
CA VAL A 1197 -11.61 -23.92 22.42
C VAL A 1197 -11.11 -25.34 22.22
N TYR A 1198 -10.92 -25.75 20.96
CA TYR A 1198 -10.45 -27.10 20.65
C TYR A 1198 -8.96 -27.25 20.99
N THR A 1199 -8.66 -28.09 21.97
CA THR A 1199 -7.29 -28.29 22.49
C THR A 1199 -6.50 -29.35 21.74
N GLY A 1200 -7.13 -30.15 20.88
CA GLY A 1200 -6.48 -31.24 20.14
C GLY A 1200 -5.62 -30.81 18.96
N ARG A 1201 -5.64 -29.52 18.60
CA ARG A 1201 -4.84 -28.94 17.51
C ARG A 1201 -3.93 -27.85 18.08
N ALA A 1202 -2.72 -27.75 17.54
CA ALA A 1202 -1.85 -26.60 17.77
C ALA A 1202 -2.55 -25.29 17.34
N PRO A 1203 -2.26 -24.16 18.01
CA PRO A 1203 -2.85 -22.88 17.64
C PRO A 1203 -2.35 -22.49 16.24
N ASP A 1204 -3.18 -21.77 15.49
CA ASP A 1204 -2.72 -21.16 14.25
C ASP A 1204 -1.97 -19.87 14.64
N TYR A 1205 -0.79 -19.63 14.08
CA TYR A 1205 -0.01 -18.42 14.35
C TYR A 1205 -0.02 -17.52 13.11
N LEU A 1206 -0.26 -16.24 13.33
CA LEU A 1206 -0.35 -15.28 12.24
C LEU A 1206 1.03 -14.99 11.68
N SER A 1207 1.08 -14.73 10.38
CA SER A 1207 2.27 -14.11 9.80
C SER A 1207 2.33 -12.63 10.13
N SER A 1208 3.53 -12.09 10.11
CA SER A 1208 3.73 -10.64 10.14
C SER A 1208 3.07 -10.01 8.93
N VAL A 1209 2.29 -8.95 9.13
CA VAL A 1209 1.64 -8.20 8.04
C VAL A 1209 2.67 -7.71 7.01
N ARG A 1210 3.88 -7.38 7.46
CA ARG A 1210 4.99 -6.93 6.61
C ARG A 1210 5.78 -8.09 5.99
N HIS A 1211 5.72 -9.28 6.58
CA HIS A 1211 6.55 -10.43 6.23
C HIS A 1211 5.70 -11.71 6.32
N VAL A 1212 5.02 -12.06 5.21
CA VAL A 1212 3.99 -13.11 5.13
C VAL A 1212 4.48 -14.51 5.52
N TYR A 1213 5.79 -14.75 5.57
CA TYR A 1213 6.37 -16.04 5.98
C TYR A 1213 6.82 -16.07 7.44
N LEU A 1214 6.91 -14.90 8.07
CA LEU A 1214 7.48 -14.74 9.39
C LEU A 1214 6.37 -14.90 10.42
N GLN A 1215 6.32 -16.08 11.03
CA GLN A 1215 5.35 -16.43 12.05
C GLN A 1215 5.52 -15.53 13.29
N THR A 1216 4.46 -14.81 13.64
CA THR A 1216 4.39 -14.02 14.87
C THR A 1216 4.17 -14.95 16.07
N LYS A 1217 4.48 -14.44 17.27
CA LYS A 1217 4.15 -15.13 18.54
C LYS A 1217 2.71 -14.84 18.99
N GLN A 1218 1.80 -14.61 18.05
CA GLN A 1218 0.40 -14.39 18.33
C GLN A 1218 -0.39 -15.67 18.06
N ALA A 1219 -0.81 -16.34 19.13
CA ALA A 1219 -1.69 -17.49 19.04
C ALA A 1219 -3.11 -17.08 18.62
N VAL A 1220 -3.64 -17.77 17.61
CA VAL A 1220 -5.04 -17.72 17.18
C VAL A 1220 -5.65 -19.10 17.37
N VAL A 1221 -6.66 -19.17 18.23
CA VAL A 1221 -7.33 -20.42 18.57
C VAL A 1221 -8.75 -20.45 18.01
N ARG A 1222 -9.24 -21.65 17.70
CA ARG A 1222 -10.54 -21.87 17.08
C ARG A 1222 -11.62 -22.07 18.14
N ILE A 1223 -12.71 -21.33 18.00
CA ILE A 1223 -13.92 -21.47 18.80
C ILE A 1223 -14.84 -22.47 18.11
N HIS A 1224 -15.37 -23.40 18.89
CA HIS A 1224 -16.35 -24.39 18.46
C HIS A 1224 -17.66 -24.15 19.21
N ASP A 1225 -18.78 -24.34 18.51
CA ASP A 1225 -20.10 -24.29 19.11
C ASP A 1225 -20.41 -25.56 19.93
N LYS A 1226 -21.64 -25.62 20.47
CA LYS A 1226 -22.12 -26.74 21.29
C LYS A 1226 -22.15 -28.08 20.56
N ASN A 1227 -22.11 -28.07 19.23
CA ASN A 1227 -22.10 -29.25 18.37
C ASN A 1227 -20.69 -29.61 17.91
N GLY A 1228 -19.65 -28.91 18.40
CA GLY A 1228 -18.27 -29.12 18.00
C GLY A 1228 -17.94 -28.59 16.60
N LYS A 1229 -18.75 -27.67 16.04
CA LYS A 1229 -18.49 -27.06 14.74
C LYS A 1229 -17.67 -25.79 14.91
N HIS A 1230 -16.62 -25.64 14.10
CA HIS A 1230 -15.75 -24.47 14.12
C HIS A 1230 -16.51 -23.22 13.65
N CYS A 1231 -16.83 -22.32 14.58
CA CYS A 1231 -17.75 -21.21 14.37
C CYS A 1231 -17.12 -19.83 14.59
N GLY A 1232 -15.85 -19.77 15.00
CA GLY A 1232 -15.17 -18.52 15.30
C GLY A 1232 -13.70 -18.69 15.65
N ILE A 1233 -13.05 -17.58 15.98
CA ILE A 1233 -11.64 -17.49 16.36
C ILE A 1233 -11.43 -16.55 17.55
N LEU A 1234 -10.32 -16.76 18.27
CA LEU A 1234 -9.90 -15.97 19.43
C LEU A 1234 -8.40 -15.64 19.35
N PHE A 1235 -8.06 -14.40 19.71
CA PHE A 1235 -6.69 -13.91 19.86
C PHE A 1235 -6.36 -13.83 21.35
N GLU A 1236 -5.48 -14.72 21.81
CA GLU A 1236 -5.09 -14.77 23.22
C GLU A 1236 -4.10 -13.64 23.53
N HIS A 1237 -4.30 -12.89 24.63
CA HIS A 1237 -3.32 -11.88 25.06
C HIS A 1237 -2.01 -12.52 25.54
N MET A 1238 -2.08 -13.74 26.08
CA MET A 1238 -0.94 -14.55 26.48
C MET A 1238 -0.90 -15.85 25.66
N ASP A 1239 0.27 -16.26 25.18
CA ASP A 1239 0.42 -17.54 24.48
C ASP A 1239 0.51 -18.68 25.51
N TYR A 1240 -0.66 -19.14 25.96
CA TYR A 1240 -0.76 -20.22 26.93
C TYR A 1240 -0.21 -21.55 26.37
N HIS A 1241 -0.16 -21.71 25.04
CA HIS A 1241 0.38 -22.90 24.40
C HIS A 1241 1.90 -22.97 24.55
N ALA A 1242 2.61 -21.88 24.23
CA ALA A 1242 4.05 -21.79 24.41
C ALA A 1242 4.47 -21.93 25.89
N LEU A 1243 3.67 -21.35 26.81
CA LEU A 1243 3.88 -21.50 28.25
C LEU A 1243 3.80 -22.97 28.71
N LEU A 1244 2.82 -23.74 28.23
CA LEU A 1244 2.69 -25.17 28.56
C LEU A 1244 3.84 -26.01 28.02
N GLU A 1245 4.34 -25.69 26.82
CA GLU A 1245 5.48 -26.37 26.22
C GLU A 1245 6.75 -26.17 27.05
N GLN A 1246 6.99 -24.94 27.52
CA GLN A 1246 8.13 -24.61 28.41
C GLN A 1246 8.07 -25.33 29.77
N ILE A 1247 6.86 -25.65 30.26
CA ILE A 1247 6.67 -26.36 31.54
C ILE A 1247 6.76 -27.87 31.35
N SER A 1248 6.44 -28.38 30.16
CA SER A 1248 6.42 -29.82 29.87
C SER A 1248 7.77 -30.52 30.08
N THR A 1249 8.88 -29.79 30.06
CA THR A 1249 10.23 -30.30 30.35
C THR A 1249 10.54 -30.41 31.85
N SER A 1250 9.68 -29.89 32.73
CA SER A 1250 9.88 -29.83 34.18
C SER A 1250 8.93 -30.79 34.91
N SER A 1251 9.47 -31.77 35.63
CA SER A 1251 8.71 -32.79 36.35
C SER A 1251 8.40 -32.47 37.82
N SER A 1252 8.58 -31.22 38.26
CA SER A 1252 8.32 -30.81 39.65
C SER A 1252 6.82 -30.76 39.98
N THR A 1253 6.48 -30.95 41.25
CA THR A 1253 5.09 -30.80 41.73
C THR A 1253 4.54 -29.41 41.44
N ASP A 1254 5.40 -28.38 41.56
CA ASP A 1254 5.07 -27.00 41.21
C ASP A 1254 4.72 -26.86 39.73
N ALA A 1255 5.49 -27.49 38.83
CA ALA A 1255 5.21 -27.48 37.40
C ALA A 1255 3.86 -28.14 37.06
N LYS A 1256 3.46 -29.19 37.78
CA LYS A 1256 2.12 -29.81 37.60
C LYS A 1256 1.00 -28.83 37.99
N THR A 1257 1.15 -28.12 39.11
CA THR A 1257 0.18 -27.11 39.56
C THR A 1257 0.09 -25.92 38.61
N VAL A 1258 1.24 -25.42 38.14
CA VAL A 1258 1.30 -24.33 37.15
C VAL A 1258 0.68 -24.77 35.82
N ARG A 1259 0.97 -26.00 35.37
CA ARG A 1259 0.36 -26.59 34.17
C ARG A 1259 -1.17 -26.66 34.27
N GLN A 1260 -1.71 -27.18 35.37
CA GLN A 1260 -3.16 -27.23 35.61
C GLN A 1260 -3.79 -25.83 35.61
N THR A 1261 -3.10 -24.85 36.20
CA THR A 1261 -3.54 -23.45 36.21
C THR A 1261 -3.61 -22.88 34.79
N ILE A 1262 -2.57 -23.11 33.97
CA ILE A 1262 -2.56 -22.64 32.58
C ILE A 1262 -3.62 -23.38 31.74
N GLU A 1263 -3.80 -24.69 31.95
CA GLU A 1263 -4.86 -25.45 31.27
C GLU A 1263 -6.25 -24.89 31.60
N MET A 1264 -6.53 -24.53 32.86
CA MET A 1264 -7.78 -23.84 33.25
C MET A 1264 -7.92 -22.48 32.54
N LEU A 1265 -6.84 -21.70 32.50
CA LEU A 1265 -6.80 -20.39 31.83
C LEU A 1265 -7.00 -20.46 30.31
N ARG A 1266 -6.88 -21.63 29.68
CA ARG A 1266 -7.14 -21.81 28.24
C ARG A 1266 -8.59 -22.11 27.90
N THR A 1267 -9.38 -22.56 28.87
CA THR A 1267 -10.80 -22.92 28.64
C THR A 1267 -11.71 -21.70 28.59
N LEU A 1268 -12.90 -21.85 28.01
CA LEU A 1268 -13.97 -20.84 28.02
C LEU A 1268 -15.05 -21.14 29.09
N ASN A 1269 -14.89 -22.21 29.89
CA ASN A 1269 -15.99 -22.77 30.66
C ASN A 1269 -16.59 -21.79 31.69
N ASP A 1270 -15.74 -20.98 32.33
CA ASP A 1270 -16.14 -20.06 33.40
C ASP A 1270 -16.00 -18.58 32.98
N LYS A 1271 -15.88 -18.33 31.67
CA LYS A 1271 -15.57 -16.99 31.13
C LYS A 1271 -16.77 -16.39 30.41
N PRO A 1272 -17.21 -15.16 30.77
CA PRO A 1272 -18.22 -14.47 30.00
C PRO A 1272 -17.67 -14.03 28.64
N LEU A 1273 -18.43 -14.32 27.58
CA LEU A 1273 -18.23 -13.75 26.25
C LEU A 1273 -19.19 -12.58 26.08
N VAL A 1274 -18.67 -11.41 25.71
CA VAL A 1274 -19.43 -10.17 25.60
C VAL A 1274 -19.37 -9.65 24.17
N ALA A 1275 -20.53 -9.44 23.54
CA ALA A 1275 -20.60 -8.91 22.18
C ALA A 1275 -20.53 -7.38 22.18
N ILE A 1276 -19.55 -6.87 21.45
CA ILE A 1276 -19.28 -5.43 21.33
C ILE A 1276 -19.90 -4.86 20.07
N SER A 1277 -19.74 -5.54 18.93
CA SER A 1277 -20.28 -5.10 17.65
C SER A 1277 -20.58 -6.28 16.71
N GLN A 1278 -21.33 -6.03 15.65
CA GLN A 1278 -21.71 -7.01 14.64
C GLN A 1278 -21.41 -6.47 13.24
N THR A 1279 -20.74 -7.25 12.39
CA THR A 1279 -20.59 -6.87 10.97
C THR A 1279 -21.93 -6.98 10.25
N LYS A 1280 -22.06 -6.28 9.12
CA LYS A 1280 -23.14 -6.56 8.17
C LYS A 1280 -22.93 -7.92 7.49
N ASP A 1281 -23.99 -8.38 6.83
CA ASP A 1281 -23.90 -9.50 5.90
C ASP A 1281 -23.01 -9.09 4.70
N MET A 1282 -22.13 -9.99 4.29
CA MET A 1282 -21.16 -9.72 3.23
C MET A 1282 -21.61 -10.37 1.93
N TYR A 1283 -21.54 -9.63 0.82
CA TYR A 1283 -21.81 -10.17 -0.53
C TYR A 1283 -20.52 -10.37 -1.36
N GLY A 1284 -19.38 -9.85 -0.88
CA GLY A 1284 -18.04 -10.07 -1.43
C GLY A 1284 -17.16 -10.97 -0.55
N ASP A 1285 -15.89 -11.15 -0.93
CA ASP A 1285 -14.92 -11.87 -0.11
C ASP A 1285 -14.46 -11.04 1.09
N ARG A 1286 -14.34 -11.67 2.27
CA ARG A 1286 -13.82 -11.03 3.49
C ARG A 1286 -12.30 -10.95 3.47
N ALA A 1287 -11.73 -9.98 4.17
CA ALA A 1287 -10.27 -9.88 4.31
C ALA A 1287 -9.75 -11.11 5.09
N ALA A 1288 -8.82 -11.87 4.52
CA ALA A 1288 -8.30 -13.07 5.17
C ALA A 1288 -7.30 -12.76 6.30
N LEU A 1289 -7.23 -13.66 7.29
CA LEU A 1289 -6.15 -13.69 8.27
C LEU A 1289 -5.06 -14.62 7.72
N SER A 1290 -3.90 -14.09 7.33
CA SER A 1290 -2.87 -14.88 6.67
C SER A 1290 -1.86 -15.48 7.65
N ARG A 1291 -1.43 -16.71 7.34
CA ARG A 1291 -0.21 -17.35 7.85
C ARG A 1291 0.62 -17.87 6.68
N ALA A 1292 1.85 -18.30 6.94
CA ALA A 1292 2.79 -18.74 5.90
C ALA A 1292 2.21 -19.85 5.00
N GLU A 1293 1.36 -20.73 5.54
CA GLU A 1293 0.74 -21.85 4.81
C GLU A 1293 -0.60 -21.50 4.13
N GLY A 1294 -1.03 -20.24 4.19
CA GLY A 1294 -2.28 -19.74 3.59
C GLY A 1294 -3.24 -19.12 4.61
N ASP A 1295 -4.51 -18.94 4.21
CA ASP A 1295 -5.48 -18.22 5.02
C ASP A 1295 -5.99 -19.06 6.21
N ILE A 1296 -6.00 -18.45 7.40
CA ILE A 1296 -6.69 -18.94 8.58
C ILE A 1296 -8.18 -18.68 8.38
N LYS A 1297 -8.93 -19.76 8.13
CA LYS A 1297 -10.39 -19.72 8.09
C LYS A 1297 -10.92 -19.29 9.46
N ARG A 1298 -11.81 -18.30 9.50
CA ARG A 1298 -12.46 -17.81 10.75
C ARG A 1298 -13.49 -18.78 11.32
N PHE A 1299 -14.08 -19.61 10.46
CA PHE A 1299 -15.10 -20.61 10.78
C PHE A 1299 -15.13 -21.65 9.65
N ASP A 1300 -15.89 -22.73 9.82
CA ASP A 1300 -16.08 -23.73 8.76
C ASP A 1300 -17.03 -23.23 7.66
N PRO A 1301 -16.56 -22.99 6.43
CA PRO A 1301 -17.39 -22.47 5.35
C PRO A 1301 -18.43 -23.49 4.83
N TYR A 1302 -18.31 -24.77 5.19
CA TYR A 1302 -19.29 -25.79 4.82
C TYR A 1302 -20.49 -25.83 5.80
N GLU A 1303 -20.31 -25.31 7.02
CA GLU A 1303 -21.34 -25.29 8.07
C GLU A 1303 -22.01 -23.90 8.20
N PHE A 1304 -21.27 -22.85 7.87
CA PHE A 1304 -21.69 -21.47 8.03
C PHE A 1304 -21.53 -20.68 6.71
N PRO A 1305 -22.56 -19.92 6.28
CA PRO A 1305 -22.51 -19.17 5.04
C PRO A 1305 -21.44 -18.08 5.07
N THR A 1306 -20.57 -18.06 4.07
CA THR A 1306 -19.52 -17.04 3.95
C THR A 1306 -20.01 -15.75 3.29
N LYS A 1307 -21.06 -15.82 2.48
CA LYS A 1307 -21.66 -14.70 1.73
C LYS A 1307 -23.19 -14.74 1.79
N GLY A 1308 -23.80 -13.58 1.56
CA GLY A 1308 -25.23 -13.38 1.53
C GLY A 1308 -25.86 -13.23 2.92
N PRO A 1309 -27.20 -13.28 3.00
CA PRO A 1309 -27.93 -13.12 4.25
C PRO A 1309 -27.50 -14.13 5.33
N GLY A 1310 -27.23 -13.64 6.54
CA GLY A 1310 -26.80 -14.47 7.68
C GLY A 1310 -25.31 -14.82 7.73
N SER A 1311 -24.48 -14.16 6.92
CA SER A 1311 -23.00 -14.31 6.90
C SER A 1311 -22.28 -13.37 7.87
N ALA A 1312 -23.01 -12.55 8.64
CA ALA A 1312 -22.45 -11.63 9.63
C ALA A 1312 -21.61 -12.31 10.73
N LEU A 1313 -20.68 -11.53 11.29
CA LEU A 1313 -19.84 -11.90 12.42
C LEU A 1313 -20.12 -11.01 13.63
N VAL A 1314 -19.97 -11.57 14.82
CA VAL A 1314 -20.08 -10.87 16.10
C VAL A 1314 -18.68 -10.74 16.71
N ASN A 1315 -18.25 -9.51 16.95
CA ASN A 1315 -16.99 -9.21 17.63
C ASN A 1315 -17.19 -9.32 19.14
N VAL A 1316 -16.38 -10.15 19.79
CA VAL A 1316 -16.56 -10.50 21.21
C VAL A 1316 -15.30 -10.25 22.02
N LEU A 1317 -15.48 -9.86 23.29
CA LEU A 1317 -14.45 -9.86 24.31
C LEU A 1317 -14.63 -11.09 25.20
N VAL A 1318 -13.52 -11.73 25.56
CA VAL A 1318 -13.48 -12.78 26.57
C VAL A 1318 -12.99 -12.18 27.87
N LEU A 1319 -13.79 -12.37 28.91
CA LEU A 1319 -13.56 -11.79 30.22
C LEU A 1319 -13.18 -12.86 31.25
N GLN A 1320 -12.44 -12.47 32.27
CA GLN A 1320 -12.11 -13.30 33.42
C GLN A 1320 -12.58 -12.61 34.70
N SER A 1321 -13.16 -13.38 35.64
CA SER A 1321 -13.64 -12.84 36.91
C SER A 1321 -12.47 -12.40 37.79
N GLY A 1322 -12.43 -11.12 38.17
CA GLY A 1322 -11.56 -10.57 39.22
C GLY A 1322 -12.34 -10.28 40.52
N ASP A 1323 -11.80 -9.41 41.38
CA ASP A 1323 -12.38 -8.96 42.67
C ASP A 1323 -13.63 -8.08 42.48
N GLY A 1324 -14.70 -8.64 41.90
CA GLY A 1324 -15.98 -7.98 41.63
C GLY A 1324 -16.05 -7.18 40.33
N VAL A 1325 -14.96 -7.12 39.57
CA VAL A 1325 -14.84 -6.51 38.24
C VAL A 1325 -14.17 -7.51 37.30
N PHE A 1326 -14.60 -7.56 36.04
CA PHE A 1326 -14.00 -8.45 35.04
C PHE A 1326 -12.75 -7.85 34.42
N GLU A 1327 -11.81 -8.70 34.07
CA GLU A 1327 -10.61 -8.35 33.30
C GLU A 1327 -10.76 -8.86 31.87
N ARG A 1328 -10.30 -8.08 30.90
CA ARG A 1328 -10.27 -8.48 29.49
C ARG A 1328 -9.00 -9.28 29.20
N ILE A 1329 -9.15 -10.52 28.76
CA ILE A 1329 -8.03 -11.45 28.52
C ILE A 1329 -7.87 -11.92 27.07
N ALA A 1330 -8.91 -11.77 26.24
CA ALA A 1330 -8.84 -12.08 24.83
C ALA A 1330 -9.95 -11.36 24.04
N VAL A 1331 -9.80 -11.33 22.71
CA VAL A 1331 -10.76 -10.77 21.76
C VAL A 1331 -10.95 -11.74 20.59
N GLY A 1332 -12.14 -11.80 20.01
CA GLY A 1332 -12.44 -12.77 18.96
C GLY A 1332 -13.63 -12.42 18.08
N GLN A 1333 -13.93 -13.31 17.14
CA GLN A 1333 -15.07 -13.23 16.24
C GLN A 1333 -15.83 -14.55 16.23
N ILE A 1334 -17.16 -14.49 16.27
CA ILE A 1334 -18.06 -15.65 16.21
C ILE A 1334 -19.10 -15.43 15.12
N HIS A 1335 -19.42 -16.48 14.36
CA HIS A 1335 -20.45 -16.44 13.34
C HIS A 1335 -21.83 -16.14 13.93
N ILE A 1336 -22.61 -15.25 13.30
CA ILE A 1336 -23.90 -14.76 13.84
C ILE A 1336 -24.89 -15.88 14.17
N LYS A 1337 -24.92 -16.93 13.34
CA LYS A 1337 -25.76 -18.12 13.57
C LYS A 1337 -25.42 -18.79 14.90
N ALA A 1338 -24.15 -19.12 15.12
CA ALA A 1338 -23.68 -19.76 16.36
C ALA A 1338 -23.88 -18.85 17.57
N TRP A 1339 -23.65 -17.54 17.42
CA TRP A 1339 -23.90 -16.56 18.47
C TRP A 1339 -25.37 -16.54 18.89
N ARG A 1340 -26.31 -16.51 17.94
CA ARG A 1340 -27.76 -16.52 18.23
C ARG A 1340 -28.20 -17.83 18.88
N GLU A 1341 -27.68 -18.96 18.42
CA GLU A 1341 -27.99 -20.29 18.97
C GLU A 1341 -27.49 -20.52 20.40
N ALA A 1342 -26.50 -19.74 20.83
CA ALA A 1342 -26.03 -19.70 22.22
C ALA A 1342 -26.98 -18.92 23.15
N GLY A 1343 -28.01 -18.23 22.62
CA GLY A 1343 -29.03 -17.57 23.42
C GLY A 1343 -28.52 -16.38 24.26
N PRO A 1344 -27.89 -15.36 23.63
CA PRO A 1344 -27.30 -14.23 24.34
C PRO A 1344 -28.37 -13.44 25.10
N ARG A 1345 -28.02 -12.99 26.31
CA ARG A 1345 -28.88 -12.11 27.13
C ARG A 1345 -28.17 -10.80 27.38
N ARG A 1346 -28.89 -9.68 27.36
CA ARG A 1346 -28.31 -8.40 27.77
C ARG A 1346 -28.13 -8.37 29.28
N ALA A 1347 -26.96 -7.94 29.73
CA ALA A 1347 -26.67 -7.70 31.13
C ALA A 1347 -25.70 -6.54 31.30
N TRP A 1348 -25.61 -6.05 32.53
CA TRP A 1348 -24.57 -5.12 32.92
C TRP A 1348 -23.27 -5.87 33.19
N VAL A 1349 -22.22 -5.51 32.47
CA VAL A 1349 -20.87 -6.06 32.61
C VAL A 1349 -19.92 -4.95 33.07
N LYS A 1350 -19.14 -5.23 34.11
CA LYS A 1350 -18.16 -4.29 34.67
C LYS A 1350 -16.76 -4.74 34.28
N ILE A 1351 -16.00 -3.91 33.59
CA ILE A 1351 -14.64 -4.23 33.12
C ILE A 1351 -13.64 -3.26 33.74
N GLY A 1352 -12.55 -3.81 34.28
CA GLY A 1352 -11.55 -3.18 35.13
C GLY A 1352 -10.26 -2.93 34.40
#